data_AF-A0A5C6EPA0-F1
#
_entry.id   AF-A0A5C6EPA0-F1
#
_cell.length_a   1.000
_cell.length_b   1.000
_cell.length_c   1.000
_cell.angle_alpha   90.00
_cell.angle_beta   90.00
_cell.angle_gamma   90.00
#
_symmetry.space_group_name_H-M   'P 1'
#
loop_
_entity.id
_entity.type
_entity.pdbx_description
1 polymer ?
#
loop_
_entity_poly.entity_id
_entity_poly.type
_entity_poly.pdbx_seq_one_letter_code
_entity_poly.pdbx_strand_id
1 'polypeptide(L)'
;MIGLSAYCLGALLHLSLPGLVASAAPIDPVGADQTGVSVSGELQQWHKVTLTLDGPQASEDGEPNPFLDYRLQVTFRHPATGLTYSVPGYYAADGDAANSSATSGNKWRAHLAPDHEGEWTYSVSFRQGPSVAISDAEDEGTPVEKVDGLQGSFQVAKTDKLSPDFRSKGRLNYVGKHHLQFAGTGEFFLKAGVDAPENLLAYEDFDGDFKTDGKKDNLIKNWAPHVQDWKAGDPTWQDGKGKGLIGAINYLASEGLNAFSFLTLNINGDDCNAFPYTDYDERERMDCSRMDQWETVFAHGTNLGMHLHFKTQECENVHLLDGGHMGPERKLYYRELIARFSHHLAMNWNLGEEVGLNSDPTTQDKIDWAEYFWTHDPYQHPIVIHNGDNHYEMLGEASKLTGFSLQTNKADFSRVHNATLDYINRSAKSGKPWVVACDEPGDASHSLVPDDEDPTRDNARKNALWGNIMAGGAGVEWYFGYKHAHSDLTCQDYRVRGTMWKPCRIALEFFTTHKIPFWNMTNADDLVANQEAYGLADSGKLYLVYSKRGKQIKLNLAGTEGVFQIQWFNPRTGGPLQFGSAQAVRGGGMVSIGDPPGNDGQDWLAILRPGDSARDYPPAVSAGANLSIMMPQSSDSVAVKLSGEVSDDKTNAASLDSLWTKTSGPGTVTFADASSATTTVKLGKVGTYVLKLTASDGAGESASTVTITVDPFQAKVTRAISPIDDAYVEDANVFSNQHLKVEGKRRSAFIKFNIDGLPANLIDVQLRLTEGGDSGSGKLKVFRALHSDWISKSLDQSSFPKQDELLGEQTVNVGEGDSVTIPLKSMLTGDGVYTLVVKLDEGSDDIWFGSGKSKNGPKLLITFEDPDGRYESFGRNSAKSGDGADAGDATVLSALTDFELAPADQFVLGYKDQARRALAINAAKYRDKFAAAESKYNGSAGIYDLVLTTLTETDGESSYRLLVSGKQIGAVQNPEAKRDYEPIKHRFSGVKLKAGDTIRVEFNSDSNSSIPEGDGFAYSRGRWQSVAIVKPNQTTSHSPQAAKEPAPAVVFETTYDPGNASKVHVQSGSSVVVEAEDYDAVDHQEHRQWMLTTADITPSIKPDPDGNHSKGAGGGAYLELLPDTRVTHSDPLVNGVSFAGQGGQCSVLYYPIEFAEPGRYYVWVRMCCTGSEDNGLHVGLDGEWPESGARIQFTGHHGQWQWDSRQRTEKVHTGVLGQIWLDIDKPGLHTVMFSMREDGFELDRFLLTKEKDAMTSKSLELGPATSPKRN
;
A
#
# COMPACT_ATOMS: atom_id res chain seq x y z
N MET A 1 27.69 -37.34 33.21
CA MET A 1 26.42 -37.75 33.84
C MET A 1 25.36 -37.74 32.75
N ILE A 2 24.82 -38.93 32.44
CA ILE A 2 23.55 -39.32 31.78
C ILE A 2 22.90 -38.26 30.85
N GLY A 3 22.72 -38.41 29.54
CA GLY A 3 23.03 -39.48 28.57
C GLY A 3 22.51 -39.03 27.18
N LEU A 4 23.39 -39.03 26.17
CA LEU A 4 23.10 -38.75 24.75
C LEU A 4 22.51 -40.00 24.07
N SER A 5 21.70 -39.82 23.03
CA SER A 5 21.40 -40.86 22.04
C SER A 5 21.43 -40.28 20.64
N ALA A 6 22.27 -40.87 19.77
CA ALA A 6 22.28 -40.65 18.33
C ALA A 6 22.77 -41.93 17.62
N TYR A 7 22.01 -42.32 16.59
CA TYR A 7 22.31 -43.18 15.42
C TYR A 7 22.72 -44.66 15.59
N CYS A 8 21.99 -45.57 14.93
CA CYS A 8 22.38 -46.14 13.62
C CYS A 8 21.39 -47.18 13.05
N LEU A 9 21.22 -47.13 11.71
CA LEU A 9 21.01 -48.19 10.70
C LEU A 9 20.35 -49.53 11.06
N GLY A 10 19.39 -49.96 10.22
CA GLY A 10 18.99 -51.36 10.07
C GLY A 10 18.39 -51.63 8.69
N ALA A 11 19.07 -52.47 7.91
CA ALA A 11 18.79 -52.81 6.52
C ALA A 11 17.64 -53.83 6.35
N LEU A 12 17.02 -53.77 5.15
CA LEU A 12 16.00 -54.67 4.65
C LEU A 12 16.50 -56.12 4.48
N LEU A 13 15.64 -57.07 4.82
CA LEU A 13 15.69 -58.45 4.30
C LEU A 13 14.26 -58.89 3.96
N HIS A 14 14.08 -59.20 2.67
CA HIS A 14 12.86 -59.74 2.07
C HIS A 14 12.52 -61.13 2.62
N LEU A 15 11.25 -61.34 2.94
CA LEU A 15 10.60 -62.64 2.97
C LEU A 15 9.26 -62.50 2.22
N SER A 16 9.26 -63.07 1.02
CA SER A 16 8.11 -63.19 0.12
C SER A 16 7.22 -64.36 0.55
N LEU A 17 5.93 -64.10 0.75
CA LEU A 17 4.85 -65.08 0.58
C LEU A 17 3.66 -64.40 -0.11
N PRO A 18 2.97 -65.09 -1.05
CA PRO A 18 2.04 -64.48 -1.98
C PRO A 18 0.64 -64.36 -1.36
N GLY A 19 0.15 -63.13 -1.22
CA GLY A 19 -1.23 -62.84 -0.86
C GLY A 19 -2.04 -62.53 -2.11
N LEU A 20 -3.10 -63.30 -2.34
CA LEU A 20 -4.11 -63.09 -3.39
C LEU A 20 -4.46 -61.61 -3.54
N VAL A 21 -4.16 -61.05 -4.72
CA VAL A 21 -4.86 -59.87 -5.19
C VAL A 21 -6.24 -60.35 -5.62
N ALA A 22 -7.24 -60.15 -4.76
CA ALA A 22 -8.61 -60.14 -5.21
C ALA A 22 -8.75 -58.93 -6.15
N SER A 23 -8.71 -59.19 -7.45
CA SER A 23 -9.38 -58.35 -8.42
C SER A 23 -10.81 -58.19 -7.89
N ALA A 24 -11.16 -56.97 -7.52
CA ALA A 24 -12.57 -56.60 -7.42
C ALA A 24 -13.11 -56.78 -8.84
N ALA A 25 -13.82 -57.89 -9.05
CA ALA A 25 -14.69 -58.05 -10.20
C ALA A 25 -15.68 -56.86 -10.21
N PRO A 26 -16.17 -56.46 -11.39
CA PRO A 26 -17.27 -55.51 -11.47
C PRO A 26 -18.39 -56.04 -10.57
N ILE A 27 -18.90 -55.19 -9.68
CA ILE A 27 -20.12 -55.49 -8.95
C ILE A 27 -21.20 -55.58 -10.02
N ASP A 28 -21.70 -56.79 -10.27
CA ASP A 28 -22.84 -57.01 -11.16
C ASP A 28 -24.00 -56.07 -10.76
N PRO A 29 -24.70 -55.46 -11.73
CA PRO A 29 -25.84 -54.61 -11.43
C PRO A 29 -26.88 -55.42 -10.66
N VAL A 30 -27.14 -55.00 -9.42
CA VAL A 30 -28.22 -55.55 -8.60
C VAL A 30 -29.53 -55.20 -9.30
N GLY A 31 -30.13 -56.20 -9.95
CA GLY A 31 -31.50 -56.19 -10.45
C GLY A 31 -31.71 -55.41 -11.75
N ALA A 32 -31.52 -56.09 -12.89
CA ALA A 32 -32.18 -55.68 -14.13
C ALA A 32 -33.69 -55.92 -13.99
N ASP A 33 -34.39 -54.93 -13.44
CA ASP A 33 -35.84 -54.86 -13.52
C ASP A 33 -36.22 -54.36 -14.93
N GLN A 34 -37.34 -54.85 -15.46
CA GLN A 34 -37.73 -54.73 -16.88
C GLN A 34 -38.18 -53.31 -17.32
N THR A 35 -37.61 -52.24 -16.77
CA THR A 35 -38.19 -50.88 -16.84
C THR A 35 -37.28 -49.78 -17.41
N GLY A 36 -36.08 -50.08 -17.93
CA GLY A 36 -35.25 -49.06 -18.59
C GLY A 36 -34.72 -47.96 -17.64
N VAL A 37 -34.66 -48.22 -16.34
CA VAL A 37 -34.09 -47.34 -15.31
C VAL A 37 -32.96 -48.05 -14.59
N SER A 38 -31.84 -47.38 -14.35
CA SER A 38 -30.74 -47.88 -13.53
C SER A 38 -30.29 -46.84 -12.53
N VAL A 39 -30.08 -47.26 -11.27
CA VAL A 39 -29.47 -46.45 -10.22
C VAL A 39 -28.04 -46.91 -10.01
N SER A 40 -27.08 -45.98 -10.00
CA SER A 40 -25.65 -46.26 -9.95
C SER A 40 -24.89 -45.26 -9.08
N GLY A 41 -23.61 -45.54 -8.81
CA GLY A 41 -22.77 -44.81 -7.86
C GLY A 41 -22.56 -45.57 -6.56
N GLU A 42 -21.73 -45.02 -5.68
CA GLU A 42 -21.61 -45.51 -4.30
C GLU A 42 -22.89 -45.11 -3.54
N LEU A 43 -23.77 -46.07 -3.26
CA LEU A 43 -25.07 -45.80 -2.60
C LEU A 43 -24.87 -45.52 -1.10
N GLN A 44 -24.26 -44.38 -0.81
CA GLN A 44 -23.91 -43.92 0.53
C GLN A 44 -24.31 -42.45 0.72
N GLN A 45 -24.56 -42.09 1.98
CA GLN A 45 -24.88 -40.73 2.39
C GLN A 45 -23.77 -39.78 1.90
N TRP A 46 -24.15 -38.67 1.25
CA TRP A 46 -23.30 -37.63 0.67
C TRP A 46 -22.62 -37.99 -0.65
N HIS A 47 -22.82 -39.18 -1.21
CA HIS A 47 -22.22 -39.57 -2.48
C HIS A 47 -23.13 -39.24 -3.65
N LYS A 48 -22.56 -39.02 -4.84
CA LYS A 48 -23.35 -38.88 -6.06
C LYS A 48 -24.04 -40.21 -6.40
N VAL A 49 -25.35 -40.24 -6.29
CA VAL A 49 -26.24 -41.29 -6.79
C VAL A 49 -26.81 -40.86 -8.12
N THR A 50 -26.58 -41.66 -9.16
CA THR A 50 -27.04 -41.35 -10.53
C THR A 50 -28.19 -42.25 -10.92
N LEU A 51 -29.34 -41.64 -11.20
CA LEU A 51 -30.44 -42.31 -11.87
C LEU A 51 -30.27 -42.10 -13.38
N THR A 52 -30.22 -43.18 -14.16
CA THR A 52 -30.15 -43.16 -15.62
C THR A 52 -31.39 -43.82 -16.21
N LEU A 53 -32.01 -43.14 -17.18
CA LEU A 53 -33.18 -43.60 -17.93
C LEU A 53 -32.83 -43.89 -19.38
N ASP A 54 -33.38 -44.96 -19.92
CA ASP A 54 -33.49 -45.22 -21.35
C ASP A 54 -34.68 -44.42 -21.92
N GLY A 55 -34.43 -43.14 -22.21
CA GLY A 55 -35.43 -42.22 -22.74
C GLY A 55 -35.52 -42.25 -24.28
N PRO A 56 -36.05 -41.17 -24.88
CA PRO A 56 -35.99 -40.97 -26.33
C PRO A 56 -34.55 -40.99 -26.84
N GLN A 57 -34.36 -41.53 -28.05
CA GLN A 57 -33.13 -41.35 -28.81
C GLN A 57 -33.04 -39.88 -29.25
N ALA A 58 -31.90 -39.25 -29.02
CA ALA A 58 -31.60 -37.89 -29.44
C ALA A 58 -30.14 -37.78 -29.88
N SER A 59 -29.76 -36.58 -30.31
CA SER A 59 -28.38 -36.15 -30.55
C SER A 59 -28.25 -34.67 -30.23
N GLU A 60 -27.03 -34.19 -29.97
CA GLU A 60 -26.75 -32.79 -29.67
C GLU A 60 -27.33 -31.82 -30.72
N ASP A 61 -27.29 -32.22 -32.00
CA ASP A 61 -27.85 -31.49 -33.16
C ASP A 61 -29.27 -31.93 -33.56
N GLY A 62 -29.88 -32.83 -32.79
CA GLY A 62 -31.12 -33.51 -33.14
C GLY A 62 -32.39 -32.66 -33.00
N GLU A 63 -33.47 -33.10 -33.65
CA GLU A 63 -34.81 -32.53 -33.52
C GLU A 63 -35.79 -33.59 -33.01
N PRO A 64 -36.53 -33.35 -31.91
CA PRO A 64 -36.57 -32.13 -31.09
C PRO A 64 -35.25 -31.85 -30.34
N ASN A 65 -35.03 -30.60 -29.93
CA ASN A 65 -33.82 -30.21 -29.19
C ASN A 65 -33.79 -30.94 -27.82
N PRO A 66 -32.81 -31.84 -27.54
CA PRO A 66 -32.78 -32.61 -26.30
C PRO A 66 -32.57 -31.77 -25.03
N PHE A 67 -32.02 -30.56 -25.16
CA PHE A 67 -31.72 -29.68 -24.03
C PHE A 67 -32.90 -28.76 -23.71
N LEU A 68 -33.62 -28.31 -24.75
CA LEU A 68 -34.67 -27.29 -24.62
C LEU A 68 -36.09 -27.87 -24.67
N ASP A 69 -36.34 -28.88 -25.53
CA ASP A 69 -37.67 -29.42 -25.79
C ASP A 69 -38.03 -30.65 -24.97
N TYR A 70 -37.14 -31.04 -24.05
CA TYR A 70 -37.32 -32.15 -23.13
C TYR A 70 -37.02 -31.71 -21.70
N ARG A 71 -37.93 -31.99 -20.77
CA ARG A 71 -37.74 -31.74 -19.34
C ARG A 71 -37.80 -33.05 -18.58
N LEU A 72 -36.64 -33.53 -18.15
CA LEU A 72 -36.53 -34.55 -17.11
C LEU A 72 -36.46 -33.86 -15.75
N GLN A 73 -37.36 -34.23 -14.84
CA GLN A 73 -37.36 -33.85 -13.44
C GLN A 73 -37.55 -35.11 -12.59
N VAL A 74 -36.71 -35.31 -11.58
CA VAL A 74 -36.81 -36.47 -10.68
C VAL A 74 -36.99 -36.00 -9.25
N THR A 75 -38.11 -36.38 -8.66
CA THR A 75 -38.39 -36.11 -7.24
C THR A 75 -37.87 -37.28 -6.41
N PHE A 76 -36.82 -37.05 -5.64
CA PHE A 76 -36.31 -38.00 -4.66
C PHE A 76 -36.90 -37.70 -3.29
N ARG A 77 -37.32 -38.73 -2.56
CA ARG A 77 -37.92 -38.60 -1.23
C ARG A 77 -37.33 -39.62 -0.29
N HIS A 78 -36.96 -39.17 0.90
CA HIS A 78 -36.58 -40.03 2.02
C HIS A 78 -37.80 -40.24 2.94
N PRO A 79 -38.52 -41.38 2.86
CA PRO A 79 -39.83 -41.52 3.52
C PRO A 79 -39.78 -41.38 5.03
N ALA A 80 -38.67 -41.76 5.66
CA ALA A 80 -38.52 -41.73 7.12
C ALA A 80 -38.43 -40.31 7.70
N THR A 81 -37.81 -39.36 6.97
CA THR A 81 -37.72 -37.94 7.41
C THR A 81 -38.75 -37.05 6.73
N GLY A 82 -39.34 -37.50 5.62
CA GLY A 82 -40.23 -36.70 4.79
C GLY A 82 -39.50 -35.72 3.85
N LEU A 83 -38.17 -35.69 3.88
CA LEU A 83 -37.36 -34.83 3.03
C LEU A 83 -37.57 -35.18 1.55
N THR A 84 -37.62 -34.15 0.72
CA THR A 84 -37.83 -34.27 -0.72
C THR A 84 -36.89 -33.34 -1.47
N TYR A 85 -36.26 -33.84 -2.53
CA TYR A 85 -35.47 -33.07 -3.48
C TYR A 85 -36.07 -33.19 -4.87
N SER A 86 -36.27 -32.05 -5.53
CA SER A 86 -36.71 -32.00 -6.93
C SER A 86 -35.48 -31.72 -7.80
N VAL A 87 -34.92 -32.77 -8.40
CA VAL A 87 -33.64 -32.69 -9.12
C VAL A 87 -33.91 -32.58 -10.63
N PRO A 88 -33.41 -31.53 -11.30
CA PRO A 88 -33.45 -31.46 -12.75
C PRO A 88 -32.54 -32.54 -13.35
N GLY A 89 -33.06 -33.29 -14.33
CA GLY A 89 -32.26 -34.18 -15.15
C GLY A 89 -31.84 -33.52 -16.47
N TYR A 90 -30.93 -34.19 -17.19
CA TYR A 90 -30.32 -33.73 -18.44
C TYR A 90 -30.11 -34.87 -19.44
N TYR A 91 -29.87 -34.52 -20.70
CA TYR A 91 -29.52 -35.46 -21.77
C TYR A 91 -28.03 -35.84 -21.72
N ALA A 92 -27.73 -37.14 -21.69
CA ALA A 92 -26.40 -37.68 -21.42
C ALA A 92 -25.86 -38.56 -22.56
N ALA A 93 -26.33 -38.36 -23.79
CA ALA A 93 -25.93 -39.15 -24.97
C ALA A 93 -26.01 -40.67 -24.73
N ASP A 94 -24.88 -41.37 -24.74
CA ASP A 94 -24.77 -42.81 -24.50
C ASP A 94 -24.56 -43.18 -23.02
N GLY A 95 -24.43 -42.18 -22.15
CA GLY A 95 -24.15 -42.32 -20.73
C GLY A 95 -22.67 -42.52 -20.39
N ASP A 96 -21.75 -42.46 -21.32
CA ASP A 96 -20.30 -42.52 -21.06
C ASP A 96 -19.54 -41.55 -21.97
N ALA A 97 -20.17 -40.40 -22.25
CA ALA A 97 -19.72 -39.44 -23.26
C ALA A 97 -18.31 -38.91 -22.99
N ALA A 98 -17.88 -38.82 -21.73
CA ALA A 98 -16.51 -38.46 -21.40
C ALA A 98 -15.47 -39.41 -22.05
N ASN A 99 -15.78 -40.71 -22.13
CA ASN A 99 -14.91 -41.74 -22.69
C ASN A 99 -15.20 -42.07 -24.15
N SER A 100 -16.45 -41.97 -24.58
CA SER A 100 -16.86 -42.35 -25.93
C SER A 100 -16.89 -41.18 -26.93
N SER A 101 -16.85 -39.94 -26.45
CA SER A 101 -17.14 -38.73 -27.23
C SER A 101 -18.51 -38.78 -27.92
N ALA A 102 -19.47 -39.53 -27.35
CA ALA A 102 -20.77 -39.70 -27.97
C ALA A 102 -21.57 -38.39 -27.93
N THR A 103 -22.04 -37.99 -29.11
CA THR A 103 -22.95 -36.84 -29.30
C THR A 103 -24.41 -37.30 -29.46
N SER A 104 -24.69 -38.60 -29.38
CA SER A 104 -26.02 -39.18 -29.58
C SER A 104 -26.22 -40.43 -28.72
N GLY A 105 -27.49 -40.78 -28.53
CA GLY A 105 -27.92 -41.88 -27.67
C GLY A 105 -29.24 -41.59 -26.98
N ASN A 106 -29.60 -42.41 -26.00
CA ASN A 106 -30.87 -42.34 -25.29
C ASN A 106 -30.76 -42.30 -23.77
N LYS A 107 -29.59 -41.95 -23.23
CA LYS A 107 -29.42 -41.86 -21.79
C LYS A 107 -29.80 -40.48 -21.29
N TRP A 108 -30.59 -40.47 -20.24
CA TRP A 108 -31.02 -39.27 -19.53
C TRP A 108 -30.75 -39.46 -18.05
N ARG A 109 -30.17 -38.46 -17.39
CA ARG A 109 -29.61 -38.60 -16.04
C ARG A 109 -30.14 -37.56 -15.08
N ALA A 110 -30.23 -37.94 -13.80
CA ALA A 110 -30.41 -37.03 -12.68
C ALA A 110 -29.51 -37.47 -11.52
N HIS A 111 -28.93 -36.50 -10.80
CA HIS A 111 -27.95 -36.75 -9.74
C HIS A 111 -28.47 -36.35 -8.35
N LEU A 112 -28.60 -37.32 -7.46
CA LEU A 112 -28.91 -37.10 -6.05
C LEU A 112 -27.63 -37.16 -5.20
N ALA A 113 -27.46 -36.22 -4.28
CA ALA A 113 -26.53 -36.33 -3.14
C ALA A 113 -27.35 -36.56 -1.85
N PRO A 114 -27.64 -37.82 -1.47
CA PRO A 114 -28.55 -38.13 -0.38
C PRO A 114 -27.94 -37.74 0.97
N ASP A 115 -28.67 -37.00 1.78
CA ASP A 115 -28.21 -36.47 3.07
C ASP A 115 -28.57 -37.36 4.27
N HIS A 116 -29.24 -38.48 4.01
CA HIS A 116 -29.64 -39.46 5.03
C HIS A 116 -29.36 -40.89 4.56
N GLU A 117 -28.93 -41.72 5.51
CA GLU A 117 -28.95 -43.18 5.35
C GLU A 117 -30.38 -43.72 5.39
N GLY A 118 -30.62 -44.85 4.75
CA GLY A 118 -31.92 -45.51 4.69
C GLY A 118 -32.50 -45.57 3.27
N GLU A 119 -33.80 -45.84 3.21
CA GLU A 119 -34.52 -45.96 1.95
C GLU A 119 -34.79 -44.59 1.32
N TRP A 120 -34.43 -44.44 0.05
CA TRP A 120 -34.84 -43.34 -0.79
C TRP A 120 -35.76 -43.84 -1.89
N THR A 121 -36.84 -43.11 -2.13
CA THR A 121 -37.78 -43.34 -3.23
C THR A 121 -37.60 -42.26 -4.29
N TYR A 122 -37.90 -42.56 -5.56
CA TYR A 122 -37.92 -41.57 -6.63
C TYR A 122 -39.21 -41.64 -7.43
N SER A 123 -39.60 -40.51 -8.03
CA SER A 123 -40.64 -40.41 -9.05
C SER A 123 -40.19 -39.51 -10.20
N VAL A 124 -40.37 -39.98 -11.44
CA VAL A 124 -39.94 -39.31 -12.67
C VAL A 124 -41.09 -38.51 -13.26
N SER A 125 -40.83 -37.26 -13.62
CA SER A 125 -41.62 -36.46 -14.57
C SER A 125 -40.74 -36.22 -15.79
N PHE A 126 -41.16 -36.72 -16.95
CA PHE A 126 -40.42 -36.56 -18.20
C PHE A 126 -41.37 -36.03 -19.27
N ARG A 127 -41.19 -34.76 -19.64
CA ARG A 127 -42.06 -34.01 -20.54
C ARG A 127 -41.34 -33.66 -21.84
N GLN A 128 -42.10 -33.58 -22.92
CA GLN A 128 -41.66 -33.11 -24.23
C GLN A 128 -42.59 -32.01 -24.75
N GLY A 129 -42.01 -30.92 -25.24
CA GLY A 129 -42.73 -29.81 -25.86
C GLY A 129 -41.80 -28.63 -26.08
N PRO A 130 -42.18 -27.63 -26.92
CA PRO A 130 -41.33 -26.50 -27.22
C PRO A 130 -40.84 -25.79 -25.95
N SER A 131 -39.53 -25.69 -25.75
CA SER A 131 -38.91 -25.01 -24.60
C SER A 131 -39.37 -25.47 -23.22
N VAL A 132 -39.89 -26.70 -23.10
CA VAL A 132 -40.43 -27.22 -21.84
C VAL A 132 -39.37 -27.33 -20.73
N ALA A 133 -38.09 -27.48 -21.10
CA ALA A 133 -36.98 -27.62 -20.13
C ALA A 133 -36.88 -26.43 -19.16
N ILE A 134 -37.17 -25.22 -19.63
CA ILE A 134 -37.01 -23.95 -18.90
C ILE A 134 -38.33 -23.39 -18.36
N SER A 135 -39.40 -24.19 -18.39
CA SER A 135 -40.69 -23.84 -17.79
C SER A 135 -40.80 -24.31 -16.34
N ASP A 136 -41.39 -23.47 -15.51
CA ASP A 136 -41.74 -23.77 -14.12
C ASP A 136 -43.08 -24.52 -13.98
N ALA A 137 -43.89 -24.57 -15.04
CA ALA A 137 -45.19 -25.26 -15.01
C ALA A 137 -45.00 -26.77 -15.06
N GLU A 138 -45.28 -27.47 -13.96
CA GLU A 138 -45.03 -28.92 -13.78
C GLU A 138 -45.65 -29.81 -14.87
N ASP A 139 -46.81 -29.42 -15.42
CA ASP A 139 -47.56 -30.18 -16.42
C ASP A 139 -47.38 -29.69 -17.86
N GLU A 140 -46.52 -28.70 -18.10
CA GLU A 140 -46.22 -28.23 -19.45
C GLU A 140 -45.64 -29.34 -20.34
N GLY A 141 -45.92 -29.23 -21.65
CA GLY A 141 -45.61 -30.25 -22.64
C GLY A 141 -46.49 -31.51 -22.51
N THR A 142 -46.05 -32.57 -23.17
CA THR A 142 -46.69 -33.89 -23.18
C THR A 142 -45.82 -34.91 -22.46
N PRO A 143 -46.39 -35.87 -21.70
CA PRO A 143 -45.59 -36.90 -21.05
C PRO A 143 -44.87 -37.77 -22.08
N VAL A 144 -43.58 -38.02 -21.86
CA VAL A 144 -42.78 -38.93 -22.69
C VAL A 144 -43.19 -40.36 -22.38
N GLU A 145 -43.71 -41.06 -23.39
CA GLU A 145 -44.24 -42.41 -23.22
C GLU A 145 -43.21 -43.36 -22.59
N LYS A 146 -43.70 -44.25 -21.72
CA LYS A 146 -42.96 -45.34 -21.04
C LYS A 146 -41.99 -44.90 -19.93
N VAL A 147 -41.58 -43.64 -19.88
CA VAL A 147 -40.63 -43.14 -18.86
C VAL A 147 -41.23 -42.10 -17.90
N ASP A 148 -42.22 -41.32 -18.34
CA ASP A 148 -42.96 -40.42 -17.44
C ASP A 148 -43.75 -41.24 -16.39
N GLY A 149 -43.73 -40.77 -15.13
CA GLY A 149 -44.42 -41.40 -14.02
C GLY A 149 -43.74 -42.63 -13.43
N LEU A 150 -42.56 -43.03 -13.92
CA LEU A 150 -41.77 -44.12 -13.33
C LEU A 150 -41.41 -43.82 -11.88
N GLN A 151 -41.46 -44.85 -11.04
CA GLN A 151 -41.15 -44.77 -9.61
C GLN A 151 -40.28 -45.95 -9.20
N GLY A 152 -39.51 -45.78 -8.13
CA GLY A 152 -38.73 -46.87 -7.54
C GLY A 152 -38.12 -46.46 -6.21
N SER A 153 -37.30 -47.35 -5.65
CA SER A 153 -36.54 -47.07 -4.43
C SER A 153 -35.15 -47.70 -4.46
N PHE A 154 -34.26 -47.18 -3.64
CA PHE A 154 -32.92 -47.71 -3.40
C PHE A 154 -32.50 -47.45 -1.95
N GLN A 155 -31.51 -48.21 -1.48
CA GLN A 155 -30.98 -48.08 -0.12
C GLN A 155 -29.68 -47.30 -0.13
N VAL A 156 -29.58 -46.34 0.78
CA VAL A 156 -28.38 -45.53 1.02
C VAL A 156 -27.76 -45.94 2.34
N ALA A 157 -26.51 -46.41 2.31
CA ALA A 157 -25.75 -46.71 3.51
C ALA A 157 -25.10 -45.44 4.10
N LYS A 158 -24.52 -45.55 5.29
CA LYS A 158 -23.67 -44.49 5.83
C LYS A 158 -22.40 -44.34 5.00
N THR A 159 -21.88 -43.11 4.89
CA THR A 159 -20.57 -42.86 4.27
C THR A 159 -19.46 -43.61 5.01
N ASP A 160 -18.57 -44.24 4.25
CA ASP A 160 -17.34 -44.85 4.75
C ASP A 160 -16.09 -43.98 4.53
N LYS A 161 -16.26 -42.83 3.87
CA LYS A 161 -15.16 -41.93 3.54
C LYS A 161 -14.60 -41.25 4.78
N LEU A 162 -13.30 -40.96 4.72
CA LEU A 162 -12.55 -40.23 5.73
C LEU A 162 -12.07 -38.90 5.14
N SER A 163 -11.78 -37.93 6.00
CA SER A 163 -11.17 -36.67 5.56
C SER A 163 -9.82 -36.93 4.85
N PRO A 164 -9.45 -36.13 3.83
CA PRO A 164 -10.03 -34.84 3.45
C PRO A 164 -11.27 -34.89 2.55
N ASP A 165 -11.69 -36.05 2.05
CA ASP A 165 -12.86 -36.21 1.18
C ASP A 165 -14.12 -35.58 1.78
N PHE A 166 -14.78 -34.67 1.06
CA PHE A 166 -15.95 -33.96 1.59
C PHE A 166 -17.17 -34.85 1.80
N ARG A 167 -17.23 -36.03 1.20
CA ARG A 167 -18.26 -37.05 1.51
C ARG A 167 -18.16 -37.57 2.94
N SER A 168 -17.02 -37.36 3.62
CA SER A 168 -16.88 -37.61 5.06
C SER A 168 -17.47 -36.49 5.93
N LYS A 169 -17.66 -35.29 5.36
CA LYS A 169 -18.11 -34.08 6.07
C LYS A 169 -19.56 -33.69 5.80
N GLY A 170 -20.10 -34.05 4.63
CA GLY A 170 -21.43 -33.69 4.16
C GLY A 170 -21.44 -32.40 3.34
N ARG A 171 -22.64 -31.89 3.00
CA ARG A 171 -22.79 -30.64 2.23
C ARG A 171 -22.36 -29.41 3.02
N LEU A 172 -21.68 -28.47 2.39
CA LEU A 172 -21.26 -27.20 2.95
C LEU A 172 -22.34 -26.14 2.75
N ASN A 173 -23.01 -25.76 3.83
CA ASN A 173 -24.19 -24.91 3.79
C ASN A 173 -23.91 -23.49 4.28
N TYR A 174 -24.63 -22.53 3.70
CA TYR A 174 -24.83 -21.23 4.33
C TYR A 174 -25.81 -21.36 5.51
N VAL A 175 -25.37 -20.92 6.69
CA VAL A 175 -26.12 -21.10 7.95
C VAL A 175 -26.55 -19.77 8.58
N GLY A 176 -26.68 -18.71 7.77
CA GLY A 176 -27.04 -17.37 8.27
C GLY A 176 -25.91 -16.66 9.01
N LYS A 177 -24.65 -17.03 8.71
CA LYS A 177 -23.43 -16.51 9.34
C LYS A 177 -22.39 -16.16 8.29
N HIS A 178 -21.34 -15.44 8.69
CA HIS A 178 -20.21 -15.06 7.83
C HIS A 178 -19.32 -16.24 7.37
N HIS A 179 -19.60 -17.46 7.83
CA HIS A 179 -18.84 -18.67 7.48
C HIS A 179 -19.77 -19.84 7.19
N LEU A 180 -19.38 -20.66 6.23
CA LEU A 180 -20.11 -21.87 5.83
C LEU A 180 -19.87 -23.02 6.82
N GLN A 181 -20.83 -23.94 6.91
CA GLN A 181 -20.79 -25.06 7.84
C GLN A 181 -21.17 -26.38 7.16
N PHE A 182 -20.37 -27.42 7.39
CA PHE A 182 -20.67 -28.77 6.92
C PHE A 182 -21.85 -29.38 7.67
N ALA A 183 -22.88 -29.81 6.94
CA ALA A 183 -24.12 -30.36 7.49
C ALA A 183 -23.90 -31.68 8.24
N GLY A 184 -22.98 -32.53 7.78
CA GLY A 184 -22.75 -33.85 8.37
C GLY A 184 -21.91 -33.81 9.66
N THR A 185 -20.90 -32.94 9.72
CA THR A 185 -19.96 -32.86 10.85
C THR A 185 -20.18 -31.66 11.77
N GLY A 186 -20.85 -30.61 11.28
CA GLY A 186 -20.96 -29.32 11.97
C GLY A 186 -19.69 -28.47 11.93
N GLU A 187 -18.65 -28.90 11.20
CA GLU A 187 -17.39 -28.16 11.07
C GLU A 187 -17.59 -26.89 10.22
N PHE A 188 -17.04 -25.76 10.66
CA PHE A 188 -17.02 -24.53 9.85
C PHE A 188 -15.84 -24.51 8.90
N PHE A 189 -15.98 -23.80 7.78
CA PHE A 189 -15.02 -23.81 6.68
C PHE A 189 -14.35 -22.44 6.45
N LEU A 190 -13.04 -22.46 6.22
CA LEU A 190 -12.24 -21.37 5.65
C LEU A 190 -11.59 -21.89 4.37
N LYS A 191 -11.51 -21.05 3.34
CA LYS A 191 -10.83 -21.41 2.09
C LYS A 191 -9.45 -20.78 1.93
N ALA A 192 -8.55 -21.54 1.33
CA ALA A 192 -7.34 -21.03 0.72
C ALA A 192 -7.09 -21.82 -0.57
N GLY A 193 -7.09 -21.14 -1.71
CA GLY A 193 -7.08 -21.78 -3.03
C GLY A 193 -6.47 -20.92 -4.12
N VAL A 194 -6.64 -21.37 -5.35
CA VAL A 194 -6.22 -20.61 -6.54
C VAL A 194 -7.45 -20.10 -7.27
N ASP A 195 -7.38 -18.84 -7.69
CA ASP A 195 -8.37 -18.28 -8.62
C ASP A 195 -7.84 -18.35 -10.06
N ALA A 196 -6.51 -18.25 -10.19
CA ALA A 196 -5.80 -18.41 -11.45
C ALA A 196 -5.48 -19.88 -11.78
N PRO A 197 -5.36 -20.24 -13.06
CA PRO A 197 -5.80 -19.44 -14.19
C PRO A 197 -7.33 -19.54 -14.31
N GLU A 198 -8.03 -18.45 -14.61
CA GLU A 198 -9.49 -18.49 -14.74
C GLU A 198 -9.97 -19.41 -15.88
N ASN A 199 -9.15 -19.52 -16.93
CA ASN A 199 -9.31 -20.42 -18.06
C ASN A 199 -8.79 -21.84 -17.78
N LEU A 200 -8.92 -22.33 -16.54
CA LEU A 200 -8.57 -23.70 -16.13
C LEU A 200 -9.23 -24.76 -17.04
N LEU A 201 -10.47 -24.50 -17.48
CA LEU A 201 -11.25 -25.42 -18.32
C LEU A 201 -10.92 -25.33 -19.82
N ALA A 202 -10.10 -24.38 -20.27
CA ALA A 202 -9.59 -24.31 -21.64
C ALA A 202 -8.46 -25.34 -21.85
N TYR A 203 -8.79 -26.63 -21.81
CA TYR A 203 -7.81 -27.72 -21.68
C TYR A 203 -7.79 -28.65 -22.91
N GLU A 204 -6.59 -28.97 -23.42
CA GLU A 204 -6.41 -29.67 -24.70
C GLU A 204 -7.00 -31.08 -24.77
N ASP A 205 -7.12 -31.75 -23.62
CA ASP A 205 -7.61 -33.12 -23.54
C ASP A 205 -9.14 -33.21 -23.48
N PHE A 206 -9.85 -32.08 -23.34
CA PHE A 206 -11.30 -32.06 -23.46
C PHE A 206 -11.75 -32.18 -24.92
N ASP A 207 -12.94 -32.75 -25.14
CA ASP A 207 -13.56 -32.87 -26.46
C ASP A 207 -14.07 -31.51 -26.99
N GLY A 208 -14.18 -31.40 -28.31
CA GLY A 208 -14.42 -30.14 -29.04
C GLY A 208 -13.24 -29.71 -29.92
N ASP A 209 -13.44 -28.79 -30.86
CA ASP A 209 -12.41 -28.32 -31.80
C ASP A 209 -11.76 -26.97 -31.43
N PHE A 210 -12.26 -26.29 -30.39
CA PHE A 210 -11.80 -24.99 -29.86
C PHE A 210 -10.28 -24.90 -29.59
N LYS A 211 -9.61 -26.03 -29.37
CA LYS A 211 -8.18 -26.10 -29.08
C LYS A 211 -7.26 -25.92 -30.29
N THR A 212 -7.80 -25.92 -31.51
CA THR A 212 -7.02 -25.86 -32.76
C THR A 212 -7.71 -25.02 -33.86
N ASP A 213 -8.66 -24.17 -33.49
CA ASP A 213 -9.48 -23.42 -34.44
C ASP A 213 -8.89 -22.03 -34.80
N GLY A 214 -7.77 -21.66 -34.16
CA GLY A 214 -7.07 -20.40 -34.34
C GLY A 214 -7.54 -19.27 -33.41
N LYS A 215 -8.50 -19.52 -32.52
CA LYS A 215 -8.98 -18.55 -31.53
C LYS A 215 -8.27 -18.74 -30.20
N LYS A 216 -7.17 -17.99 -30.03
CA LYS A 216 -6.40 -17.97 -28.77
C LYS A 216 -5.85 -19.34 -28.36
N ASP A 217 -5.61 -20.24 -29.32
CA ASP A 217 -5.05 -21.60 -29.09
C ASP A 217 -3.77 -21.60 -28.23
N ASN A 218 -3.02 -20.48 -28.22
CA ASN A 218 -1.84 -20.30 -27.40
C ASN A 218 -2.12 -20.19 -25.88
N LEU A 219 -3.39 -20.06 -25.46
CA LEU A 219 -3.83 -20.00 -24.06
C LEU A 219 -4.35 -21.35 -23.55
N ILE A 220 -4.55 -22.32 -24.45
CA ILE A 220 -4.99 -23.68 -24.12
C ILE A 220 -3.99 -24.34 -23.16
N LYS A 221 -4.54 -24.99 -22.14
CA LYS A 221 -3.80 -25.69 -21.10
C LYS A 221 -3.41 -27.09 -21.56
N ASN A 222 -2.22 -27.51 -21.16
CA ASN A 222 -1.80 -28.92 -21.20
C ASN A 222 -1.40 -29.45 -19.82
N TRP A 223 -1.08 -28.56 -18.87
CA TRP A 223 -0.66 -28.93 -17.51
C TRP A 223 0.47 -29.99 -17.49
N ALA A 224 1.32 -29.99 -18.52
CA ALA A 224 2.36 -30.99 -18.71
C ALA A 224 3.29 -31.15 -17.48
N PRO A 225 3.69 -30.07 -16.77
CA PRO A 225 4.47 -30.17 -15.53
C PRO A 225 3.79 -30.96 -14.42
N HIS A 226 2.46 -31.10 -14.45
CA HIS A 226 1.68 -31.79 -13.43
C HIS A 226 1.33 -33.24 -13.77
N VAL A 227 1.69 -33.76 -14.94
CA VAL A 227 1.49 -35.19 -15.25
C VAL A 227 2.20 -36.09 -14.23
N GLN A 228 3.30 -35.62 -13.63
CA GLN A 228 4.01 -36.33 -12.56
C GLN A 228 3.22 -36.44 -11.24
N ASP A 229 2.23 -35.57 -11.04
CA ASP A 229 1.40 -35.52 -9.83
C ASP A 229 0.18 -36.44 -9.93
N TRP A 230 -0.17 -36.88 -11.13
CA TRP A 230 -1.17 -37.92 -11.35
C TRP A 230 -0.68 -39.26 -10.78
N LYS A 231 -1.54 -39.97 -10.08
CA LYS A 231 -1.25 -41.23 -9.38
C LYS A 231 -2.10 -42.35 -9.95
N ALA A 232 -1.59 -43.57 -9.84
CA ALA A 232 -2.35 -44.75 -10.23
C ALA A 232 -3.65 -44.84 -9.40
N GLY A 233 -4.80 -44.87 -10.09
CA GLY A 233 -6.13 -44.86 -9.48
C GLY A 233 -6.84 -43.51 -9.57
N ASP A 234 -6.13 -42.44 -9.89
CA ASP A 234 -6.75 -41.16 -10.23
C ASP A 234 -7.53 -41.27 -11.55
N PRO A 235 -8.60 -40.48 -11.72
CA PRO A 235 -9.43 -40.58 -12.91
C PRO A 235 -8.68 -40.13 -14.17
N THR A 236 -9.13 -40.68 -15.29
CA THR A 236 -8.76 -40.31 -16.66
C THR A 236 -9.97 -40.57 -17.55
N TRP A 237 -9.99 -39.99 -18.74
CA TRP A 237 -10.92 -40.36 -19.79
C TRP A 237 -10.18 -40.80 -21.07
N GLN A 238 -10.89 -41.44 -22.00
CA GLN A 238 -10.37 -41.83 -23.33
C GLN A 238 -8.97 -42.46 -23.28
N ASP A 239 -8.80 -43.49 -22.46
CA ASP A 239 -7.54 -44.24 -22.34
C ASP A 239 -6.31 -43.39 -21.94
N GLY A 240 -6.51 -42.44 -21.03
CA GLY A 240 -5.41 -41.79 -20.29
C GLY A 240 -5.29 -40.28 -20.49
N LYS A 241 -6.24 -39.65 -21.18
CA LYS A 241 -6.41 -38.19 -21.19
C LYS A 241 -6.80 -37.67 -19.81
N GLY A 242 -6.49 -36.40 -19.55
CA GLY A 242 -6.84 -35.72 -18.31
C GLY A 242 -5.76 -35.68 -17.25
N LYS A 243 -4.66 -36.42 -17.45
CA LYS A 243 -3.62 -36.59 -16.42
C LYS A 243 -2.98 -35.29 -15.98
N GLY A 244 -2.78 -34.34 -16.91
CA GLY A 244 -2.19 -33.05 -16.60
C GLY A 244 -3.05 -32.26 -15.61
N LEU A 245 -4.33 -32.04 -15.96
CA LEU A 245 -5.26 -31.28 -15.13
C LEU A 245 -5.57 -31.99 -13.80
N ILE A 246 -5.83 -33.30 -13.82
CA ILE A 246 -6.03 -34.09 -12.58
C ILE A 246 -4.78 -34.03 -11.68
N GLY A 247 -3.59 -34.11 -12.28
CA GLY A 247 -2.33 -33.92 -11.57
C GLY A 247 -2.16 -32.51 -10.98
N ALA A 248 -2.65 -31.47 -11.68
CA ALA A 248 -2.58 -30.10 -11.18
C ALA A 248 -3.43 -29.94 -9.91
N ILE A 249 -4.65 -30.51 -9.90
CA ILE A 249 -5.51 -30.52 -8.69
C ILE A 249 -4.88 -31.36 -7.58
N ASN A 250 -4.28 -32.52 -7.90
CA ASN A 250 -3.53 -33.31 -6.92
C ASN A 250 -2.40 -32.51 -6.26
N TYR A 251 -1.66 -31.74 -7.06
CA TYR A 251 -0.57 -30.91 -6.57
C TYR A 251 -1.08 -29.88 -5.56
N LEU A 252 -2.11 -29.10 -5.92
CA LEU A 252 -2.71 -28.10 -5.03
C LEU A 252 -3.21 -28.72 -3.72
N ALA A 253 -3.93 -29.84 -3.80
CA ALA A 253 -4.40 -30.58 -2.63
C ALA A 253 -3.24 -31.10 -1.77
N SER A 254 -2.15 -31.56 -2.40
CA SER A 254 -0.96 -32.04 -1.69
C SER A 254 -0.19 -30.94 -0.97
N GLU A 255 -0.28 -29.70 -1.46
CA GLU A 255 0.28 -28.51 -0.82
C GLU A 255 -0.63 -27.99 0.32
N GLY A 256 -1.83 -28.57 0.48
CA GLY A 256 -2.78 -28.28 1.55
C GLY A 256 -3.74 -27.13 1.25
N LEU A 257 -3.90 -26.77 -0.03
CA LEU A 257 -5.01 -25.91 -0.46
C LEU A 257 -6.32 -26.71 -0.47
N ASN A 258 -7.44 -26.00 -0.40
CA ASN A 258 -8.77 -26.60 -0.30
C ASN A 258 -9.82 -25.91 -1.16
N ALA A 259 -9.42 -25.13 -2.16
CA ALA A 259 -10.32 -24.50 -3.12
C ALA A 259 -9.63 -24.23 -4.46
N PHE A 260 -10.42 -24.21 -5.54
CA PHE A 260 -10.01 -23.69 -6.84
C PHE A 260 -11.23 -23.15 -7.59
N SER A 261 -11.02 -22.12 -8.42
CA SER A 261 -12.04 -21.54 -9.28
C SER A 261 -11.81 -21.86 -10.75
N PHE A 262 -12.84 -21.59 -11.55
CA PHE A 262 -12.85 -21.76 -13.00
C PHE A 262 -14.04 -21.03 -13.62
N LEU A 263 -13.85 -20.54 -14.85
CA LEU A 263 -14.94 -20.03 -15.69
C LEU A 263 -15.62 -21.16 -16.46
N THR A 264 -16.95 -21.09 -16.51
CA THR A 264 -17.78 -22.03 -17.29
C THR A 264 -18.30 -21.43 -18.60
N LEU A 265 -18.23 -20.10 -18.76
CA LEU A 265 -18.56 -19.39 -20.00
C LEU A 265 -17.63 -18.20 -20.23
N ASN A 266 -16.72 -18.35 -21.19
CA ASN A 266 -15.76 -17.36 -21.62
C ASN A 266 -15.68 -17.33 -23.17
N ILE A 267 -16.75 -16.97 -23.88
CA ILE A 267 -16.72 -16.86 -25.36
C ILE A 267 -16.22 -15.49 -25.83
N ASN A 268 -16.70 -14.39 -25.25
CA ASN A 268 -16.29 -13.03 -25.64
C ASN A 268 -15.17 -12.45 -24.76
N GLY A 269 -14.77 -13.15 -23.71
CA GLY A 269 -13.69 -12.71 -22.83
C GLY A 269 -12.32 -13.06 -23.40
N ASP A 270 -11.28 -12.87 -22.60
CA ASP A 270 -9.92 -12.76 -23.12
C ASP A 270 -9.25 -14.09 -23.55
N ASP A 271 -9.72 -15.22 -23.01
CA ASP A 271 -9.33 -16.59 -23.36
C ASP A 271 -10.16 -17.20 -24.49
N CYS A 272 -11.46 -16.88 -24.58
CA CYS A 272 -12.40 -17.40 -25.57
C CYS A 272 -12.71 -18.92 -25.52
N ASN A 273 -12.06 -19.74 -24.68
CA ASN A 273 -11.99 -21.21 -24.89
C ASN A 273 -12.64 -22.08 -23.81
N ALA A 274 -13.37 -21.49 -22.86
CA ALA A 274 -14.13 -22.23 -21.85
C ALA A 274 -15.64 -22.01 -22.03
N PHE A 275 -16.36 -22.98 -22.59
CA PHE A 275 -17.82 -22.91 -22.76
C PHE A 275 -18.46 -24.30 -22.88
N PRO A 276 -19.75 -24.45 -22.50
CA PRO A 276 -20.44 -25.74 -22.51
C PRO A 276 -21.05 -26.10 -23.87
N TYR A 277 -21.10 -25.14 -24.80
CA TYR A 277 -21.81 -25.28 -26.07
C TYR A 277 -21.00 -26.10 -27.10
N THR A 278 -21.73 -26.63 -28.08
CA THR A 278 -21.14 -27.37 -29.21
C THR A 278 -20.22 -26.50 -30.07
N ASP A 279 -20.50 -25.20 -30.20
CA ASP A 279 -19.64 -24.20 -30.85
C ASP A 279 -19.78 -22.79 -30.24
N TYR A 280 -19.10 -21.80 -30.83
CA TYR A 280 -19.04 -20.41 -30.34
C TYR A 280 -20.31 -19.58 -30.55
N ASP A 281 -21.13 -19.91 -31.55
CA ASP A 281 -22.32 -19.14 -31.93
C ASP A 281 -23.61 -19.77 -31.35
N GLU A 282 -23.52 -20.99 -30.82
CA GLU A 282 -24.62 -21.77 -30.25
C GLU A 282 -24.93 -21.43 -28.78
N ARG A 283 -26.22 -21.36 -28.40
CA ARG A 283 -26.70 -21.01 -27.04
C ARG A 283 -27.75 -21.96 -26.47
N GLU A 284 -28.23 -22.90 -27.27
CA GLU A 284 -29.29 -23.85 -26.97
C GLU A 284 -28.85 -25.32 -27.08
N ARG A 285 -27.62 -25.61 -27.54
CA ARG A 285 -27.07 -26.96 -27.65
C ARG A 285 -25.76 -27.14 -26.87
N MET A 286 -25.73 -28.13 -25.99
CA MET A 286 -24.58 -28.43 -25.13
C MET A 286 -23.71 -29.57 -25.68
N ASP A 287 -22.40 -29.49 -25.46
CA ASP A 287 -21.44 -30.58 -25.70
C ASP A 287 -21.47 -31.54 -24.50
N CYS A 288 -22.11 -32.70 -24.69
CA CYS A 288 -22.30 -33.69 -23.63
C CYS A 288 -20.96 -34.27 -23.17
N SER A 289 -20.05 -34.54 -24.11
CA SER A 289 -18.76 -35.17 -23.83
C SER A 289 -17.85 -34.28 -23.01
N ARG A 290 -17.76 -32.99 -23.37
CA ARG A 290 -16.97 -31.98 -22.66
C ARG A 290 -17.49 -31.77 -21.23
N MET A 291 -18.80 -31.63 -21.06
CA MET A 291 -19.39 -31.44 -19.74
C MET A 291 -19.24 -32.68 -18.83
N ASP A 292 -19.29 -33.90 -19.37
CA ASP A 292 -18.99 -35.13 -18.61
C ASP A 292 -17.50 -35.23 -18.23
N GLN A 293 -16.60 -34.66 -19.05
CA GLN A 293 -15.17 -34.56 -18.70
C GLN A 293 -14.93 -33.51 -17.61
N TRP A 294 -15.65 -32.39 -17.61
CA TRP A 294 -15.63 -31.42 -16.51
C TRP A 294 -16.09 -32.06 -15.19
N GLU A 295 -17.17 -32.84 -15.21
CA GLU A 295 -17.64 -33.61 -14.05
C GLU A 295 -16.54 -34.53 -13.48
N THR A 296 -15.73 -35.14 -14.35
CA THR A 296 -14.61 -35.99 -13.91
C THR A 296 -13.60 -35.20 -13.07
N VAL A 297 -13.31 -33.95 -13.45
CA VAL A 297 -12.41 -33.05 -12.70
C VAL A 297 -13.05 -32.61 -11.38
N PHE A 298 -14.31 -32.20 -11.40
CA PHE A 298 -15.03 -31.71 -10.22
C PHE A 298 -15.27 -32.80 -9.17
N ALA A 299 -15.60 -34.02 -9.61
CA ALA A 299 -15.71 -35.18 -8.73
C ALA A 299 -14.36 -35.50 -8.08
N HIS A 300 -13.26 -35.39 -8.81
CA HIS A 300 -11.92 -35.55 -8.26
C HIS A 300 -11.60 -34.48 -7.21
N GLY A 301 -11.91 -33.22 -7.48
CA GLY A 301 -11.78 -32.12 -6.51
C GLY A 301 -12.55 -32.41 -5.21
N THR A 302 -13.79 -32.90 -5.32
CA THR A 302 -14.60 -33.30 -4.15
C THR A 302 -13.93 -34.40 -3.32
N ASN A 303 -13.38 -35.42 -3.99
CA ASN A 303 -12.68 -36.53 -3.32
C ASN A 303 -11.43 -36.06 -2.57
N LEU A 304 -10.79 -34.98 -3.04
CA LEU A 304 -9.62 -34.37 -2.41
C LEU A 304 -9.96 -33.33 -1.33
N GLY A 305 -11.23 -32.99 -1.15
CA GLY A 305 -11.65 -31.95 -0.20
C GLY A 305 -11.42 -30.53 -0.72
N MET A 306 -11.62 -30.31 -2.03
CA MET A 306 -11.52 -29.01 -2.68
C MET A 306 -12.90 -28.38 -2.86
N HIS A 307 -13.07 -27.14 -2.41
CA HIS A 307 -14.23 -26.31 -2.68
C HIS A 307 -14.21 -25.85 -4.14
N LEU A 308 -15.33 -26.05 -4.84
CA LEU A 308 -15.46 -25.72 -6.27
C LEU A 308 -16.07 -24.33 -6.42
N HIS A 309 -15.33 -23.37 -6.96
CA HIS A 309 -15.83 -22.02 -7.16
C HIS A 309 -16.28 -21.82 -8.62
N PHE A 310 -17.59 -21.94 -8.87
CA PHE A 310 -18.18 -21.84 -10.21
C PHE A 310 -18.42 -20.38 -10.58
N LYS A 311 -17.48 -19.76 -11.31
CA LYS A 311 -17.70 -18.47 -11.98
C LYS A 311 -18.53 -18.74 -13.26
N THR A 312 -19.78 -18.31 -13.28
CA THR A 312 -20.71 -18.68 -14.37
C THR A 312 -20.38 -18.01 -15.70
N GLN A 313 -19.72 -16.85 -15.68
CA GLN A 313 -19.33 -16.10 -16.88
C GLN A 313 -18.27 -15.05 -16.54
N GLU A 314 -17.48 -14.60 -17.52
CA GLU A 314 -16.63 -13.39 -17.45
C GLU A 314 -17.46 -12.12 -17.69
N CYS A 315 -16.92 -10.95 -17.35
CA CYS A 315 -17.63 -9.67 -17.47
C CYS A 315 -18.13 -9.38 -18.90
N GLU A 316 -17.34 -9.71 -19.93
CA GLU A 316 -17.63 -9.53 -21.35
C GLU A 316 -18.82 -10.39 -21.82
N ASN A 317 -19.14 -11.46 -21.07
CA ASN A 317 -20.23 -12.38 -21.40
C ASN A 317 -21.55 -12.02 -20.71
N VAL A 318 -21.59 -10.97 -19.90
CA VAL A 318 -22.81 -10.54 -19.21
C VAL A 318 -24.00 -10.39 -20.16
N HIS A 319 -23.80 -9.75 -21.32
CA HIS A 319 -24.86 -9.54 -22.31
C HIS A 319 -24.93 -10.64 -23.38
N LEU A 320 -24.06 -11.65 -23.31
CA LEU A 320 -23.99 -12.72 -24.32
C LEU A 320 -25.26 -13.58 -24.32
N LEU A 321 -25.83 -13.82 -23.15
CA LEU A 321 -27.08 -14.57 -22.99
C LEU A 321 -28.23 -13.60 -22.74
N ASP A 322 -29.19 -13.56 -23.67
CA ASP A 322 -30.42 -12.77 -23.58
C ASP A 322 -30.21 -11.27 -23.29
N GLY A 323 -29.08 -10.69 -23.73
CA GLY A 323 -28.75 -9.28 -23.42
C GLY A 323 -28.53 -9.00 -21.93
N GLY A 324 -28.30 -10.04 -21.11
CA GLY A 324 -28.16 -9.95 -19.66
C GLY A 324 -29.43 -10.32 -18.89
N HIS A 325 -30.57 -10.44 -19.54
CA HIS A 325 -31.81 -10.81 -18.88
C HIS A 325 -31.84 -12.30 -18.50
N MET A 326 -32.73 -12.67 -17.57
CA MET A 326 -33.03 -14.08 -17.27
C MET A 326 -33.97 -14.69 -18.34
N GLY A 327 -33.52 -14.67 -19.59
CA GLY A 327 -34.25 -15.18 -20.75
C GLY A 327 -34.02 -16.68 -21.03
N PRO A 328 -34.51 -17.20 -22.17
CA PRO A 328 -34.41 -18.61 -22.52
C PRO A 328 -32.97 -19.17 -22.53
N GLU A 329 -32.00 -18.45 -23.09
CA GLU A 329 -30.62 -18.93 -23.23
C GLU A 329 -29.96 -19.08 -21.86
N ARG A 330 -30.06 -18.05 -21.00
CA ARG A 330 -29.52 -18.06 -19.64
C ARG A 330 -30.22 -19.08 -18.75
N LYS A 331 -31.55 -19.24 -18.89
CA LYS A 331 -32.30 -20.26 -18.14
C LYS A 331 -31.81 -21.66 -18.49
N LEU A 332 -31.67 -21.97 -19.78
CA LEU A 332 -31.18 -23.26 -20.22
C LEU A 332 -29.75 -23.50 -19.72
N TYR A 333 -28.87 -22.51 -19.88
CA TYR A 333 -27.49 -22.57 -19.39
C TYR A 333 -27.41 -22.88 -17.89
N TYR A 334 -28.08 -22.09 -17.03
CA TYR A 334 -28.08 -22.31 -15.59
C TYR A 334 -28.72 -23.66 -15.22
N ARG A 335 -29.79 -24.05 -15.90
CA ARG A 335 -30.44 -25.34 -15.66
C ARG A 335 -29.51 -26.51 -15.95
N GLU A 336 -28.73 -26.46 -17.03
CA GLU A 336 -27.75 -27.50 -17.38
C GLU A 336 -26.61 -27.56 -16.36
N LEU A 337 -26.11 -26.42 -15.89
CA LEU A 337 -25.13 -26.39 -14.79
C LEU A 337 -25.68 -27.03 -13.51
N ILE A 338 -26.91 -26.70 -13.12
CA ILE A 338 -27.55 -27.27 -11.93
C ILE A 338 -27.76 -28.77 -12.08
N ALA A 339 -28.33 -29.21 -13.21
CA ALA A 339 -28.66 -30.62 -13.46
C ALA A 339 -27.42 -31.52 -13.45
N ARG A 340 -26.29 -31.00 -13.94
CA ARG A 340 -25.05 -31.76 -14.07
C ARG A 340 -24.17 -31.69 -12.83
N PHE A 341 -24.10 -30.54 -12.13
CA PHE A 341 -23.04 -30.29 -11.14
C PHE A 341 -23.54 -29.97 -9.72
N SER A 342 -24.82 -29.65 -9.52
CA SER A 342 -25.29 -29.26 -8.17
C SER A 342 -25.18 -30.38 -7.12
N HIS A 343 -24.98 -31.64 -7.49
CA HIS A 343 -24.77 -32.72 -6.50
C HIS A 343 -23.47 -32.58 -5.71
N HIS A 344 -22.52 -31.74 -6.13
CA HIS A 344 -21.29 -31.52 -5.38
C HIS A 344 -21.55 -30.92 -4.01
N LEU A 345 -20.76 -31.31 -3.01
CA LEU A 345 -21.06 -31.01 -1.62
C LEU A 345 -20.58 -29.63 -1.17
N ALA A 346 -19.50 -29.12 -1.73
CA ALA A 346 -18.88 -27.87 -1.31
C ALA A 346 -18.53 -27.03 -2.54
N MET A 347 -19.44 -26.13 -2.86
CA MET A 347 -19.33 -25.22 -3.99
C MET A 347 -20.11 -23.94 -3.71
N ASN A 348 -19.88 -22.93 -4.55
CA ASN A 348 -20.75 -21.77 -4.66
C ASN A 348 -21.08 -21.49 -6.13
N TRP A 349 -22.25 -20.90 -6.37
CA TRP A 349 -22.59 -20.29 -7.65
C TRP A 349 -22.16 -18.83 -7.60
N ASN A 350 -21.13 -18.47 -8.36
CA ASN A 350 -20.73 -17.09 -8.56
C ASN A 350 -21.36 -16.57 -9.86
N LEU A 351 -22.24 -15.56 -9.74
CA LEU A 351 -23.06 -15.05 -10.85
C LEU A 351 -22.27 -14.48 -12.03
N GLY A 352 -20.99 -14.23 -11.84
CA GLY A 352 -20.06 -13.81 -12.87
C GLY A 352 -18.79 -13.26 -12.23
N GLU A 353 -17.70 -13.35 -12.97
CA GLU A 353 -16.47 -12.63 -12.72
C GLU A 353 -16.65 -11.15 -13.15
N GLU A 354 -15.94 -10.25 -12.48
CA GLU A 354 -16.00 -8.79 -12.62
C GLU A 354 -17.36 -8.14 -12.99
N VAL A 355 -18.48 -8.57 -12.40
CA VAL A 355 -19.82 -8.10 -12.80
C VAL A 355 -19.95 -6.59 -12.61
N GLY A 356 -20.33 -5.88 -13.68
CA GLY A 356 -20.43 -4.41 -13.69
C GLY A 356 -19.15 -3.71 -14.18
N LEU A 357 -18.03 -4.43 -14.33
CA LEU A 357 -16.87 -3.90 -15.05
C LEU A 357 -17.16 -4.03 -16.54
N ASN A 358 -17.06 -2.91 -17.27
CA ASN A 358 -17.27 -2.84 -18.73
C ASN A 358 -18.59 -3.47 -19.25
N SER A 359 -19.53 -3.75 -18.35
CA SER A 359 -20.84 -4.37 -18.56
C SER A 359 -21.87 -3.64 -17.70
N ASP A 360 -23.12 -3.55 -18.13
CA ASP A 360 -24.17 -2.78 -17.45
C ASP A 360 -25.44 -3.59 -17.13
N PRO A 361 -25.33 -4.77 -16.47
CA PRO A 361 -26.51 -5.52 -16.07
C PRO A 361 -27.33 -4.72 -15.05
N THR A 362 -28.66 -4.72 -15.21
CA THR A 362 -29.51 -4.01 -14.26
C THR A 362 -29.49 -4.69 -12.89
N THR A 363 -29.87 -3.96 -11.84
CA THR A 363 -30.07 -4.56 -10.51
C THR A 363 -31.08 -5.71 -10.57
N GLN A 364 -32.14 -5.59 -11.39
CA GLN A 364 -33.14 -6.63 -11.52
C GLN A 364 -32.57 -7.89 -12.18
N ASP A 365 -31.72 -7.75 -13.21
CA ASP A 365 -31.06 -8.89 -13.85
C ASP A 365 -30.28 -9.71 -12.83
N LYS A 366 -29.43 -9.05 -12.02
CA LYS A 366 -28.66 -9.71 -10.96
C LYS A 366 -29.55 -10.37 -9.90
N ILE A 367 -30.70 -9.77 -9.57
CA ILE A 367 -31.69 -10.37 -8.65
C ILE A 367 -32.29 -11.63 -9.27
N ASP A 368 -32.70 -11.56 -10.54
CA ASP A 368 -33.34 -12.67 -11.24
C ASP A 368 -32.37 -13.84 -11.43
N TRP A 369 -31.08 -13.56 -11.71
CA TRP A 369 -30.04 -14.60 -11.76
C TRP A 369 -29.89 -15.32 -10.42
N ALA A 370 -29.81 -14.55 -9.32
CA ALA A 370 -29.71 -15.13 -7.97
C ALA A 370 -30.96 -15.92 -7.59
N GLU A 371 -32.16 -15.41 -7.92
CA GLU A 371 -33.43 -16.07 -7.65
C GLU A 371 -33.55 -17.39 -8.42
N TYR A 372 -33.04 -17.44 -9.65
CA TYR A 372 -33.06 -18.65 -10.46
C TYR A 372 -32.29 -19.79 -9.78
N PHE A 373 -31.03 -19.56 -9.38
CA PHE A 373 -30.24 -20.55 -8.64
C PHE A 373 -30.91 -20.93 -7.32
N TRP A 374 -31.40 -19.96 -6.55
CA TRP A 374 -32.07 -20.21 -5.27
C TRP A 374 -33.30 -21.12 -5.39
N THR A 375 -34.04 -20.97 -6.48
CA THR A 375 -35.28 -21.71 -6.74
C THR A 375 -35.01 -23.10 -7.33
N HIS A 376 -34.02 -23.22 -8.22
CA HIS A 376 -33.83 -24.40 -9.05
C HIS A 376 -32.71 -25.33 -8.60
N ASP A 377 -31.72 -24.84 -7.83
CA ASP A 377 -30.74 -25.71 -7.19
C ASP A 377 -31.42 -26.48 -6.03
N PRO A 378 -31.61 -27.80 -6.14
CA PRO A 378 -32.31 -28.61 -5.13
C PRO A 378 -31.64 -28.57 -3.76
N TYR A 379 -30.39 -28.11 -3.70
CA TYR A 379 -29.57 -28.10 -2.52
C TYR A 379 -29.29 -26.70 -1.97
N GLN A 380 -29.69 -25.66 -2.71
CA GLN A 380 -29.51 -24.24 -2.36
C GLN A 380 -28.07 -23.91 -1.95
N HIS A 381 -27.11 -24.21 -2.83
CA HIS A 381 -25.72 -23.86 -2.59
C HIS A 381 -25.54 -22.35 -2.37
N PRO A 382 -24.47 -21.94 -1.67
CA PRO A 382 -24.12 -20.54 -1.55
C PRO A 382 -24.08 -19.84 -2.92
N ILE A 383 -24.75 -18.69 -3.01
CA ILE A 383 -24.75 -17.82 -4.19
C ILE A 383 -23.94 -16.57 -3.84
N VAL A 384 -22.97 -16.22 -4.69
CA VAL A 384 -22.09 -15.06 -4.55
C VAL A 384 -22.03 -14.27 -5.85
N ILE A 385 -21.47 -13.08 -5.80
CA ILE A 385 -21.20 -12.24 -6.97
C ILE A 385 -19.77 -11.68 -6.84
N HIS A 386 -19.03 -11.65 -7.94
CA HIS A 386 -17.71 -11.04 -8.02
C HIS A 386 -17.80 -9.58 -8.45
N ASN A 387 -17.00 -8.70 -7.83
CA ASN A 387 -17.11 -7.27 -8.11
C ASN A 387 -16.33 -6.80 -9.33
N GLY A 388 -17.04 -6.30 -10.34
CA GLY A 388 -16.63 -5.09 -11.05
C GLY A 388 -17.12 -3.83 -10.31
N ASP A 389 -18.36 -3.91 -9.81
CA ASP A 389 -19.03 -2.92 -8.96
C ASP A 389 -19.22 -3.40 -7.51
N ASN A 390 -19.60 -2.49 -6.60
CA ASN A 390 -19.75 -2.86 -5.18
C ASN A 390 -21.04 -3.64 -4.82
N HIS A 391 -22.06 -3.63 -5.68
CA HIS A 391 -23.33 -4.35 -5.50
C HIS A 391 -24.06 -4.19 -4.15
N TYR A 392 -23.92 -3.05 -3.46
CA TYR A 392 -24.55 -2.82 -2.15
C TYR A 392 -26.09 -2.83 -2.20
N GLU A 393 -26.67 -2.58 -3.38
CA GLU A 393 -28.10 -2.67 -3.62
C GLU A 393 -28.68 -4.08 -3.43
N MET A 394 -27.83 -5.10 -3.43
CA MET A 394 -28.22 -6.51 -3.33
C MET A 394 -28.23 -7.04 -1.89
N LEU A 395 -27.83 -6.24 -0.91
CA LEU A 395 -27.68 -6.65 0.50
C LEU A 395 -29.01 -6.98 1.18
N GLY A 396 -28.97 -7.88 2.17
CA GLY A 396 -30.14 -8.21 2.97
C GLY A 396 -31.15 -9.06 2.20
N GLU A 397 -32.43 -8.77 2.40
CA GLU A 397 -33.53 -9.45 1.69
C GLU A 397 -33.74 -8.96 0.24
N ALA A 398 -32.94 -8.01 -0.23
CA ALA A 398 -33.04 -7.49 -1.60
C ALA A 398 -32.68 -8.55 -2.66
N SER A 399 -31.90 -9.58 -2.29
CA SER A 399 -31.52 -10.66 -3.19
C SER A 399 -31.31 -11.99 -2.47
N LYS A 400 -31.16 -13.06 -3.26
CA LYS A 400 -30.82 -14.39 -2.75
C LYS A 400 -29.33 -14.63 -2.54
N LEU A 401 -28.48 -13.63 -2.80
CA LEU A 401 -27.05 -13.72 -2.49
C LEU A 401 -26.80 -14.04 -1.01
N THR A 402 -25.90 -14.98 -0.79
CA THR A 402 -25.47 -15.47 0.53
C THR A 402 -24.06 -15.01 0.88
N GLY A 403 -23.34 -14.44 -0.08
CA GLY A 403 -21.96 -14.05 0.08
C GLY A 403 -21.48 -13.11 -1.01
N PHE A 404 -20.21 -12.75 -0.91
CA PHE A 404 -19.51 -11.87 -1.83
C PHE A 404 -18.13 -12.43 -2.16
N SER A 405 -17.76 -12.35 -3.43
CA SER A 405 -16.46 -12.76 -3.95
C SER A 405 -15.66 -11.51 -4.27
N LEU A 406 -14.71 -11.17 -3.41
CA LEU A 406 -14.06 -9.86 -3.44
C LEU A 406 -12.79 -9.87 -4.30
N GLN A 407 -12.72 -8.90 -5.20
CA GLN A 407 -11.52 -8.43 -5.87
C GLN A 407 -11.04 -7.11 -5.30
N THR A 408 -9.73 -6.92 -5.27
CA THR A 408 -9.09 -5.66 -4.86
C THR A 408 -8.17 -5.11 -5.95
N ASN A 409 -7.49 -3.99 -5.70
CA ASN A 409 -6.73 -3.29 -6.75
C ASN A 409 -5.40 -2.67 -6.26
N LYS A 410 -4.71 -3.32 -5.33
CA LYS A 410 -3.44 -2.82 -4.78
C LYS A 410 -2.38 -3.93 -4.81
N ALA A 411 -1.24 -3.63 -5.43
CA ALA A 411 -0.09 -4.54 -5.55
C ALA A 411 0.44 -5.07 -4.21
N ASP A 412 0.30 -4.30 -3.14
CA ASP A 412 0.71 -4.69 -1.79
C ASP A 412 -0.41 -5.38 -0.99
N PHE A 413 -1.56 -5.63 -1.61
CA PHE A 413 -2.75 -6.25 -1.02
C PHE A 413 -3.38 -5.49 0.16
N SER A 414 -2.96 -4.25 0.42
CA SER A 414 -3.37 -3.47 1.60
C SER A 414 -4.89 -3.21 1.69
N ARG A 415 -5.60 -3.28 0.56
CA ARG A 415 -7.06 -3.03 0.50
C ARG A 415 -7.91 -4.21 1.00
N VAL A 416 -7.36 -5.44 1.05
CA VAL A 416 -8.13 -6.67 1.32
C VAL A 416 -8.85 -6.61 2.66
N HIS A 417 -8.16 -6.24 3.74
CA HIS A 417 -8.73 -6.21 5.09
C HIS A 417 -9.95 -5.27 5.19
N ASN A 418 -9.78 -4.00 4.79
CA ASN A 418 -10.83 -2.98 4.92
C ASN A 418 -12.01 -3.25 3.98
N ALA A 419 -11.76 -3.72 2.75
CA ALA A 419 -12.82 -4.07 1.81
C ALA A 419 -13.63 -5.27 2.32
N THR A 420 -12.97 -6.30 2.85
CA THR A 420 -13.65 -7.44 3.48
C THR A 420 -14.54 -6.97 4.64
N LEU A 421 -13.99 -6.13 5.52
CA LEU A 421 -14.70 -5.62 6.69
C LEU A 421 -15.93 -4.77 6.33
N ASP A 422 -15.87 -3.99 5.24
CA ASP A 422 -17.01 -3.20 4.77
C ASP A 422 -18.20 -4.08 4.39
N TYR A 423 -18.00 -5.16 3.62
CA TYR A 423 -19.07 -6.10 3.28
C TYR A 423 -19.57 -6.88 4.49
N ILE A 424 -18.69 -7.33 5.38
CA ILE A 424 -19.06 -8.01 6.63
C ILE A 424 -20.00 -7.12 7.46
N ASN A 425 -19.61 -5.87 7.68
CA ASN A 425 -20.39 -4.92 8.48
C ASN A 425 -21.73 -4.54 7.82
N ARG A 426 -21.73 -4.28 6.51
CA ARG A 426 -22.95 -3.89 5.78
C ARG A 426 -23.97 -5.03 5.70
N SER A 427 -23.51 -6.24 5.42
CA SER A 427 -24.38 -7.42 5.35
C SER A 427 -24.95 -7.81 6.70
N ALA A 428 -24.15 -7.73 7.77
CA ALA A 428 -24.67 -7.91 9.13
C ALA A 428 -25.73 -6.84 9.47
N LYS A 429 -25.47 -5.58 9.10
CA LYS A 429 -26.41 -4.47 9.33
C LYS A 429 -27.71 -4.58 8.52
N SER A 430 -27.68 -5.21 7.35
CA SER A 430 -28.88 -5.46 6.54
C SER A 430 -29.70 -6.67 7.03
N GLY A 431 -29.24 -7.37 8.06
CA GLY A 431 -29.95 -8.50 8.68
C GLY A 431 -29.65 -9.86 8.05
N LYS A 432 -28.78 -9.91 7.03
CA LYS A 432 -28.36 -11.16 6.35
C LYS A 432 -26.82 -11.19 6.25
N PRO A 433 -26.12 -11.72 7.27
CA PRO A 433 -24.65 -11.80 7.29
C PRO A 433 -24.11 -12.55 6.07
N TRP A 434 -23.35 -11.88 5.22
CA TRP A 434 -22.77 -12.50 4.02
C TRP A 434 -21.47 -13.23 4.33
N VAL A 435 -21.23 -14.34 3.64
CA VAL A 435 -19.93 -15.00 3.57
C VAL A 435 -19.04 -14.23 2.60
N VAL A 436 -17.96 -13.61 3.09
CA VAL A 436 -17.10 -12.73 2.27
C VAL A 436 -15.71 -13.32 2.14
N ALA A 437 -15.33 -13.78 0.95
CA ALA A 437 -13.98 -14.21 0.62
C ALA A 437 -13.31 -13.18 -0.30
N CYS A 438 -11.98 -13.14 -0.34
CA CYS A 438 -11.24 -12.35 -1.31
C CYS A 438 -10.60 -13.26 -2.34
N ASP A 439 -11.24 -13.36 -3.50
CA ASP A 439 -10.89 -14.36 -4.52
C ASP A 439 -9.89 -13.81 -5.53
N GLU A 440 -9.80 -12.48 -5.63
CA GLU A 440 -8.77 -11.79 -6.40
C GLU A 440 -8.09 -10.68 -5.58
N PRO A 441 -7.22 -11.06 -4.63
CA PRO A 441 -6.40 -10.11 -3.89
C PRO A 441 -5.34 -9.53 -4.84
N GLY A 442 -5.02 -8.23 -4.73
CA GLY A 442 -3.91 -7.63 -5.49
C GLY A 442 -4.37 -6.58 -6.50
N ASP A 443 -3.58 -6.28 -7.52
CA ASP A 443 -3.99 -5.50 -8.69
C ASP A 443 -3.93 -6.37 -9.95
N ALA A 444 -4.69 -5.99 -10.99
CA ALA A 444 -4.79 -6.73 -12.26
C ALA A 444 -3.44 -6.96 -12.96
N SER A 445 -2.43 -6.10 -12.76
CA SER A 445 -1.14 -6.24 -13.45
C SER A 445 -0.20 -7.21 -12.76
N HIS A 446 -0.06 -7.11 -11.44
CA HIS A 446 1.02 -7.79 -10.71
C HIS A 446 0.51 -8.90 -9.79
N SER A 447 -0.51 -8.60 -8.97
CA SER A 447 -1.09 -9.49 -7.95
C SER A 447 -0.08 -10.48 -7.34
N LEU A 448 -0.38 -11.78 -7.26
CA LEU A 448 0.57 -12.79 -6.80
C LEU A 448 1.56 -13.09 -7.92
N VAL A 449 2.72 -12.43 -7.91
CA VAL A 449 3.81 -12.67 -8.87
C VAL A 449 4.50 -14.03 -8.64
N PRO A 450 5.30 -14.57 -9.59
CA PRO A 450 6.07 -15.80 -9.40
C PRO A 450 7.12 -15.76 -8.27
N ASP A 451 7.58 -16.93 -7.82
CA ASP A 451 8.46 -17.12 -6.65
C ASP A 451 9.85 -16.50 -6.84
N ASP A 452 10.33 -16.38 -8.07
CA ASP A 452 11.61 -15.75 -8.41
C ASP A 452 11.56 -14.21 -8.31
N GLU A 453 10.37 -13.61 -8.42
CA GLU A 453 10.14 -12.18 -8.27
C GLU A 453 9.87 -11.75 -6.82
N ASP A 454 9.03 -12.49 -6.09
CA ASP A 454 8.85 -12.28 -4.64
C ASP A 454 8.92 -13.61 -3.87
N PRO A 455 10.11 -14.04 -3.42
CA PRO A 455 10.27 -15.26 -2.66
C PRO A 455 9.78 -15.16 -1.20
N THR A 456 9.47 -13.96 -0.71
CA THR A 456 9.13 -13.75 0.72
C THR A 456 7.64 -13.93 0.99
N ARG A 457 6.80 -13.57 0.00
CA ARG A 457 5.34 -13.60 0.09
C ARG A 457 4.80 -12.78 1.26
N ASP A 458 5.54 -11.75 1.67
CA ASP A 458 5.26 -11.02 2.90
C ASP A 458 3.95 -10.23 2.80
N ASN A 459 3.75 -9.47 1.72
CA ASN A 459 2.54 -8.69 1.54
C ASN A 459 1.31 -9.58 1.32
N ALA A 460 1.44 -10.62 0.48
CA ALA A 460 0.38 -11.61 0.28
C ALA A 460 -0.03 -12.27 1.59
N ARG A 461 0.93 -12.74 2.40
CA ARG A 461 0.66 -13.34 3.71
C ARG A 461 0.03 -12.34 4.70
N LYS A 462 0.64 -11.16 4.86
CA LYS A 462 0.28 -10.18 5.90
C LYS A 462 -1.00 -9.43 5.60
N ASN A 463 -1.15 -8.95 4.37
CA ASN A 463 -2.22 -8.02 3.99
C ASN A 463 -3.41 -8.71 3.33
N ALA A 464 -3.20 -9.81 2.57
CA ALA A 464 -4.29 -10.57 1.95
C ALA A 464 -4.76 -11.73 2.84
N LEU A 465 -3.93 -12.78 3.03
CA LEU A 465 -4.35 -14.00 3.72
C LEU A 465 -4.82 -13.74 5.15
N TRP A 466 -3.91 -13.23 6.01
CA TRP A 466 -4.29 -12.87 7.38
C TRP A 466 -5.18 -11.62 7.42
N GLY A 467 -5.07 -10.72 6.44
CA GLY A 467 -5.95 -9.56 6.34
C GLY A 467 -7.42 -9.93 6.21
N ASN A 468 -7.78 -10.79 5.25
CA ASN A 468 -9.17 -11.24 5.07
C ASN A 468 -9.68 -12.00 6.30
N ILE A 469 -8.91 -12.98 6.80
CA ILE A 469 -9.33 -13.80 7.94
C ILE A 469 -9.53 -12.95 9.20
N MET A 470 -8.62 -12.02 9.49
CA MET A 470 -8.72 -11.16 10.68
C MET A 470 -9.79 -10.07 10.55
N ALA A 471 -10.25 -9.75 9.33
CA ALA A 471 -11.45 -8.93 9.12
C ALA A 471 -12.76 -9.71 9.42
N GLY A 472 -12.68 -11.03 9.63
CA GLY A 472 -13.83 -11.93 9.78
C GLY A 472 -14.28 -12.57 8.47
N GLY A 473 -13.47 -12.46 7.40
CA GLY A 473 -13.74 -13.08 6.10
C GLY A 473 -13.60 -14.62 6.10
N ALA A 474 -13.95 -15.21 4.96
CA ALA A 474 -14.05 -16.66 4.77
C ALA A 474 -12.81 -17.29 4.11
N GLY A 475 -11.78 -16.49 3.79
CA GLY A 475 -10.56 -16.98 3.14
C GLY A 475 -10.20 -16.24 1.86
N VAL A 476 -9.21 -16.78 1.15
CA VAL A 476 -8.67 -16.19 -0.08
C VAL A 476 -8.48 -17.22 -1.19
N GLU A 477 -8.63 -16.78 -2.44
CA GLU A 477 -8.08 -17.47 -3.61
C GLU A 477 -7.07 -16.54 -4.28
N TRP A 478 -6.13 -17.10 -5.06
CA TRP A 478 -5.00 -16.32 -5.59
C TRP A 478 -5.08 -16.12 -7.10
N TYR A 479 -5.11 -14.83 -7.49
CA TYR A 479 -5.02 -14.33 -8.87
C TYR A 479 -3.56 -14.02 -9.25
N PHE A 480 -3.18 -14.20 -10.53
CA PHE A 480 -1.77 -14.19 -10.97
C PHE A 480 -1.33 -12.94 -11.74
N GLY A 481 -2.24 -12.02 -12.05
CA GLY A 481 -1.93 -10.80 -12.80
C GLY A 481 -1.58 -11.06 -14.27
N TYR A 482 -1.62 -10.01 -15.09
CA TYR A 482 -1.36 -10.12 -16.54
C TYR A 482 0.10 -9.87 -16.96
N LYS A 483 0.91 -9.17 -16.16
CA LYS A 483 2.24 -8.69 -16.63
C LYS A 483 3.39 -9.68 -16.47
N HIS A 484 3.22 -10.72 -15.68
CA HIS A 484 4.31 -11.62 -15.28
C HIS A 484 4.25 -12.96 -16.00
N ALA A 485 5.35 -13.69 -16.01
CA ALA A 485 5.37 -15.05 -16.53
C ALA A 485 4.37 -15.93 -15.77
N HIS A 486 3.73 -16.87 -16.46
CA HIS A 486 2.67 -17.70 -15.87
C HIS A 486 1.55 -16.82 -15.29
N SER A 487 1.08 -15.88 -16.09
CA SER A 487 -0.04 -14.97 -15.81
C SER A 487 -1.34 -15.72 -15.61
N ASP A 488 -2.40 -14.98 -15.30
CA ASP A 488 -3.74 -15.55 -15.18
C ASP A 488 -4.15 -16.38 -16.41
N LEU A 489 -3.88 -15.90 -17.63
CA LEU A 489 -4.21 -16.66 -18.84
C LEU A 489 -3.16 -17.68 -19.28
N THR A 490 -1.92 -17.58 -18.80
CA THR A 490 -0.78 -18.34 -19.36
C THR A 490 -0.18 -19.36 -18.39
N CYS A 491 -0.66 -19.43 -17.16
CA CYS A 491 -0.18 -20.42 -16.19
C CYS A 491 -0.42 -21.85 -16.68
N GLN A 492 0.62 -22.69 -16.54
CA GLN A 492 0.65 -24.13 -16.85
C GLN A 492 1.29 -24.96 -15.71
N ASP A 493 1.83 -24.30 -14.68
CA ASP A 493 2.51 -24.94 -13.56
C ASP A 493 2.31 -24.14 -12.26
N TYR A 494 1.59 -24.71 -11.31
CA TYR A 494 1.36 -24.10 -10.00
C TYR A 494 2.60 -24.09 -9.09
N ARG A 495 3.68 -24.79 -9.47
CA ARG A 495 4.94 -24.78 -8.69
C ARG A 495 5.67 -23.46 -8.74
N VAL A 496 5.41 -22.63 -9.75
CA VAL A 496 6.05 -21.30 -9.89
C VAL A 496 5.65 -20.34 -8.75
N ARG A 497 4.63 -20.70 -7.95
CA ARG A 497 4.16 -19.99 -6.76
C ARG A 497 4.13 -20.88 -5.51
N GLY A 498 4.90 -21.97 -5.52
CA GLY A 498 4.94 -22.97 -4.46
C GLY A 498 5.18 -22.39 -3.06
N THR A 499 5.95 -21.30 -2.94
CA THR A 499 6.23 -20.69 -1.64
C THR A 499 4.99 -20.10 -0.96
N MET A 500 3.93 -19.75 -1.70
CA MET A 500 2.69 -19.20 -1.16
C MET A 500 1.73 -20.25 -0.58
N TRP A 501 1.79 -21.49 -1.08
CA TRP A 501 0.90 -22.56 -0.61
C TRP A 501 1.16 -22.94 0.84
N LYS A 502 2.43 -22.91 1.27
CA LYS A 502 2.81 -23.19 2.65
C LYS A 502 2.16 -22.23 3.67
N PRO A 503 2.24 -20.88 3.55
CA PRO A 503 1.50 -19.98 4.42
C PRO A 503 -0.02 -20.20 4.43
N CYS A 504 -0.62 -20.54 3.29
CA CYS A 504 -2.05 -20.86 3.19
C CYS A 504 -2.41 -22.07 4.06
N ARG A 505 -1.69 -23.18 3.88
CA ARG A 505 -1.86 -24.40 4.70
C ARG A 505 -1.64 -24.12 6.19
N ILE A 506 -0.61 -23.35 6.54
CA ILE A 506 -0.32 -22.97 7.93
C ILE A 506 -1.50 -22.20 8.54
N ALA A 507 -2.12 -21.28 7.80
CA ALA A 507 -3.28 -20.54 8.28
C ALA A 507 -4.49 -21.47 8.50
N LEU A 508 -4.80 -22.37 7.57
CA LEU A 508 -5.91 -23.33 7.73
C LEU A 508 -5.67 -24.30 8.91
N GLU A 509 -4.45 -24.83 9.05
CA GLU A 509 -4.05 -25.70 10.16
C GLU A 509 -4.10 -24.99 11.52
N PHE A 510 -3.82 -23.68 11.57
CA PHE A 510 -3.85 -22.89 12.80
C PHE A 510 -5.22 -22.94 13.48
N PHE A 511 -6.29 -22.66 12.73
CA PHE A 511 -7.65 -22.58 13.29
C PHE A 511 -8.12 -23.94 13.81
N THR A 512 -7.83 -25.01 13.07
CA THR A 512 -8.22 -26.38 13.44
C THR A 512 -7.39 -26.91 14.61
N THR A 513 -6.05 -26.83 14.52
CA THR A 513 -5.12 -27.36 15.52
C THR A 513 -5.28 -26.66 16.88
N HIS A 514 -5.51 -25.35 16.87
CA HIS A 514 -5.65 -24.55 18.09
C HIS A 514 -7.11 -24.30 18.50
N LYS A 515 -8.07 -24.99 17.86
CA LYS A 515 -9.51 -24.94 18.18
C LYS A 515 -10.04 -23.52 18.28
N ILE A 516 -9.72 -22.70 17.29
CA ILE A 516 -10.15 -21.30 17.23
C ILE A 516 -11.55 -21.24 16.60
N PRO A 517 -12.59 -20.78 17.32
CA PRO A 517 -13.95 -20.72 16.84
C PRO A 517 -14.20 -19.46 15.99
N PHE A 518 -13.48 -19.31 14.88
CA PHE A 518 -13.52 -18.09 14.05
C PHE A 518 -14.94 -17.66 13.63
N TRP A 519 -15.85 -18.62 13.46
CA TRP A 519 -17.27 -18.41 13.14
C TRP A 519 -18.10 -17.68 14.21
N ASN A 520 -17.55 -17.51 15.42
CA ASN A 520 -18.15 -16.73 16.51
C ASN A 520 -17.34 -15.45 16.83
N MET A 521 -16.24 -15.22 16.12
CA MET A 521 -15.37 -14.08 16.37
C MET A 521 -15.67 -12.96 15.38
N THR A 522 -15.50 -11.72 15.82
CA THR A 522 -15.66 -10.53 14.99
C THR A 522 -14.37 -9.73 14.95
N ASN A 523 -14.20 -8.90 13.92
CA ASN A 523 -13.12 -7.93 13.88
C ASN A 523 -13.07 -7.12 15.19
N ALA A 524 -11.86 -6.86 15.66
CA ALA A 524 -11.58 -6.23 16.94
C ALA A 524 -10.39 -5.27 16.84
N ASP A 525 -10.19 -4.64 15.67
CA ASP A 525 -9.09 -3.70 15.45
C ASP A 525 -9.15 -2.52 16.43
N ASP A 526 -10.36 -2.05 16.78
CA ASP A 526 -10.57 -0.98 17.77
C ASP A 526 -10.03 -1.32 19.17
N LEU A 527 -9.80 -2.60 19.47
CA LEU A 527 -9.17 -3.02 20.72
C LEU A 527 -7.64 -3.00 20.64
N VAL A 528 -7.05 -2.96 19.45
CA VAL A 528 -5.60 -3.01 19.24
C VAL A 528 -5.07 -1.59 19.05
N ALA A 529 -4.15 -1.16 19.91
CA ALA A 529 -3.65 0.23 19.87
C ALA A 529 -2.70 0.53 18.68
N ASN A 530 -2.36 -0.46 17.87
CA ASN A 530 -1.32 -0.38 16.83
C ASN A 530 -1.94 -0.58 15.44
N GLN A 531 -1.74 0.40 14.54
CA GLN A 531 -2.24 0.38 13.16
C GLN A 531 -1.57 -0.69 12.27
N GLU A 532 -0.47 -1.31 12.72
CA GLU A 532 0.23 -2.41 12.05
C GLU A 532 -0.18 -3.80 12.57
N ALA A 533 -1.36 -3.90 13.21
CA ALA A 533 -1.88 -5.15 13.71
C ALA A 533 -3.39 -5.29 13.42
N TYR A 534 -3.85 -6.52 13.27
CA TYR A 534 -5.26 -6.86 13.15
C TYR A 534 -5.77 -7.58 14.39
N GLY A 535 -6.97 -7.25 14.84
CA GLY A 535 -7.65 -7.86 15.97
C GLY A 535 -8.85 -8.70 15.51
N LEU A 536 -9.01 -9.88 16.11
CA LEU A 536 -10.21 -10.71 15.98
C LEU A 536 -10.59 -11.27 17.35
N ALA A 537 -11.85 -11.17 17.78
CA ALA A 537 -12.23 -11.52 19.15
C ALA A 537 -13.61 -12.21 19.28
N ASP A 538 -13.70 -13.17 20.19
CA ASP A 538 -14.92 -13.50 20.95
C ASP A 538 -14.73 -12.84 22.32
N SER A 539 -15.24 -11.61 22.45
CA SER A 539 -14.94 -10.72 23.59
C SER A 539 -15.17 -11.42 24.94
N GLY A 540 -14.15 -11.38 25.80
CA GLY A 540 -14.13 -12.05 27.11
C GLY A 540 -13.69 -13.51 27.09
N LYS A 541 -13.59 -14.16 25.91
CA LYS A 541 -13.26 -15.59 25.81
C LYS A 541 -12.01 -15.88 24.99
N LEU A 542 -11.77 -15.11 23.92
CA LEU A 542 -10.62 -15.34 23.04
C LEU A 542 -10.31 -14.08 22.25
N TYR A 543 -9.04 -13.70 22.23
CA TYR A 543 -8.55 -12.63 21.36
C TYR A 543 -7.39 -13.15 20.51
N LEU A 544 -7.40 -12.78 19.24
CA LEU A 544 -6.31 -12.94 18.31
C LEU A 544 -5.79 -11.56 17.94
N VAL A 545 -4.48 -11.39 17.99
CA VAL A 545 -3.83 -10.16 17.50
C VAL A 545 -2.72 -10.53 16.54
N TYR A 546 -2.97 -10.31 15.25
CA TYR A 546 -2.00 -10.53 14.19
C TYR A 546 -1.15 -9.27 14.02
N SER A 547 0.10 -9.34 14.43
CA SER A 547 1.08 -8.28 14.27
C SER A 547 1.81 -8.43 12.94
N LYS A 548 1.77 -7.42 12.07
CA LYS A 548 2.55 -7.44 10.82
C LYS A 548 4.06 -7.29 11.06
N ARG A 549 4.42 -6.72 12.21
CA ARG A 549 5.80 -6.51 12.68
C ARG A 549 5.84 -6.79 14.18
N GLY A 550 6.56 -7.81 14.62
CA GLY A 550 6.61 -8.29 16.01
C GLY A 550 7.16 -7.26 17.00
N LYS A 551 6.37 -6.23 17.34
CA LYS A 551 6.71 -5.15 18.26
C LYS A 551 5.48 -4.65 19.01
N GLN A 552 5.63 -4.53 20.33
CA GLN A 552 4.84 -3.70 21.25
C GLN A 552 3.36 -3.52 20.90
N ILE A 553 2.60 -4.60 21.09
CA ILE A 553 1.16 -4.59 20.91
C ILE A 553 0.52 -4.30 22.25
N LYS A 554 -0.35 -3.28 22.27
CA LYS A 554 -1.26 -3.06 23.38
C LYS A 554 -2.66 -3.45 22.97
N LEU A 555 -3.35 -4.09 23.89
CA LEU A 555 -4.73 -4.54 23.73
C LEU A 555 -5.58 -3.90 24.82
N ASN A 556 -6.72 -3.34 24.41
CA ASN A 556 -7.70 -2.76 25.30
C ASN A 556 -8.64 -3.86 25.81
N LEU A 557 -8.46 -4.24 27.08
CA LEU A 557 -9.30 -5.22 27.78
C LEU A 557 -10.20 -4.54 28.83
N ALA A 558 -10.53 -3.26 28.67
CA ALA A 558 -11.38 -2.53 29.63
C ALA A 558 -12.79 -3.12 29.78
N GLY A 559 -13.31 -3.79 28.74
CA GLY A 559 -14.62 -4.44 28.77
C GLY A 559 -14.65 -5.81 29.46
N THR A 560 -13.53 -6.31 29.98
CA THR A 560 -13.40 -7.67 30.53
C THR A 560 -12.55 -7.70 31.78
N GLU A 561 -12.93 -8.52 32.75
CA GLU A 561 -12.18 -8.74 33.99
C GLU A 561 -11.48 -10.11 33.97
N GLY A 562 -10.54 -10.31 34.90
CA GLY A 562 -9.83 -11.59 35.07
C GLY A 562 -8.47 -11.64 34.39
N VAL A 563 -7.84 -12.81 34.43
CA VAL A 563 -6.50 -13.06 33.86
C VAL A 563 -6.65 -13.70 32.48
N PHE A 564 -5.84 -13.26 31.51
CA PHE A 564 -5.74 -13.84 30.18
C PHE A 564 -4.32 -14.36 29.96
N GLN A 565 -4.18 -15.64 29.65
CA GLN A 565 -2.93 -16.25 29.23
C GLN A 565 -2.62 -15.89 27.79
N ILE A 566 -1.37 -15.52 27.50
CA ILE A 566 -0.88 -15.12 26.18
C ILE A 566 0.06 -16.20 25.64
N GLN A 567 -0.16 -16.58 24.38
CA GLN A 567 0.77 -17.40 23.61
C GLN A 567 0.89 -16.87 22.19
N TRP A 568 1.98 -17.20 21.51
CA TRP A 568 2.31 -16.71 20.18
C TRP A 568 2.44 -17.86 19.18
N PHE A 569 1.93 -17.61 17.98
CA PHE A 569 2.03 -18.49 16.83
C PHE A 569 2.85 -17.82 15.73
N ASN A 570 3.74 -18.60 15.08
CA ASN A 570 4.54 -18.12 13.97
C ASN A 570 3.82 -18.40 12.64
N PRO A 571 3.23 -17.39 11.97
CA PRO A 571 2.47 -17.56 10.73
C PRO A 571 3.34 -17.96 9.51
N ARG A 572 4.67 -17.85 9.60
CA ARG A 572 5.60 -18.22 8.51
C ARG A 572 5.94 -19.71 8.53
N THR A 573 6.13 -20.25 9.73
CA THR A 573 6.64 -21.62 9.92
C THR A 573 5.61 -22.58 10.49
N GLY A 574 4.53 -22.07 11.08
CA GLY A 574 3.61 -22.86 11.88
C GLY A 574 4.26 -23.40 13.15
N GLY A 575 3.69 -24.49 13.68
CA GLY A 575 4.21 -25.21 14.84
C GLY A 575 3.48 -24.92 16.16
N PRO A 576 4.01 -25.39 17.31
CA PRO A 576 3.36 -25.22 18.60
C PRO A 576 3.31 -23.75 19.03
N LEU A 577 2.31 -23.43 19.83
CA LEU A 577 2.21 -22.13 20.52
C LEU A 577 3.37 -21.95 21.49
N GLN A 578 3.92 -20.75 21.55
CA GLN A 578 5.09 -20.41 22.35
C GLN A 578 4.78 -19.27 23.31
N PHE A 579 5.44 -19.22 24.46
CA PHE A 579 5.35 -18.09 25.36
C PHE A 579 6.30 -16.97 24.92
N GLY A 580 5.79 -15.74 24.96
CA GLY A 580 6.59 -14.53 24.73
C GLY A 580 7.11 -13.95 26.05
N SER A 581 7.48 -12.68 26.03
CA SER A 581 7.94 -11.95 27.23
C SER A 581 6.82 -11.60 28.21
N ALA A 582 5.56 -11.79 27.82
CA ALA A 582 4.40 -11.82 28.69
C ALA A 582 3.68 -13.17 28.54
N GLN A 583 3.43 -13.84 29.67
CA GLN A 583 2.69 -15.11 29.68
C GLN A 583 1.22 -14.93 30.08
N ALA A 584 0.90 -13.86 30.80
CA ALA A 584 -0.45 -13.49 31.15
C ALA A 584 -0.57 -11.98 31.37
N VAL A 585 -1.79 -11.47 31.25
CA VAL A 585 -2.18 -10.09 31.56
C VAL A 585 -3.52 -10.08 32.28
N ARG A 586 -3.77 -9.06 33.10
CA ARG A 586 -5.06 -8.86 33.78
C ARG A 586 -5.92 -7.85 33.01
N GLY A 587 -7.17 -8.20 32.73
CA GLY A 587 -8.16 -7.32 32.11
C GLY A 587 -8.56 -6.14 33.00
N GLY A 588 -9.39 -5.24 32.47
CA GLY A 588 -9.84 -4.02 33.15
C GLY A 588 -9.20 -2.73 32.65
N GLY A 589 -8.37 -2.80 31.59
CA GLY A 589 -7.77 -1.63 30.97
C GLY A 589 -6.90 -1.96 29.76
N MET A 590 -6.11 -0.98 29.34
CA MET A 590 -5.10 -1.15 28.30
C MET A 590 -3.91 -1.95 28.85
N VAL A 591 -3.55 -3.05 28.19
CA VAL A 591 -2.46 -3.94 28.61
C VAL A 591 -1.45 -4.14 27.49
N SER A 592 -0.17 -4.28 27.86
CA SER A 592 0.88 -4.73 26.95
C SER A 592 0.90 -6.26 26.92
N ILE A 593 0.76 -6.86 25.73
CA ILE A 593 0.73 -8.33 25.60
C ILE A 593 2.14 -8.93 25.42
N GLY A 594 3.18 -8.14 25.68
CA GLY A 594 4.58 -8.54 25.57
C GLY A 594 5.07 -8.67 24.13
N ASP A 595 6.33 -9.07 24.01
CA ASP A 595 7.01 -9.35 22.75
C ASP A 595 6.91 -10.84 22.41
N PRO A 596 6.82 -11.20 21.12
CA PRO A 596 6.84 -12.59 20.70
C PRO A 596 8.20 -13.27 21.02
N PRO A 597 8.27 -14.61 21.00
CA PRO A 597 9.50 -15.36 21.32
C PRO A 597 10.73 -15.01 20.46
N GLY A 598 10.53 -14.46 19.26
CA GLY A 598 11.59 -14.02 18.35
C GLY A 598 11.58 -12.51 18.12
N ASN A 599 12.76 -11.88 18.08
CA ASN A 599 12.96 -10.45 17.84
C ASN A 599 13.59 -10.19 16.46
N ASP A 600 12.97 -10.73 15.41
CA ASP A 600 13.39 -10.61 14.01
C ASP A 600 12.64 -9.48 13.26
N GLY A 601 11.68 -8.82 13.91
CA GLY A 601 10.83 -7.80 13.31
C GLY A 601 9.74 -8.33 12.37
N GLN A 602 9.57 -9.65 12.29
CA GLN A 602 8.61 -10.30 11.41
C GLN A 602 7.23 -10.49 12.07
N ASP A 603 6.25 -10.97 11.32
CA ASP A 603 4.85 -11.09 11.74
C ASP A 603 4.62 -12.15 12.84
N TRP A 604 3.71 -11.91 13.77
CA TRP A 604 3.38 -12.90 14.81
C TRP A 604 1.91 -12.81 15.18
N LEU A 605 1.30 -13.95 15.50
CA LEU A 605 -0.09 -14.01 15.93
C LEU A 605 -0.16 -14.31 17.43
N ALA A 606 -0.59 -13.33 18.23
CA ALA A 606 -0.88 -13.53 19.64
C ALA A 606 -2.26 -14.18 19.82
N ILE A 607 -2.37 -15.06 20.79
CA ILE A 607 -3.59 -15.73 21.23
C ILE A 607 -3.76 -15.49 22.72
N LEU A 608 -4.89 -14.90 23.10
CA LEU A 608 -5.24 -14.65 24.49
C LEU A 608 -6.47 -15.46 24.89
N ARG A 609 -6.35 -16.29 25.92
CA ARG A 609 -7.44 -17.11 26.49
C ARG A 609 -7.58 -16.86 27.99
N PRO A 610 -8.77 -17.03 28.60
CA PRO A 610 -8.93 -17.03 30.04
C PRO A 610 -7.88 -17.91 30.73
N GLY A 611 -7.11 -17.30 31.63
CA GLY A 611 -6.09 -17.94 32.44
C GLY A 611 -6.59 -18.28 33.84
N ASP A 612 -5.85 -19.14 34.53
CA ASP A 612 -6.11 -19.44 35.94
C ASP A 612 -5.75 -18.25 36.84
N SER A 613 -6.76 -17.65 37.47
CA SER A 613 -6.57 -16.50 38.39
C SER A 613 -5.91 -16.88 39.73
N ALA A 614 -5.80 -18.17 40.04
CA ALA A 614 -5.09 -18.68 41.22
C ALA A 614 -3.61 -19.00 40.94
N ARG A 615 -3.21 -19.06 39.67
CA ARG A 615 -1.83 -19.25 39.26
C ARG A 615 -1.10 -17.91 39.24
N ASP A 616 0.14 -17.95 39.71
CA ASP A 616 1.11 -16.86 39.63
C ASP A 616 1.88 -16.96 38.31
N TYR A 617 1.79 -15.95 37.45
CA TYR A 617 2.55 -15.93 36.19
C TYR A 617 3.79 -15.03 36.35
N PRO A 618 4.90 -15.33 35.66
CA PRO A 618 6.02 -14.41 35.62
C PRO A 618 5.57 -13.03 35.12
N PRO A 619 6.16 -11.93 35.62
CA PRO A 619 5.81 -10.58 35.17
C PRO A 619 5.85 -10.44 33.65
N ALA A 620 4.95 -9.62 33.11
CA ALA A 620 4.99 -9.21 31.72
C ALA A 620 6.03 -8.09 31.53
N VAL A 621 6.91 -8.26 30.55
CA VAL A 621 8.02 -7.32 30.30
C VAL A 621 8.07 -6.93 28.83
N SER A 622 8.23 -5.64 28.53
CA SER A 622 8.57 -5.15 27.19
C SER A 622 9.68 -4.11 27.25
N ALA A 623 10.71 -4.28 26.42
CA ALA A 623 11.92 -3.44 26.43
C ALA A 623 11.78 -2.15 25.59
N GLY A 624 10.67 -1.93 24.87
CA GLY A 624 10.57 -0.82 23.92
C GLY A 624 10.91 -1.19 22.48
N ALA A 625 10.58 -0.32 21.54
CA ALA A 625 10.92 -0.51 20.12
C ALA A 625 12.44 -0.38 19.86
N ASN A 626 12.95 -1.16 18.90
CA ASN A 626 14.31 -1.00 18.37
C ASN A 626 14.51 0.41 17.78
N LEU A 627 15.72 0.96 17.90
CA LEU A 627 16.04 2.35 17.52
C LEU A 627 17.23 2.39 16.55
N SER A 628 17.17 3.27 15.54
CA SER A 628 18.32 3.63 14.71
C SER A 628 18.64 5.11 14.89
N ILE A 629 19.89 5.43 15.23
CA ILE A 629 20.33 6.78 15.58
C ILE A 629 21.72 7.06 15.01
N MET A 630 22.00 8.30 14.64
CA MET A 630 23.34 8.72 14.22
C MET A 630 24.17 9.15 15.44
N MET A 631 25.47 8.82 15.42
CA MET A 631 26.43 9.37 16.35
C MET A 631 26.57 10.89 16.09
N PRO A 632 26.48 11.75 17.11
CA PRO A 632 26.71 13.17 16.93
C PRO A 632 28.14 13.48 16.46
N GLN A 633 28.30 14.41 15.53
CA GLN A 633 29.58 14.78 14.90
C GLN A 633 30.73 15.06 15.90
N SER A 634 30.40 15.60 17.07
CA SER A 634 31.36 16.04 18.09
C SER A 634 31.30 15.24 19.40
N SER A 635 30.68 14.05 19.39
CA SER A 635 30.53 13.23 20.60
C SER A 635 30.93 11.78 20.35
N ASP A 636 31.71 11.22 21.28
CA ASP A 636 32.01 9.79 21.32
C ASP A 636 30.85 8.97 21.90
N SER A 637 29.69 9.58 22.14
CA SER A 637 28.53 8.89 22.71
C SER A 637 27.20 9.52 22.37
N VAL A 638 26.15 8.71 22.37
CA VAL A 638 24.76 9.14 22.16
C VAL A 638 23.89 8.68 23.33
N ALA A 639 23.04 9.57 23.85
CA ALA A 639 22.08 9.25 24.89
C ALA A 639 20.71 8.95 24.26
N VAL A 640 20.09 7.85 24.68
CA VAL A 640 18.88 7.29 24.08
C VAL A 640 17.88 6.99 25.18
N LYS A 641 16.63 7.42 25.02
CA LYS A 641 15.56 7.06 25.95
C LYS A 641 15.10 5.62 25.66
N LEU A 642 15.04 4.80 26.70
CA LEU A 642 14.42 3.48 26.70
C LEU A 642 13.05 3.60 27.36
N SER A 643 12.02 3.13 26.67
CA SER A 643 10.62 3.17 27.13
C SER A 643 10.15 1.74 27.45
N GLY A 644 10.77 1.12 28.46
CA GLY A 644 10.37 -0.21 28.92
C GLY A 644 9.11 -0.18 29.79
N GLU A 645 8.35 -1.27 29.74
CA GLU A 645 7.13 -1.50 30.50
C GLU A 645 7.22 -2.84 31.25
N VAL A 646 6.78 -2.85 32.51
CA VAL A 646 6.68 -4.05 33.35
C VAL A 646 5.32 -4.06 34.03
N SER A 647 4.67 -5.21 34.10
CA SER A 647 3.40 -5.39 34.80
C SER A 647 3.27 -6.80 35.36
N ASP A 648 2.45 -6.96 36.39
CA ASP A 648 2.21 -8.24 37.05
C ASP A 648 0.71 -8.61 36.99
N ASP A 649 0.39 -9.91 37.01
CA ASP A 649 -0.99 -10.38 36.89
C ASP A 649 -1.75 -10.42 38.22
N LYS A 650 -1.11 -10.11 39.36
CA LYS A 650 -1.76 -10.02 40.68
C LYS A 650 -2.25 -8.61 41.04
N THR A 651 -3.32 -8.56 41.83
CA THR A 651 -3.89 -7.31 42.38
C THR A 651 -3.16 -6.78 43.62
N ASN A 652 -2.35 -7.61 44.28
CA ASN A 652 -1.57 -7.28 45.48
C ASN A 652 -0.09 -7.65 45.30
N ALA A 653 0.52 -7.23 44.19
CA ALA A 653 1.91 -7.58 43.88
C ALA A 653 2.86 -7.19 45.03
N ALA A 654 3.76 -8.11 45.39
CA ALA A 654 5.00 -7.78 46.08
C ALA A 654 5.78 -6.74 45.24
N SER A 655 6.85 -6.16 45.79
CA SER A 655 7.69 -5.22 45.03
C SER A 655 8.14 -5.86 43.71
N LEU A 656 7.67 -5.32 42.58
CA LEU A 656 8.09 -5.71 41.25
C LEU A 656 9.47 -5.11 40.98
N ASP A 657 10.49 -5.96 40.92
CA ASP A 657 11.86 -5.55 40.64
C ASP A 657 12.10 -5.56 39.12
N SER A 658 12.76 -4.53 38.59
CA SER A 658 13.16 -4.49 37.18
C SER A 658 14.64 -4.12 37.01
N LEU A 659 15.29 -4.62 35.96
CA LEU A 659 16.72 -4.39 35.71
C LEU A 659 17.07 -4.36 34.21
N TRP A 660 17.71 -3.28 33.80
CA TRP A 660 18.34 -3.11 32.50
C TRP A 660 19.79 -3.61 32.49
N THR A 661 20.13 -4.40 31.48
CA THR A 661 21.49 -4.92 31.25
C THR A 661 21.89 -4.81 29.78
N LYS A 662 23.19 -4.76 29.51
CA LYS A 662 23.74 -4.87 28.15
C LYS A 662 23.97 -6.34 27.82
N THR A 663 23.32 -6.85 26.77
CA THR A 663 23.56 -8.20 26.24
C THR A 663 24.73 -8.20 25.26
N SER A 664 24.75 -7.27 24.31
CA SER A 664 25.82 -7.13 23.31
C SER A 664 25.98 -5.69 22.81
N GLY A 665 27.05 -5.43 22.06
CA GLY A 665 27.33 -4.15 21.40
C GLY A 665 28.70 -3.56 21.74
N PRO A 666 29.20 -2.59 20.96
CA PRO A 666 30.53 -2.01 21.16
C PRO A 666 30.58 -1.08 22.39
N GLY A 667 31.78 -0.75 22.88
CA GLY A 667 31.97 0.32 23.89
C GLY A 667 31.26 0.14 25.25
N THR A 668 31.25 1.21 26.04
CA THR A 668 30.57 1.26 27.35
C THR A 668 29.10 1.63 27.18
N VAL A 669 28.23 0.97 27.94
CA VAL A 669 26.80 1.27 28.05
C VAL A 669 26.51 1.69 29.49
N THR A 670 25.94 2.87 29.68
CA THR A 670 25.61 3.39 31.01
C THR A 670 24.15 3.78 31.08
N PHE A 671 23.40 3.14 31.98
CA PHE A 671 22.00 3.48 32.25
C PHE A 671 21.94 4.56 33.34
N ALA A 672 21.06 5.55 33.17
CA ALA A 672 20.83 6.60 34.16
C ALA A 672 20.27 6.02 35.47
N ASP A 673 19.30 5.13 35.34
CA ASP A 673 18.81 4.24 36.39
C ASP A 673 18.50 2.89 35.75
N ALA A 674 19.30 1.87 36.06
CA ALA A 674 19.10 0.53 35.50
C ALA A 674 17.87 -0.17 36.11
N SER A 675 17.37 0.27 37.27
CA SER A 675 16.24 -0.33 37.97
C SER A 675 14.87 0.22 37.55
N SER A 676 14.85 1.31 36.79
CA SER A 676 13.64 1.89 36.21
C SER A 676 13.40 1.34 34.80
N ALA A 677 12.22 0.77 34.56
CA ALA A 677 11.82 0.26 33.24
C ALA A 677 11.90 1.33 32.15
N THR A 678 11.52 2.58 32.47
CA THR A 678 11.77 3.75 31.61
C THR A 678 13.01 4.49 32.09
N THR A 679 14.06 4.53 31.26
CA THR A 679 15.37 5.09 31.63
C THR A 679 16.06 5.71 30.41
N THR A 680 17.21 6.35 30.61
CA THR A 680 18.07 6.81 29.51
C THR A 680 19.35 6.00 29.51
N VAL A 681 19.76 5.50 28.36
CA VAL A 681 21.02 4.78 28.17
C VAL A 681 22.00 5.62 27.34
N LYS A 682 23.27 5.65 27.76
CA LYS A 682 24.36 6.27 27.03
C LYS A 682 25.19 5.20 26.32
N LEU A 683 25.33 5.31 25.01
CA LEU A 683 26.03 4.37 24.13
C LEU A 683 27.32 5.02 23.60
N GLY A 684 28.48 4.42 23.85
CA GLY A 684 29.78 5.07 23.67
C GLY A 684 30.53 4.80 22.36
N LYS A 685 29.92 4.14 21.37
CA LYS A 685 30.53 3.81 20.06
C LYS A 685 29.47 3.61 18.98
N VAL A 686 29.84 3.85 17.73
CA VAL A 686 29.10 3.42 16.54
C VAL A 686 29.00 1.89 16.53
N GLY A 687 27.84 1.36 16.14
CA GLY A 687 27.53 -0.06 16.00
C GLY A 687 26.20 -0.45 16.65
N THR A 688 25.87 -1.74 16.59
CA THR A 688 24.60 -2.28 17.08
C THR A 688 24.72 -2.76 18.53
N TYR A 689 23.78 -2.35 19.37
CA TYR A 689 23.65 -2.72 20.78
C TYR A 689 22.40 -3.54 21.01
N VAL A 690 22.47 -4.58 21.83
CA VAL A 690 21.30 -5.31 22.34
C VAL A 690 21.24 -5.12 23.85
N LEU A 691 20.17 -4.47 24.32
CA LEU A 691 19.91 -4.20 25.74
C LEU A 691 18.72 -5.04 26.21
N LYS A 692 18.76 -5.52 27.44
CA LYS A 692 17.77 -6.43 28.02
C LYS A 692 17.14 -5.82 29.27
N LEU A 693 15.81 -5.74 29.30
CA LEU A 693 15.02 -5.45 30.50
C LEU A 693 14.54 -6.76 31.09
N THR A 694 14.77 -6.96 32.38
CA THR A 694 14.32 -8.13 33.15
C THR A 694 13.39 -7.66 34.26
N ALA A 695 12.34 -8.41 34.59
CA ALA A 695 11.50 -8.15 35.76
C ALA A 695 11.19 -9.41 36.56
N SER A 696 11.06 -9.26 37.89
CA SER A 696 10.80 -10.34 38.84
C SER A 696 9.84 -9.86 39.93
N ASP A 697 8.86 -10.71 40.27
CA ASP A 697 7.93 -10.53 41.41
C ASP A 697 8.35 -11.34 42.65
N GLY A 698 9.50 -12.04 42.57
CA GLY A 698 10.02 -12.93 43.59
C GLY A 698 9.59 -14.41 43.45
N ALA A 699 8.60 -14.71 42.59
CA ALA A 699 8.16 -16.06 42.27
C ALA A 699 8.54 -16.50 40.85
N GLY A 700 8.58 -15.56 39.90
CA GLY A 700 8.97 -15.74 38.51
C GLY A 700 9.77 -14.57 37.95
N GLU A 701 10.47 -14.82 36.84
CA GLU A 701 11.26 -13.82 36.12
C GLU A 701 10.98 -13.89 34.62
N SER A 702 10.88 -12.73 33.98
CA SER A 702 10.75 -12.58 32.53
C SER A 702 11.71 -11.50 32.02
N ALA A 703 12.02 -11.54 30.73
CA ALA A 703 12.85 -10.52 30.10
C ALA A 703 12.43 -10.22 28.66
N SER A 704 12.74 -9.00 28.22
CA SER A 704 12.61 -8.54 26.83
C SER A 704 13.90 -7.82 26.40
N THR A 705 14.12 -7.71 25.08
CA THR A 705 15.32 -7.07 24.51
C THR A 705 14.97 -5.98 23.51
N VAL A 706 15.81 -4.95 23.45
CA VAL A 706 15.75 -3.86 22.46
C VAL A 706 17.09 -3.75 21.74
N THR A 707 17.04 -3.57 20.43
CA THR A 707 18.21 -3.36 19.58
C THR A 707 18.34 -1.88 19.23
N ILE A 708 19.53 -1.30 19.42
CA ILE A 708 19.86 0.08 19.05
C ILE A 708 21.01 0.08 18.06
N THR A 709 20.79 0.56 16.84
CA THR A 709 21.83 0.76 15.83
C THR A 709 22.33 2.20 15.90
N VAL A 710 23.62 2.37 16.16
CA VAL A 710 24.28 3.69 16.14
C VAL A 710 25.15 3.79 14.89
N ASP A 711 24.77 4.64 13.94
CA ASP A 711 25.49 4.83 12.68
C ASP A 711 26.52 5.99 12.78
N PRO A 712 27.61 5.98 12.00
CA PRO A 712 28.57 7.09 11.99
C PRO A 712 27.93 8.36 11.40
N PHE A 713 28.41 9.53 11.82
CA PHE A 713 28.06 10.79 11.17
C PHE A 713 28.58 10.82 9.72
N GLN A 714 27.75 11.17 8.74
CA GLN A 714 28.15 11.33 7.33
C GLN A 714 27.74 12.71 6.78
N ALA A 715 28.69 13.49 6.26
CA ALA A 715 28.43 14.74 5.53
C ALA A 715 28.76 14.56 4.04
N LYS A 716 27.72 14.38 3.21
CA LYS A 716 27.85 14.24 1.75
C LYS A 716 27.64 15.59 1.07
N VAL A 717 28.51 15.94 0.11
CA VAL A 717 28.48 17.21 -0.62
C VAL A 717 28.60 16.97 -2.13
N THR A 718 27.80 17.68 -2.94
CA THR A 718 27.89 17.67 -4.42
C THR A 718 28.31 19.05 -4.93
N ARG A 719 29.20 19.10 -5.92
CA ARG A 719 29.68 20.31 -6.60
C ARG A 719 29.54 20.17 -8.11
N ALA A 720 29.10 21.23 -8.78
CA ALA A 720 28.95 21.29 -10.24
C ALA A 720 30.07 22.12 -10.87
N ILE A 721 30.86 21.51 -11.75
CA ILE A 721 31.96 22.15 -12.47
C ILE A 721 31.49 22.50 -13.89
N SER A 722 31.79 23.71 -14.35
CA SER A 722 31.48 24.16 -15.73
C SER A 722 32.67 23.90 -16.66
N PRO A 723 32.45 23.68 -17.97
CA PRO A 723 33.54 23.51 -18.91
C PRO A 723 34.34 24.81 -19.04
N ILE A 724 35.63 24.66 -19.32
CA ILE A 724 36.53 25.77 -19.64
C ILE A 724 36.59 26.03 -21.16
N ASP A 725 36.23 25.05 -21.99
CA ASP A 725 36.07 25.21 -23.44
C ASP A 725 35.20 24.10 -24.02
N ASP A 726 34.52 24.39 -25.13
CA ASP A 726 33.73 23.42 -25.89
C ASP A 726 33.50 23.80 -27.37
N ALA A 727 33.30 22.79 -28.20
CA ALA A 727 33.00 22.91 -29.63
C ALA A 727 32.35 21.62 -30.14
N TYR A 728 31.67 21.69 -31.29
CA TYR A 728 31.33 20.49 -32.06
C TYR A 728 31.86 20.59 -33.48
N VAL A 729 31.98 19.44 -34.12
CA VAL A 729 32.36 19.33 -35.53
C VAL A 729 31.21 18.78 -36.34
N GLU A 730 31.04 19.29 -37.54
CA GLU A 730 30.14 18.74 -38.56
C GLU A 730 30.98 18.50 -39.82
N ASP A 731 31.18 17.22 -40.13
CA ASP A 731 32.15 16.74 -41.12
C ASP A 731 33.56 17.33 -40.89
N ALA A 732 33.97 18.28 -41.72
CA ALA A 732 35.28 18.94 -41.68
C ALA A 732 35.29 20.26 -40.90
N ASN A 733 34.11 20.79 -40.56
CA ASN A 733 33.95 22.16 -40.10
C ASN A 733 33.77 22.20 -38.58
N VAL A 734 34.41 23.19 -37.95
CA VAL A 734 34.33 23.41 -36.50
C VAL A 734 33.31 24.49 -36.18
N PHE A 735 32.49 24.23 -35.17
CA PHE A 735 31.50 25.15 -34.66
C PHE A 735 31.66 25.31 -33.15
N SER A 736 31.69 26.57 -32.69
CA SER A 736 31.70 26.90 -31.27
C SER A 736 30.72 28.05 -31.03
N ASN A 737 29.44 27.71 -31.16
CA ASN A 737 28.30 28.60 -30.96
C ASN A 737 27.57 28.22 -29.66
N GLN A 738 26.27 28.49 -29.53
CA GLN A 738 25.54 28.18 -28.32
C GLN A 738 25.16 26.69 -28.16
N HIS A 739 25.43 25.86 -29.16
CA HIS A 739 25.06 24.44 -29.18
C HIS A 739 26.27 23.51 -29.33
N LEU A 740 26.10 22.28 -28.84
CA LEU A 740 26.97 21.13 -28.99
C LEU A 740 26.17 20.00 -29.64
N LYS A 741 26.32 19.86 -30.95
CA LYS A 741 25.53 18.92 -31.75
C LYS A 741 26.23 17.57 -31.87
N VAL A 742 25.45 16.50 -31.78
CA VAL A 742 25.90 15.13 -31.98
C VAL A 742 24.98 14.41 -32.95
N GLU A 743 25.55 13.55 -33.79
CA GLU A 743 24.83 12.76 -34.79
C GLU A 743 25.74 11.63 -35.30
N GLY A 744 25.20 10.41 -35.45
CA GLY A 744 25.97 9.17 -35.65
C GLY A 744 27.19 9.26 -36.58
N LYS A 745 27.02 9.71 -37.83
CA LYS A 745 28.12 9.73 -38.83
C LYS A 745 28.72 11.12 -39.09
N ARG A 746 28.02 12.19 -38.71
CA ARG A 746 28.32 13.54 -39.19
C ARG A 746 28.81 14.49 -38.11
N ARG A 747 28.35 14.34 -36.86
CA ARG A 747 28.59 15.33 -35.80
C ARG A 747 29.13 14.74 -34.51
N SER A 748 30.06 15.44 -33.88
CA SER A 748 30.63 15.05 -32.59
C SER A 748 30.96 16.28 -31.75
N ALA A 749 30.71 16.23 -30.45
CA ALA A 749 30.97 17.33 -29.53
C ALA A 749 32.21 17.07 -28.67
N PHE A 750 32.94 18.13 -28.35
CA PHE A 750 34.12 18.13 -27.51
C PHE A 750 33.91 19.07 -26.33
N ILE A 751 34.12 18.58 -25.10
CA ILE A 751 33.88 19.36 -23.87
C ILE A 751 35.12 19.25 -22.98
N LYS A 752 35.63 20.37 -22.50
CA LYS A 752 36.84 20.43 -21.69
C LYS A 752 36.58 20.96 -20.29
N PHE A 753 37.04 20.24 -19.27
CA PHE A 753 36.98 20.66 -17.86
C PHE A 753 38.39 20.82 -17.28
N ASN A 754 38.57 21.80 -16.41
CA ASN A 754 39.75 21.91 -15.54
C ASN A 754 39.34 21.53 -14.12
N ILE A 755 40.03 20.54 -13.55
CA ILE A 755 39.78 20.04 -12.20
C ILE A 755 41.02 20.35 -11.36
N ASP A 756 40.83 21.18 -10.32
CA ASP A 756 41.89 21.61 -9.41
C ASP A 756 41.41 21.40 -7.96
N GLY A 757 42.22 20.73 -7.13
CA GLY A 757 41.89 20.42 -5.74
C GLY A 757 40.86 19.30 -5.55
N LEU A 758 40.91 18.23 -6.36
CA LEU A 758 39.98 17.10 -6.34
C LEU A 758 39.92 16.44 -4.94
N PRO A 759 38.72 16.29 -4.33
CA PRO A 759 38.58 15.64 -3.04
C PRO A 759 38.97 14.16 -3.05
N ALA A 760 39.59 13.70 -1.96
CA ALA A 760 40.13 12.34 -1.87
C ALA A 760 39.06 11.23 -1.89
N ASN A 761 37.87 11.48 -1.32
CA ASN A 761 36.81 10.47 -1.17
C ASN A 761 35.63 10.76 -2.10
N LEU A 762 35.79 10.43 -3.38
CA LEU A 762 34.72 10.59 -4.37
C LEU A 762 33.65 9.49 -4.23
N ILE A 763 32.42 9.93 -4.02
CA ILE A 763 31.22 9.08 -4.01
C ILE A 763 30.73 8.87 -5.45
N ASP A 764 30.59 9.94 -6.23
CA ASP A 764 30.05 9.87 -7.60
C ASP A 764 30.57 11.01 -8.50
N VAL A 765 30.56 10.79 -9.82
CA VAL A 765 30.87 11.80 -10.84
C VAL A 765 29.96 11.59 -12.06
N GLN A 766 29.27 12.65 -12.50
CA GLN A 766 28.33 12.58 -13.63
C GLN A 766 28.51 13.76 -14.59
N LEU A 767 28.46 13.52 -15.90
CA LEU A 767 28.32 14.58 -16.89
C LEU A 767 26.85 14.84 -17.15
N ARG A 768 26.41 16.07 -16.87
CA ARG A 768 25.10 16.57 -17.25
C ARG A 768 25.18 17.31 -18.59
N LEU A 769 24.40 16.86 -19.56
CA LEU A 769 24.18 17.50 -20.85
C LEU A 769 22.72 17.91 -20.94
N THR A 770 22.45 19.20 -21.16
CA THR A 770 21.10 19.73 -21.27
C THR A 770 20.82 20.06 -22.73
N GLU A 771 19.67 19.66 -23.24
CA GLU A 771 19.19 20.01 -24.58
C GLU A 771 19.22 21.53 -24.75
N GLY A 772 19.59 21.98 -25.94
CA GLY A 772 19.78 23.39 -26.18
C GLY A 772 19.43 23.89 -27.57
N GLY A 773 18.80 23.09 -28.45
CA GLY A 773 18.26 23.61 -29.71
C GLY A 773 17.67 22.61 -30.70
N ASP A 774 17.84 21.30 -30.53
CA ASP A 774 17.20 20.25 -31.32
C ASP A 774 17.09 18.96 -30.49
N SER A 775 15.86 18.47 -30.37
CA SER A 775 15.51 17.27 -29.62
C SER A 775 15.79 16.01 -30.45
N GLY A 776 16.11 14.91 -29.80
CA GLY A 776 16.33 13.65 -30.49
C GLY A 776 16.56 12.47 -29.57
N SER A 777 16.59 11.28 -30.16
CA SER A 777 16.72 10.03 -29.43
C SER A 777 17.86 9.17 -29.96
N GLY A 778 18.49 8.40 -29.07
CA GLY A 778 19.59 7.52 -29.45
C GLY A 778 20.49 7.11 -28.30
N LYS A 779 21.57 6.39 -28.63
CA LYS A 779 22.56 5.96 -27.63
C LYS A 779 23.73 6.95 -27.60
N LEU A 780 23.81 7.76 -26.54
CA LEU A 780 24.95 8.63 -26.30
C LEU A 780 26.14 7.84 -25.77
N LYS A 781 27.32 8.14 -26.29
CA LYS A 781 28.60 7.61 -25.84
C LYS A 781 29.56 8.74 -25.53
N VAL A 782 30.18 8.68 -24.35
CA VAL A 782 31.14 9.67 -23.88
C VAL A 782 32.50 9.01 -23.73
N PHE A 783 33.48 9.52 -24.48
CA PHE A 783 34.85 9.03 -24.47
C PHE A 783 35.81 10.04 -23.83
N ARG A 784 36.87 9.55 -23.19
CA ARG A 784 38.08 10.33 -22.90
C ARG A 784 38.80 10.63 -24.22
N ALA A 785 39.29 11.85 -24.42
CA ALA A 785 40.15 12.16 -25.56
C ALA A 785 41.61 11.80 -25.30
N LEU A 786 42.36 11.44 -26.36
CA LEU A 786 43.81 11.18 -26.32
C LEU A 786 44.64 12.40 -25.90
N HIS A 787 44.09 13.60 -26.03
CA HIS A 787 44.77 14.85 -25.70
C HIS A 787 43.76 15.95 -25.31
N SER A 788 44.28 17.01 -24.70
CA SER A 788 43.52 18.18 -24.25
C SER A 788 44.16 19.49 -24.74
N ASP A 789 45.09 19.47 -25.69
CA ASP A 789 45.79 20.64 -26.24
C ASP A 789 45.04 21.27 -27.41
N TRP A 790 43.83 21.75 -27.13
CA TRP A 790 42.99 22.44 -28.12
C TRP A 790 42.25 23.63 -27.50
N ILE A 791 41.86 24.60 -28.32
CA ILE A 791 40.87 25.61 -27.92
C ILE A 791 39.89 25.83 -29.07
N SER A 792 38.63 26.08 -28.73
CA SER A 792 37.55 26.15 -29.72
C SER A 792 37.77 27.20 -30.83
N LYS A 793 38.54 28.26 -30.53
CA LYS A 793 38.86 29.35 -31.48
C LYS A 793 39.88 29.00 -32.55
N SER A 794 40.71 27.98 -32.33
CA SER A 794 41.82 27.62 -33.24
C SER A 794 41.80 26.14 -33.64
N LEU A 795 40.69 25.45 -33.40
CA LEU A 795 40.54 24.03 -33.68
C LEU A 795 40.39 23.81 -35.20
N ASP A 796 41.10 22.82 -35.74
CA ASP A 796 41.04 22.37 -37.14
C ASP A 796 41.07 20.85 -37.25
N GLN A 797 40.83 20.29 -38.45
CA GLN A 797 40.75 18.84 -38.66
C GLN A 797 41.99 18.07 -38.17
N SER A 798 43.18 18.67 -38.19
CA SER A 798 44.41 18.02 -37.76
C SER A 798 44.55 17.96 -36.23
N SER A 799 43.81 18.82 -35.52
CA SER A 799 43.84 19.03 -34.07
C SER A 799 42.58 18.57 -33.34
N PHE A 800 41.63 17.90 -34.03
CA PHE A 800 40.44 17.33 -33.38
C PHE A 800 40.81 16.38 -32.23
N PRO A 801 40.17 16.54 -31.06
CA PRO A 801 40.26 15.55 -29.98
C PRO A 801 39.85 14.17 -30.48
N LYS A 802 40.78 13.22 -30.47
CA LYS A 802 40.55 11.85 -30.89
C LYS A 802 40.10 11.02 -29.69
N GLN A 803 39.09 10.16 -29.89
CA GLN A 803 38.59 9.24 -28.85
C GLN A 803 39.66 8.22 -28.44
N ASP A 804 39.75 7.94 -27.13
CA ASP A 804 40.64 6.92 -26.55
C ASP A 804 39.82 5.84 -25.83
N GLU A 805 39.26 6.18 -24.66
CA GLU A 805 38.58 5.28 -23.74
C GLU A 805 37.09 5.63 -23.64
N LEU A 806 36.19 4.63 -23.70
CA LEU A 806 34.76 4.83 -23.42
C LEU A 806 34.55 4.94 -21.91
N LEU A 807 34.03 6.09 -21.45
CA LEU A 807 33.83 6.39 -20.03
C LEU A 807 32.40 6.11 -19.55
N GLY A 808 31.41 6.27 -20.43
CA GLY A 808 30.00 6.03 -20.13
C GLY A 808 29.14 6.06 -21.38
N GLU A 809 28.02 5.34 -21.36
CA GLU A 809 27.03 5.34 -22.42
C GLU A 809 25.62 5.27 -21.83
N GLN A 810 24.65 5.86 -22.52
CA GLN A 810 23.26 5.90 -22.07
C GLN A 810 22.33 6.02 -23.27
N THR A 811 21.28 5.20 -23.31
CA THR A 811 20.18 5.38 -24.26
C THR A 811 19.28 6.51 -23.75
N VAL A 812 19.04 7.50 -24.61
CA VAL A 812 18.34 8.73 -24.24
C VAL A 812 17.28 9.07 -25.27
N ASN A 813 16.21 9.69 -24.79
CA ASN A 813 15.24 10.41 -25.61
C ASN A 813 15.17 11.81 -25.01
N VAL A 814 15.74 12.79 -25.70
CA VAL A 814 16.03 14.12 -25.17
C VAL A 814 15.12 15.12 -25.86
N GLY A 815 14.12 15.61 -25.14
CA GLY A 815 13.23 16.69 -25.54
C GLY A 815 13.76 18.08 -25.17
N GLU A 816 13.05 19.13 -25.58
CA GLU A 816 13.48 20.52 -25.39
C GLU A 816 13.68 20.84 -23.91
N GLY A 817 14.89 21.29 -23.54
CA GLY A 817 15.26 21.61 -22.16
C GLY A 817 15.53 20.42 -21.22
N ASP A 818 15.42 19.17 -21.70
CA ASP A 818 15.75 17.97 -20.93
C ASP A 818 17.24 17.91 -20.60
N SER A 819 17.59 17.28 -19.48
CA SER A 819 18.98 17.03 -19.10
C SER A 819 19.27 15.55 -18.94
N VAL A 820 20.29 15.07 -19.65
CA VAL A 820 20.85 13.73 -19.49
C VAL A 820 22.02 13.80 -18.51
N THR A 821 22.08 12.86 -17.56
CA THR A 821 23.23 12.69 -16.66
C THR A 821 23.90 11.33 -16.87
N ILE A 822 25.14 11.35 -17.35
CA ILE A 822 25.90 10.14 -17.67
C ILE A 822 26.95 9.92 -16.57
N PRO A 823 26.97 8.77 -15.87
CA PRO A 823 27.99 8.47 -14.87
C PRO A 823 29.38 8.35 -15.50
N LEU A 824 30.35 9.12 -14.99
CA LEU A 824 31.73 9.20 -15.50
C LEU A 824 32.78 9.06 -14.39
N LYS A 825 32.51 8.29 -13.32
CA LYS A 825 33.43 8.17 -12.17
C LYS A 825 34.86 7.81 -12.55
N SER A 826 35.07 6.97 -13.57
CA SER A 826 36.39 6.58 -14.08
C SER A 826 37.16 7.70 -14.79
N MET A 827 36.49 8.81 -15.15
CA MET A 827 37.11 9.95 -15.83
C MET A 827 38.22 10.61 -15.00
N LEU A 828 37.99 10.81 -13.71
CA LEU A 828 38.88 11.59 -12.84
C LEU A 828 39.97 10.70 -12.25
N THR A 829 41.21 10.96 -12.62
CA THR A 829 42.41 10.24 -12.12
C THR A 829 43.30 11.13 -11.24
N GLY A 830 42.86 12.36 -10.96
CA GLY A 830 43.59 13.40 -10.21
C GLY A 830 43.26 14.80 -10.73
N ASP A 831 43.98 15.80 -10.25
CA ASP A 831 43.89 17.17 -10.77
C ASP A 831 44.42 17.22 -12.21
N GLY A 832 43.79 18.03 -13.06
CA GLY A 832 44.19 18.18 -14.44
C GLY A 832 43.08 18.63 -15.39
N VAL A 833 43.45 18.74 -16.66
CA VAL A 833 42.55 19.16 -17.74
C VAL A 833 42.07 17.93 -18.51
N TYR A 834 40.76 17.71 -18.49
CA TYR A 834 40.12 16.56 -19.11
C TYR A 834 39.27 16.99 -20.30
N THR A 835 39.42 16.30 -21.42
CA THR A 835 38.58 16.48 -22.62
C THR A 835 37.70 15.26 -22.83
N LEU A 836 36.41 15.49 -23.03
CA LEU A 836 35.42 14.48 -23.38
C LEU A 836 35.02 14.62 -24.85
N VAL A 837 34.83 13.48 -25.51
CA VAL A 837 34.25 13.37 -26.86
C VAL A 837 32.88 12.72 -26.74
N VAL A 838 31.82 13.45 -27.11
CA VAL A 838 30.42 12.98 -27.03
C VAL A 838 29.91 12.67 -28.43
N LYS A 839 29.31 11.49 -28.60
CA LYS A 839 28.78 10.99 -29.87
C LYS A 839 27.45 10.25 -29.69
N LEU A 840 26.72 10.08 -30.80
CA LEU A 840 25.59 9.17 -30.92
C LEU A 840 25.98 7.94 -31.75
N ASP A 841 25.28 6.82 -31.55
CA ASP A 841 25.43 5.62 -32.37
C ASP A 841 24.83 5.78 -33.78
N GLU A 842 25.30 4.95 -34.73
CA GLU A 842 24.78 4.95 -36.10
C GLU A 842 23.28 4.59 -36.12
N GLY A 843 22.46 5.43 -36.75
CA GLY A 843 21.00 5.25 -36.86
C GLY A 843 20.18 5.96 -35.77
N SER A 844 20.84 6.70 -34.86
CA SER A 844 20.18 7.61 -33.91
C SER A 844 19.83 8.95 -34.55
N ASP A 845 18.80 9.64 -34.03
CA ASP A 845 18.43 11.00 -34.42
C ASP A 845 19.46 12.00 -33.88
N ASP A 846 19.70 13.13 -34.57
CA ASP A 846 20.63 14.13 -34.06
C ASP A 846 20.10 14.82 -32.80
N ILE A 847 21.02 15.22 -31.90
CA ILE A 847 20.67 15.91 -30.65
C ILE A 847 21.59 17.11 -30.48
N TRP A 848 21.04 18.27 -30.12
CA TRP A 848 21.80 19.49 -29.90
C TRP A 848 21.76 19.88 -28.42
N PHE A 849 22.88 19.74 -27.72
CA PHE A 849 23.00 20.17 -26.34
C PHE A 849 23.38 21.65 -26.24
N GLY A 850 23.09 22.30 -25.11
CA GLY A 850 23.63 23.60 -24.78
C GLY A 850 25.15 23.54 -24.63
N SER A 851 25.87 24.50 -25.21
CA SER A 851 27.30 24.71 -24.94
C SER A 851 27.51 25.50 -23.65
N GLY A 852 28.73 25.54 -23.14
CA GLY A 852 29.19 26.36 -22.02
C GLY A 852 29.04 27.87 -22.26
N LYS A 853 28.68 28.28 -23.49
CA LYS A 853 28.30 29.65 -23.84
C LYS A 853 26.79 29.91 -23.71
N SER A 854 26.00 28.92 -23.32
CA SER A 854 24.58 29.03 -23.02
C SER A 854 24.31 28.79 -21.53
N LYS A 855 23.12 29.18 -21.07
CA LYS A 855 22.68 28.94 -19.68
C LYS A 855 22.58 27.44 -19.36
N ASN A 856 22.39 26.61 -20.38
CA ASN A 856 22.21 25.17 -20.33
C ASN A 856 23.49 24.40 -20.68
N GLY A 857 24.66 25.05 -20.56
CA GLY A 857 25.93 24.39 -20.87
C GLY A 857 26.22 23.17 -20.00
N PRO A 858 27.09 22.27 -20.47
CA PRO A 858 27.35 21.00 -19.80
C PRO A 858 27.91 21.24 -18.40
N LYS A 859 27.66 20.32 -17.47
CA LYS A 859 28.23 20.36 -16.11
C LYS A 859 28.81 19.01 -15.73
N LEU A 860 29.94 19.01 -15.05
CA LEU A 860 30.46 17.82 -14.38
C LEU A 860 30.07 17.90 -12.90
N LEU A 861 29.18 17.03 -12.45
CA LEU A 861 28.73 16.92 -11.07
C LEU A 861 29.66 15.96 -10.32
N ILE A 862 30.26 16.40 -9.21
CA ILE A 862 31.18 15.60 -8.39
C ILE A 862 30.64 15.55 -6.96
N THR A 863 30.37 14.35 -6.45
CA THR A 863 29.88 14.11 -5.08
C THR A 863 30.97 13.45 -4.24
N PHE A 864 31.19 13.93 -3.02
CA PHE A 864 32.25 13.47 -2.12
C PHE A 864 31.88 13.66 -0.65
N GLU A 865 32.64 13.02 0.25
CA GLU A 865 32.52 13.23 1.69
C GLU A 865 33.31 14.47 2.13
N ASP A 866 32.67 15.35 2.89
CA ASP A 866 33.32 16.53 3.48
C ASP A 866 32.92 16.73 4.97
N PRO A 867 33.28 15.79 5.85
CA PRO A 867 32.92 15.84 7.28
C PRO A 867 33.51 17.05 8.02
N ASP A 868 34.54 17.68 7.46
CA ASP A 868 35.32 18.75 8.08
C ASP A 868 35.18 20.10 7.34
N GLY A 869 34.39 20.17 6.27
CA GLY A 869 34.19 21.40 5.47
C GLY A 869 35.44 21.89 4.73
N ARG A 870 36.43 21.02 4.47
CA ARG A 870 37.75 21.41 3.95
C ARG A 870 37.73 21.75 2.46
N TYR A 871 36.70 21.31 1.73
CA TYR A 871 36.59 21.49 0.28
C TYR A 871 35.58 22.58 -0.09
N GLU A 872 35.33 23.54 0.80
CA GLU A 872 34.35 24.60 0.60
C GLU A 872 34.60 25.42 -0.68
N SER A 873 35.87 25.58 -1.07
CA SER A 873 36.31 26.29 -2.27
C SER A 873 36.34 25.43 -3.54
N PHE A 874 36.25 24.11 -3.44
CA PHE A 874 36.31 23.20 -4.59
C PHE A 874 35.13 23.43 -5.55
N GLY A 875 35.45 23.73 -6.81
CA GLY A 875 34.48 23.98 -7.87
C GLY A 875 33.89 25.40 -7.95
N ARG A 876 34.41 26.37 -7.18
CA ARG A 876 34.03 27.80 -7.29
C ARG A 876 34.97 28.53 -8.27
N ASN A 877 34.41 29.22 -9.28
CA ASN A 877 35.19 29.94 -10.28
C ASN A 877 35.97 31.12 -9.68
N SER A 878 37.30 31.09 -9.78
CA SER A 878 38.22 32.18 -9.40
C SER A 878 38.30 33.28 -10.47
N ALA A 879 37.18 33.90 -10.84
CA ALA A 879 37.16 34.99 -11.81
C ALA A 879 36.05 36.01 -11.52
N LYS A 880 36.32 36.90 -10.55
CA LYS A 880 36.00 38.35 -10.54
C LYS A 880 36.42 38.93 -9.18
N SER A 881 37.74 39.02 -8.97
CA SER A 881 38.33 39.85 -7.92
C SER A 881 38.45 41.28 -8.44
N GLY A 882 37.55 42.15 -7.99
CA GLY A 882 37.55 43.57 -8.30
C GLY A 882 36.58 44.28 -7.39
N ASP A 883 36.90 44.28 -6.09
CA ASP A 883 36.64 45.34 -5.10
C ASP A 883 36.85 44.74 -3.71
N GLY A 884 37.99 45.08 -3.12
CA GLY A 884 38.24 44.78 -1.71
C GLY A 884 37.59 45.84 -0.83
N ALA A 885 36.76 45.41 0.12
CA ALA A 885 36.52 46.08 1.40
C ALA A 885 35.81 45.15 2.40
N ASP A 886 36.54 44.78 3.47
CA ASP A 886 36.13 44.38 4.83
C ASP A 886 34.90 43.48 5.08
N ALA A 887 35.14 42.20 5.39
CA ALA A 887 34.30 41.40 6.28
C ALA A 887 35.00 41.29 7.66
N GLY A 888 34.58 42.12 8.63
CA GLY A 888 35.26 42.28 9.92
C GLY A 888 34.77 41.37 11.07
N ASP A 889 35.71 40.64 11.70
CA ASP A 889 36.07 40.71 13.14
C ASP A 889 35.02 40.52 14.27
N ALA A 890 33.91 39.79 14.09
CA ALA A 890 33.02 39.43 15.22
C ALA A 890 33.36 38.05 15.83
N THR A 891 33.58 37.99 17.15
CA THR A 891 33.74 36.72 17.89
C THR A 891 32.42 36.34 18.55
N VAL A 892 31.84 35.19 18.21
CA VAL A 892 30.54 34.73 18.75
C VAL A 892 30.75 33.55 19.68
N LEU A 893 30.28 33.68 20.93
CA LEU A 893 30.28 32.60 21.92
C LEU A 893 28.87 31.99 21.97
N SER A 894 28.74 30.72 21.58
CA SER A 894 27.47 30.01 21.60
C SER A 894 27.15 29.48 23.00
N ALA A 895 25.88 29.59 23.40
CA ALA A 895 25.40 29.13 24.68
C ALA A 895 25.60 27.60 24.87
N LEU A 896 25.56 26.81 23.80
CA LEU A 896 25.68 25.35 23.89
C LEU A 896 27.12 24.86 23.97
N THR A 897 28.07 25.57 23.37
CA THR A 897 29.46 25.11 23.23
C THR A 897 30.43 25.89 24.11
N ASP A 898 30.21 27.19 24.29
CA ASP A 898 31.19 28.09 24.91
C ASP A 898 30.85 28.49 26.35
N PHE A 899 29.62 28.22 26.81
CA PHE A 899 29.17 28.50 28.16
C PHE A 899 28.93 27.22 28.98
N GLU A 900 29.44 27.22 30.21
CA GLU A 900 29.23 26.17 31.20
C GLU A 900 28.16 26.61 32.21
N LEU A 901 27.17 25.74 32.48
CA LEU A 901 26.14 26.00 33.48
C LEU A 901 26.76 26.02 34.87
N ALA A 902 26.53 27.09 35.63
CA ALA A 902 27.15 27.33 36.93
C ALA A 902 26.13 27.11 38.07
N PRO A 903 26.24 26.03 38.87
CA PRO A 903 25.50 25.89 40.11
C PRO A 903 26.20 26.71 41.22
N ALA A 904 25.45 27.55 41.93
CA ALA A 904 25.89 28.19 43.17
C ALA A 904 24.77 28.13 44.19
N ASP A 905 25.06 28.41 45.47
CA ASP A 905 24.10 28.41 46.59
C ASP A 905 22.85 29.31 46.36
N GLN A 906 22.85 30.12 45.30
CA GLN A 906 21.80 31.07 44.91
C GLN A 906 21.17 30.78 43.53
N PHE A 907 21.64 29.81 42.75
CA PHE A 907 21.14 29.50 41.39
C PHE A 907 20.81 28.01 41.20
N VAL A 908 19.73 27.73 40.49
CA VAL A 908 19.39 26.35 40.09
C VAL A 908 20.12 25.98 38.80
N LEU A 909 20.30 24.69 38.54
CA LEU A 909 21.01 24.25 37.35
C LEU A 909 20.09 24.32 36.12
N GLY A 910 20.53 25.04 35.08
CA GLY A 910 19.88 25.04 33.77
C GLY A 910 20.16 23.75 32.98
N TYR A 911 19.69 23.68 31.73
CA TYR A 911 19.92 22.57 30.81
C TYR A 911 20.13 23.08 29.38
N LYS A 912 20.60 22.19 28.49
CA LYS A 912 20.82 22.47 27.06
C LYS A 912 19.60 22.06 26.23
N ASP A 913 18.93 23.03 25.60
CA ASP A 913 17.86 22.82 24.62
C ASP A 913 18.47 22.68 23.23
N GLN A 914 18.77 21.44 22.83
CA GLN A 914 19.47 21.14 21.58
C GLN A 914 18.64 21.49 20.35
N ALA A 915 17.31 21.31 20.41
CA ALA A 915 16.41 21.61 19.30
C ALA A 915 16.40 23.11 18.95
N ARG A 916 16.60 23.98 19.96
CA ARG A 916 16.56 25.45 19.81
C ARG A 916 17.92 26.12 19.94
N ARG A 917 18.99 25.32 20.05
CA ARG A 917 20.37 25.79 20.20
C ARG A 917 20.58 26.74 21.39
N ALA A 918 19.88 26.51 22.51
CA ALA A 918 19.82 27.44 23.65
C ALA A 918 20.11 26.79 25.01
N LEU A 919 20.54 27.59 25.99
CA LEU A 919 20.51 27.22 27.42
C LEU A 919 19.19 27.69 28.04
N ALA A 920 18.62 26.89 28.95
CA ALA A 920 17.28 27.09 29.51
C ALA A 920 17.18 26.59 30.97
N ILE A 921 16.14 26.96 31.70
CA ILE A 921 15.85 26.48 33.06
C ILE A 921 14.64 25.53 33.05
N ASN A 922 14.67 24.49 33.89
CA ASN A 922 13.53 23.58 34.01
C ASN A 922 12.43 24.21 34.87
N ALA A 923 11.53 24.97 34.23
CA ALA A 923 10.44 25.67 34.87
C ALA A 923 9.43 24.76 35.58
N ALA A 924 9.31 23.48 35.19
CA ALA A 924 8.46 22.53 35.90
C ALA A 924 9.00 22.20 37.31
N LYS A 925 10.33 22.30 37.51
CA LYS A 925 10.99 22.00 38.80
C LYS A 925 11.37 23.25 39.60
N TYR A 926 11.66 24.36 38.92
CA TYR A 926 12.28 25.53 39.54
C TYR A 926 11.59 26.84 39.13
N ARG A 927 10.30 26.96 39.44
CA ARG A 927 9.48 28.17 39.19
C ARG A 927 10.03 29.40 39.92
N ASP A 928 10.06 30.54 39.25
CA ASP A 928 10.55 31.84 39.76
C ASP A 928 12.01 31.82 40.25
N LYS A 929 12.83 30.87 39.79
CA LYS A 929 14.26 30.76 40.14
C LYS A 929 15.14 31.16 38.97
N PHE A 930 16.36 31.61 39.27
CA PHE A 930 17.40 31.90 38.28
C PHE A 930 18.36 30.72 38.14
N ALA A 931 18.78 30.45 36.91
CA ALA A 931 19.95 29.67 36.53
C ALA A 931 21.06 30.61 36.02
N ALA A 932 22.29 30.12 35.92
CA ALA A 932 23.42 30.88 35.41
C ALA A 932 24.32 30.01 34.53
N ALA A 933 24.98 30.64 33.56
CA ALA A 933 26.06 30.02 32.79
C ALA A 933 27.21 31.00 32.55
N GLU A 934 28.42 30.48 32.49
CA GLU A 934 29.66 31.25 32.43
C GLU A 934 30.56 30.81 31.27
N SER A 935 31.26 31.78 30.68
CA SER A 935 32.33 31.54 29.71
C SER A 935 33.54 32.40 30.06
N LYS A 936 34.76 31.90 29.80
CA LYS A 936 35.98 32.69 29.94
C LYS A 936 36.31 33.39 28.63
N TYR A 937 36.47 34.70 28.69
CA TYR A 937 36.94 35.46 27.54
C TYR A 937 38.45 35.26 27.36
N ASN A 938 38.86 34.72 26.22
CA ASN A 938 40.26 34.45 25.88
C ASN A 938 40.83 35.42 24.82
N GLY A 939 40.05 36.43 24.41
CA GLY A 939 40.45 37.39 23.38
C GLY A 939 41.31 38.54 23.91
N SER A 940 41.69 39.44 23.00
CA SER A 940 42.56 40.59 23.30
C SER A 940 41.86 41.60 24.22
N ALA A 941 42.63 42.30 25.06
CA ALA A 941 42.06 43.33 25.91
C ALA A 941 41.53 44.52 25.08
N GLY A 942 40.32 44.98 25.37
CA GLY A 942 39.66 46.04 24.60
C GLY A 942 38.32 46.48 25.18
N ILE A 943 37.72 47.49 24.55
CA ILE A 943 36.33 47.88 24.78
C ILE A 943 35.52 47.23 23.67
N TYR A 944 34.42 46.56 24.02
CA TYR A 944 33.56 45.82 23.11
C TYR A 944 32.08 46.09 23.43
N ASP A 945 31.23 45.85 22.46
CA ASP A 945 29.81 45.65 22.69
C ASP A 945 29.55 44.14 22.84
N LEU A 946 28.77 43.77 23.85
CA LEU A 946 28.28 42.41 24.05
C LEU A 946 26.83 42.32 23.60
N VAL A 947 26.52 41.42 22.68
CA VAL A 947 25.15 41.20 22.18
C VAL A 947 24.66 39.83 22.62
N LEU A 948 23.76 39.79 23.60
CA LEU A 948 23.11 38.57 24.10
C LEU A 948 21.90 38.25 23.23
N THR A 949 21.83 37.04 22.66
CA THR A 949 20.67 36.57 21.89
C THR A 949 19.81 35.64 22.76
N THR A 950 18.65 36.10 23.22
CA THR A 950 17.65 35.35 24.01
C THR A 950 16.53 34.83 23.10
N LEU A 951 15.65 33.98 23.62
CA LEU A 951 14.46 33.47 22.91
C LEU A 951 13.21 33.77 23.72
N THR A 952 12.17 34.29 23.08
CA THR A 952 10.86 34.56 23.69
C THR A 952 10.07 33.27 23.95
N GLU A 953 9.14 33.27 24.91
CA GLU A 953 8.27 32.12 25.21
C GLU A 953 6.90 32.64 25.66
N THR A 954 5.82 32.12 25.06
CA THR A 954 4.42 32.56 25.23
C THR A 954 3.86 32.26 26.62
N ASP A 955 4.52 31.38 27.36
CA ASP A 955 4.21 30.99 28.74
C ASP A 955 4.89 31.88 29.80
N GLY A 956 5.68 32.91 29.40
CA GLY A 956 6.14 33.97 30.33
C GLY A 956 7.38 34.77 29.88
N GLU A 957 7.59 35.93 30.51
CA GLU A 957 8.61 36.90 30.10
C GLU A 957 9.90 36.77 30.90
N SER A 958 10.67 35.73 30.62
CA SER A 958 11.93 35.48 31.33
C SER A 958 12.90 36.68 31.30
N SER A 959 13.58 36.92 32.42
CA SER A 959 14.59 37.96 32.64
C SER A 959 16.01 37.42 32.58
N TYR A 960 16.94 38.26 32.10
CA TYR A 960 18.35 37.95 31.88
C TYR A 960 19.25 39.02 32.50
N ARG A 961 20.35 38.62 33.13
CA ARG A 961 21.39 39.52 33.64
C ARG A 961 22.74 39.14 33.07
N LEU A 962 23.45 40.11 32.48
CA LEU A 962 24.80 39.91 31.94
C LEU A 962 25.83 40.51 32.90
N LEU A 963 26.80 39.70 33.31
CA LEU A 963 27.89 40.10 34.20
C LEU A 963 29.25 39.83 33.54
N VAL A 964 30.22 40.70 33.82
CA VAL A 964 31.63 40.50 33.46
C VAL A 964 32.47 40.59 34.71
N SER A 965 33.24 39.54 35.00
CA SER A 965 34.11 39.41 36.17
C SER A 965 33.39 39.74 37.49
N GLY A 966 32.14 39.26 37.61
CA GLY A 966 31.27 39.45 38.78
C GLY A 966 30.54 40.80 38.86
N LYS A 967 30.80 41.74 37.94
CA LYS A 967 30.10 43.03 37.88
C LYS A 967 28.96 42.97 36.86
N GLN A 968 27.73 43.28 37.27
CA GLN A 968 26.59 43.36 36.36
C GLN A 968 26.77 44.51 35.37
N ILE A 969 26.74 44.16 34.09
CA ILE A 969 26.84 45.08 32.96
C ILE A 969 25.46 45.61 32.57
N GLY A 970 24.44 44.76 32.67
CA GLY A 970 23.04 45.16 32.50
C GLY A 970 22.08 43.99 32.71
N ALA A 971 20.79 44.31 32.76
CA ALA A 971 19.71 43.34 32.85
C ALA A 971 18.64 43.70 31.82
N VAL A 972 18.01 42.68 31.24
CA VAL A 972 17.00 42.78 30.19
C VAL A 972 15.94 41.72 30.43
N GLN A 973 14.70 42.01 30.09
CA GLN A 973 13.60 41.04 30.12
C GLN A 973 13.10 40.87 28.70
N ASN A 974 12.74 39.64 28.34
CA ASN A 974 12.05 39.43 27.07
C ASN A 974 10.68 40.15 27.11
N PRO A 975 10.23 40.73 26.00
CA PRO A 975 8.87 41.26 25.91
C PRO A 975 7.86 40.11 25.93
N GLU A 976 6.58 40.45 26.17
CA GLU A 976 5.46 39.50 26.04
C GLU A 976 5.52 38.82 24.67
N ALA A 977 5.61 37.50 24.70
CA ALA A 977 5.85 36.70 23.52
C ALA A 977 4.53 36.34 22.84
N LYS A 978 4.44 36.61 21.54
CA LYS A 978 3.29 36.21 20.72
C LYS A 978 3.50 34.91 19.97
N ARG A 979 4.75 34.48 19.83
CA ARG A 979 5.18 33.15 19.38
C ARG A 979 6.39 32.70 20.15
N ASP A 980 6.49 31.39 20.34
CA ASP A 980 7.62 30.80 21.04
C ASP A 980 8.89 30.84 20.18
N TYR A 981 10.01 31.04 20.86
CA TYR A 981 11.38 30.86 20.38
C TYR A 981 11.88 31.91 19.38
N GLU A 982 11.27 33.09 19.32
CA GLU A 982 11.79 34.19 18.50
C GLU A 982 13.09 34.75 19.11
N PRO A 983 14.19 34.86 18.34
CA PRO A 983 15.45 35.38 18.87
C PRO A 983 15.44 36.89 19.08
N ILE A 984 15.77 37.35 20.29
CA ILE A 984 15.92 38.77 20.61
C ILE A 984 17.36 39.08 20.98
N LYS A 985 17.92 40.12 20.34
CA LYS A 985 19.28 40.58 20.56
C LYS A 985 19.30 41.79 21.51
N HIS A 986 19.95 41.61 22.65
CA HIS A 986 20.15 42.62 23.67
C HIS A 986 21.60 43.10 23.66
N ARG A 987 21.83 44.36 23.28
CA ARG A 987 23.17 44.96 23.17
C ARG A 987 23.55 45.70 24.45
N PHE A 988 24.72 45.38 24.98
CA PHE A 988 25.37 46.06 26.09
C PHE A 988 26.66 46.71 25.58
N SER A 989 26.65 48.03 25.43
CA SER A 989 27.76 48.75 24.78
C SER A 989 28.85 49.20 25.76
N GLY A 990 30.08 49.32 25.26
CA GLY A 990 31.20 49.91 26.01
C GLY A 990 31.77 49.03 27.13
N VAL A 991 31.66 47.71 27.00
CA VAL A 991 32.12 46.72 27.97
C VAL A 991 33.63 46.52 27.86
N LYS A 992 34.37 46.74 28.95
CA LYS A 992 35.81 46.44 29.01
C LYS A 992 36.00 44.94 29.24
N LEU A 993 36.73 44.29 28.34
CA LEU A 993 37.14 42.88 28.47
C LEU A 993 38.66 42.75 28.40
N LYS A 994 39.22 41.80 29.15
CA LYS A 994 40.60 41.31 29.04
C LYS A 994 40.62 39.78 29.14
N ALA A 995 41.64 39.16 28.55
CA ALA A 995 41.83 37.71 28.65
C ALA A 995 41.75 37.23 30.12
N GLY A 996 40.92 36.23 30.37
CA GLY A 996 40.63 35.69 31.70
C GLY A 996 39.39 36.28 32.39
N ASP A 997 38.76 37.33 31.85
CA ASP A 997 37.48 37.83 32.37
C ASP A 997 36.38 36.78 32.16
N THR A 998 35.48 36.66 33.14
CA THR A 998 34.35 35.71 33.08
C THR A 998 33.08 36.42 32.64
N ILE A 999 32.48 35.99 31.53
CA ILE A 999 31.19 36.47 31.04
C ILE A 999 30.12 35.52 31.58
N ARG A 1000 29.21 36.02 32.41
CA ARG A 1000 28.10 35.25 32.99
C ARG A 1000 26.76 35.76 32.48
N VAL A 1001 25.90 34.84 32.06
CA VAL A 1001 24.48 35.09 31.78
C VAL A 1001 23.65 34.39 32.84
N GLU A 1002 22.85 35.15 33.57
CA GLU A 1002 21.86 34.63 34.53
C GLU A 1002 20.47 34.76 33.91
N PHE A 1003 19.63 33.73 34.01
CA PHE A 1003 18.33 33.65 33.33
C PHE A 1003 17.30 32.88 34.19
N ASN A 1004 16.05 33.33 34.27
CA ASN A 1004 15.01 32.69 35.11
C ASN A 1004 13.88 32.06 34.33
N SER A 1005 13.06 31.28 35.05
CA SER A 1005 11.72 30.90 34.60
C SER A 1005 10.72 31.92 35.11
N ASP A 1006 9.70 32.21 34.32
CA ASP A 1006 8.66 33.20 34.67
C ASP A 1006 7.30 32.79 34.11
N SER A 1007 6.20 33.24 34.72
CA SER A 1007 4.83 33.01 34.20
C SER A 1007 4.10 34.32 34.01
N ASN A 1008 3.49 34.50 32.84
CA ASN A 1008 2.61 35.64 32.58
C ASN A 1008 1.18 35.44 33.13
N SER A 1009 0.90 34.30 33.78
CA SER A 1009 -0.42 33.96 34.34
C SER A 1009 -1.57 33.97 33.33
N SER A 1010 -1.29 33.81 32.03
CA SER A 1010 -2.28 33.92 30.97
C SER A 1010 -2.64 32.58 30.31
N ILE A 1011 -1.76 31.58 30.40
CA ILE A 1011 -1.97 30.26 29.80
C ILE A 1011 -2.25 29.23 30.92
N PRO A 1012 -3.51 28.78 31.09
CA PRO A 1012 -3.87 27.81 32.12
C PRO A 1012 -3.23 26.45 31.85
N GLU A 1013 -2.59 25.87 32.87
CA GLU A 1013 -1.97 24.56 32.83
C GLU A 1013 -2.30 23.82 34.15
N GLY A 1014 -3.30 22.93 34.11
CA GLY A 1014 -3.85 22.28 35.30
C GLY A 1014 -4.55 23.27 36.23
N ASP A 1015 -4.23 23.22 37.53
CA ASP A 1015 -4.76 24.14 38.55
C ASP A 1015 -4.02 25.50 38.61
N GLY A 1016 -3.09 25.76 37.68
CA GLY A 1016 -2.24 26.96 37.66
C GLY A 1016 -1.95 27.46 36.25
N PHE A 1017 -0.81 28.14 36.07
CA PHE A 1017 -0.40 28.73 34.79
C PHE A 1017 0.96 28.22 34.33
N ALA A 1018 1.15 28.17 33.02
CA ALA A 1018 2.38 27.73 32.37
C ALA A 1018 3.54 28.70 32.67
N TYR A 1019 4.79 28.19 32.62
CA TYR A 1019 6.01 28.97 32.88
C TYR A 1019 7.05 28.86 31.75
N SER A 1020 7.56 30.01 31.33
CA SER A 1020 8.74 30.16 30.47
C SER A 1020 10.04 29.69 31.12
N ARG A 1021 11.06 29.46 30.29
CA ARG A 1021 12.28 28.73 30.63
C ARG A 1021 13.57 29.51 30.38
N GLY A 1022 13.53 30.83 30.23
CA GLY A 1022 14.72 31.69 30.17
C GLY A 1022 15.72 31.31 29.08
N ARG A 1023 15.24 30.95 27.88
CA ARG A 1023 16.06 30.41 26.80
C ARG A 1023 16.98 31.45 26.14
N TRP A 1024 18.27 31.14 25.91
CA TRP A 1024 19.18 32.00 25.15
C TRP A 1024 20.30 31.25 24.38
N GLN A 1025 20.74 31.80 23.25
CA GLN A 1025 21.54 31.10 22.23
C GLN A 1025 23.01 31.53 22.12
N SER A 1026 23.35 32.80 22.36
CA SER A 1026 24.74 33.27 22.19
C SER A 1026 25.03 34.62 22.84
N VAL A 1027 26.32 34.93 23.04
CA VAL A 1027 26.86 36.27 23.29
C VAL A 1027 27.89 36.60 22.20
N ALA A 1028 27.60 37.61 21.37
CA ALA A 1028 28.56 38.11 20.38
C ALA A 1028 29.39 39.27 20.95
N ILE A 1029 30.69 39.27 20.67
CA ILE A 1029 31.68 40.26 21.09
C ILE A 1029 32.12 41.04 19.86
N VAL A 1030 31.78 42.32 19.80
CA VAL A 1030 32.02 43.17 18.62
C VAL A 1030 32.69 44.49 19.00
N LYS A 1031 33.53 45.05 18.13
CA LYS A 1031 34.22 46.33 18.39
C LYS A 1031 33.21 47.51 18.42
N PRO A 1032 33.42 48.57 19.24
CA PRO A 1032 32.45 49.63 19.44
C PRO A 1032 32.41 50.60 18.24
N ASN A 1033 31.20 50.86 17.72
CA ASN A 1033 30.82 51.87 16.73
C ASN A 1033 31.50 51.85 15.35
N GLN A 1034 30.93 51.10 14.41
CA GLN A 1034 30.50 51.69 13.14
C GLN A 1034 29.02 52.08 13.29
N THR A 1035 28.69 53.37 13.19
CA THR A 1035 27.33 53.90 13.39
C THR A 1035 26.91 54.77 12.22
N THR A 1036 25.68 54.56 11.70
CA THR A 1036 24.85 55.63 11.13
C THR A 1036 23.53 55.70 11.92
N SER A 1037 23.19 56.92 12.32
CA SER A 1037 22.09 57.40 13.19
C SER A 1037 20.68 57.20 12.60
N HIS A 1038 19.59 57.06 13.37
CA HIS A 1038 18.85 58.14 14.06
C HIS A 1038 17.91 57.66 15.21
N SER A 1039 18.03 58.35 16.38
CA SER A 1039 17.01 58.86 17.34
C SER A 1039 16.04 57.94 18.15
N PRO A 1040 15.61 58.36 19.38
CA PRO A 1040 15.10 57.49 20.45
C PRO A 1040 13.57 57.33 20.53
N GLN A 1041 13.16 56.10 20.88
CA GLN A 1041 11.81 55.57 21.06
C GLN A 1041 10.98 56.24 22.18
N ALA A 1042 9.74 56.58 21.83
CA ALA A 1042 8.60 56.65 22.74
C ALA A 1042 7.63 55.51 22.38
N ALA A 1043 7.06 54.88 23.40
CA ALA A 1043 6.31 53.62 23.36
C ALA A 1043 5.25 53.54 22.25
N LYS A 1044 5.27 52.43 21.50
CA LYS A 1044 4.16 51.97 20.65
C LYS A 1044 4.06 50.44 20.72
N GLU A 1045 2.81 50.03 20.86
CA GLU A 1045 2.18 48.71 21.05
C GLU A 1045 2.77 47.49 20.31
N PRO A 1046 2.46 46.26 20.78
CA PRO A 1046 3.30 45.09 20.59
C PRO A 1046 3.25 44.56 19.15
N ALA A 1047 4.38 44.16 18.58
CA ALA A 1047 4.47 43.57 17.23
C ALA A 1047 4.30 42.03 17.25
N PRO A 1048 3.73 41.41 16.20
CA PRO A 1048 2.96 40.16 16.23
C PRO A 1048 3.77 38.91 15.83
N ALA A 1049 3.40 37.78 16.43
CA ALA A 1049 3.44 36.44 15.86
C ALA A 1049 4.08 36.33 14.45
N VAL A 1050 5.29 35.73 14.25
CA VAL A 1050 5.95 35.26 12.96
C VAL A 1050 5.01 35.14 11.73
N VAL A 1051 4.36 36.18 11.24
CA VAL A 1051 5.01 37.02 10.29
C VAL A 1051 5.38 36.14 9.10
N PHE A 1052 4.43 35.54 8.35
CA PHE A 1052 4.77 35.09 7.01
C PHE A 1052 5.23 36.36 6.28
N GLU A 1053 6.54 36.58 6.23
CA GLU A 1053 7.11 37.81 5.68
C GLU A 1053 7.06 37.69 4.16
N THR A 1054 5.96 38.18 3.59
CA THR A 1054 5.87 38.36 2.15
C THR A 1054 6.80 39.51 1.72
N THR A 1055 7.69 39.24 0.77
CA THR A 1055 8.45 40.31 0.09
C THR A 1055 7.66 40.97 -1.03
N TYR A 1056 6.43 40.50 -1.29
CA TYR A 1056 5.56 40.96 -2.34
C TYR A 1056 4.81 42.25 -1.95
N ASP A 1057 4.98 43.30 -2.75
CA ASP A 1057 4.28 44.58 -2.60
C ASP A 1057 3.22 44.74 -3.70
N PRO A 1058 1.92 44.62 -3.40
CA PRO A 1058 0.86 44.74 -4.40
C PRO A 1058 0.75 46.16 -5.00
N GLY A 1059 1.36 47.17 -4.39
CA GLY A 1059 1.44 48.52 -4.95
C GLY A 1059 2.31 48.62 -6.21
N ASN A 1060 3.17 47.63 -6.44
CA ASN A 1060 4.00 47.51 -7.64
C ASN A 1060 3.52 46.40 -8.59
N ALA A 1061 2.30 45.89 -8.38
CA ALA A 1061 1.73 44.82 -9.18
C ALA A 1061 1.74 45.16 -10.67
N SER A 1062 2.28 44.25 -11.48
CA SER A 1062 2.27 44.36 -12.93
C SER A 1062 0.94 43.91 -13.53
N LYS A 1063 0.17 43.11 -12.80
CA LYS A 1063 -1.18 42.64 -13.15
C LYS A 1063 -2.11 42.77 -11.95
N VAL A 1064 -3.27 43.43 -12.14
CA VAL A 1064 -4.33 43.52 -11.13
C VAL A 1064 -5.66 43.04 -11.72
N HIS A 1065 -6.24 42.00 -11.12
CA HIS A 1065 -7.56 41.47 -11.50
C HIS A 1065 -8.66 42.31 -10.85
N VAL A 1066 -9.78 42.52 -11.53
CA VAL A 1066 -10.87 43.37 -11.01
C VAL A 1066 -12.14 42.55 -10.85
N GLN A 1067 -12.77 42.65 -9.68
CA GLN A 1067 -14.04 41.98 -9.43
C GLN A 1067 -15.11 42.34 -10.48
N SER A 1068 -15.76 41.31 -11.03
CA SER A 1068 -16.86 41.43 -11.98
C SER A 1068 -18.16 40.95 -11.33
N GLY A 1069 -19.09 41.87 -11.06
CA GLY A 1069 -20.29 41.56 -10.30
C GLY A 1069 -19.95 41.09 -8.87
N SER A 1070 -20.48 39.93 -8.45
CA SER A 1070 -20.25 39.35 -7.12
C SER A 1070 -19.07 38.36 -7.06
N SER A 1071 -18.27 38.25 -8.12
CA SER A 1071 -17.23 37.22 -8.24
C SER A 1071 -15.94 37.72 -8.88
N VAL A 1072 -14.86 36.96 -8.66
CA VAL A 1072 -13.56 37.12 -9.32
C VAL A 1072 -13.13 35.76 -9.85
N VAL A 1073 -12.76 35.68 -11.13
CA VAL A 1073 -12.23 34.46 -11.76
C VAL A 1073 -10.89 34.77 -12.38
N VAL A 1074 -9.87 34.01 -12.02
CA VAL A 1074 -8.47 34.25 -12.35
C VAL A 1074 -7.83 32.98 -12.89
N GLU A 1075 -7.06 33.12 -13.98
CA GLU A 1075 -6.15 32.08 -14.48
C GLU A 1075 -4.99 31.91 -13.51
N ALA A 1076 -4.58 30.67 -13.27
CA ALA A 1076 -3.48 30.37 -12.36
C ALA A 1076 -2.16 30.97 -12.87
N GLU A 1077 -1.89 30.90 -14.17
CA GLU A 1077 -0.69 31.47 -14.79
C GLU A 1077 -0.66 33.02 -14.78
N ASP A 1078 -1.74 33.66 -14.35
CA ASP A 1078 -1.82 35.11 -14.17
C ASP A 1078 -1.45 35.61 -12.78
N TYR A 1079 -0.65 34.83 -12.04
CA TYR A 1079 0.03 35.31 -10.85
C TYR A 1079 0.98 36.47 -11.19
N ASP A 1080 1.20 37.36 -10.22
CA ASP A 1080 2.09 38.51 -10.37
C ASP A 1080 3.50 38.22 -9.83
N ALA A 1081 3.60 37.40 -8.78
CA ALA A 1081 4.87 36.95 -8.22
C ALA A 1081 4.77 35.55 -7.60
N VAL A 1082 5.92 34.94 -7.36
CA VAL A 1082 6.08 33.67 -6.66
C VAL A 1082 7.28 33.71 -5.73
N ASP A 1083 7.22 33.05 -4.58
CA ASP A 1083 8.29 33.00 -3.57
C ASP A 1083 8.37 31.62 -2.88
N HIS A 1084 9.34 31.41 -1.97
CA HIS A 1084 9.50 30.19 -1.16
C HIS A 1084 9.69 28.90 -1.98
N GLN A 1085 10.34 29.02 -3.14
CA GLN A 1085 10.50 27.93 -4.13
C GLN A 1085 11.75 27.03 -3.88
N GLU A 1086 12.21 26.93 -2.64
CA GLU A 1086 13.48 26.28 -2.27
C GLU A 1086 13.48 24.77 -2.56
N HIS A 1087 12.32 24.14 -2.45
CA HIS A 1087 12.14 22.69 -2.59
C HIS A 1087 11.19 22.30 -3.72
N ARG A 1088 10.16 23.12 -4.00
CA ARG A 1088 9.17 22.92 -5.06
C ARG A 1088 8.92 24.25 -5.76
N GLN A 1089 8.63 24.19 -7.05
CA GLN A 1089 8.47 25.37 -7.90
C GLN A 1089 7.15 25.24 -8.66
N TRP A 1090 6.42 26.34 -8.77
CA TRP A 1090 5.26 26.43 -9.65
C TRP A 1090 5.75 26.62 -11.08
N MET A 1091 5.43 25.66 -11.94
CA MET A 1091 5.90 25.61 -13.31
C MET A 1091 4.72 25.79 -14.25
N LEU A 1092 4.89 26.68 -15.23
CA LEU A 1092 3.89 26.91 -16.27
C LEU A 1092 3.94 25.79 -17.30
N THR A 1093 2.79 25.16 -17.52
CA THR A 1093 2.57 24.16 -18.56
C THR A 1093 1.52 24.65 -19.55
N THR A 1094 1.83 24.63 -20.85
CA THR A 1094 0.93 25.00 -21.96
C THR A 1094 1.00 23.92 -23.05
N ALA A 1095 0.19 24.03 -24.10
CA ALA A 1095 0.24 23.06 -25.21
C ALA A 1095 1.63 22.95 -25.86
N ASP A 1096 2.43 24.02 -25.77
CA ASP A 1096 3.75 24.15 -26.39
C ASP A 1096 4.90 24.14 -25.35
N ILE A 1097 4.59 24.16 -24.05
CA ILE A 1097 5.57 24.29 -22.95
C ILE A 1097 5.27 23.23 -21.90
N THR A 1098 6.16 22.25 -21.72
CA THR A 1098 6.10 21.30 -20.59
C THR A 1098 7.37 21.48 -19.75
N PRO A 1099 7.25 21.68 -18.43
CA PRO A 1099 8.39 21.84 -17.55
C PRO A 1099 9.32 20.61 -17.55
N SER A 1100 10.63 20.81 -17.67
CA SER A 1100 11.60 19.71 -17.65
C SER A 1100 12.03 19.27 -16.25
N ILE A 1101 11.35 19.74 -15.20
CA ILE A 1101 11.67 19.40 -13.80
C ILE A 1101 11.19 17.98 -13.51
N LYS A 1102 12.13 17.07 -13.21
CA LYS A 1102 11.85 15.67 -12.85
C LYS A 1102 12.19 15.35 -11.37
N PRO A 1103 11.51 14.37 -10.73
CA PRO A 1103 10.38 13.60 -11.27
C PRO A 1103 9.15 14.49 -11.50
N ASP A 1104 8.45 14.14 -12.56
CA ASP A 1104 7.17 14.67 -13.01
C ASP A 1104 6.63 13.53 -13.89
N PRO A 1105 5.80 12.66 -13.29
CA PRO A 1105 5.23 11.50 -13.96
C PRO A 1105 3.97 11.86 -14.76
N ASP A 1106 3.57 13.12 -14.76
CA ASP A 1106 2.29 13.56 -15.26
C ASP A 1106 2.36 13.93 -16.74
N GLY A 1107 1.23 13.75 -17.42
CA GLY A 1107 1.08 14.17 -18.80
C GLY A 1107 0.79 15.66 -18.86
N ASN A 1108 1.11 16.30 -19.97
CA ASN A 1108 0.73 17.69 -20.18
C ASN A 1108 -0.81 17.81 -20.32
N HIS A 1109 -1.46 18.45 -19.33
CA HIS A 1109 -2.93 18.62 -19.30
C HIS A 1109 -3.44 19.94 -19.89
N SER A 1110 -2.59 20.72 -20.55
CA SER A 1110 -2.92 22.08 -21.05
C SER A 1110 -4.09 22.13 -22.01
N LYS A 1111 -4.35 21.05 -22.78
CA LYS A 1111 -5.47 20.96 -23.73
C LYS A 1111 -6.84 21.11 -23.05
N GLY A 1112 -6.97 20.73 -21.78
CA GLY A 1112 -8.21 20.83 -21.01
C GLY A 1112 -8.28 22.03 -20.04
N ALA A 1113 -7.19 22.78 -19.91
CA ALA A 1113 -7.09 23.94 -19.04
C ALA A 1113 -7.80 25.17 -19.63
N GLY A 1114 -8.31 26.05 -18.77
CA GLY A 1114 -8.75 27.39 -19.16
C GLY A 1114 -7.59 28.15 -19.82
N GLY A 1115 -7.84 28.82 -20.94
CA GLY A 1115 -6.77 29.56 -21.64
C GLY A 1115 -5.70 28.70 -22.33
N GLY A 1116 -5.68 27.37 -22.11
CA GLY A 1116 -4.69 26.46 -22.67
C GLY A 1116 -3.38 26.38 -21.89
N ALA A 1117 -3.39 26.78 -20.61
CA ALA A 1117 -2.22 26.82 -19.74
C ALA A 1117 -2.61 26.52 -18.29
N TYR A 1118 -1.68 26.01 -17.48
CA TYR A 1118 -1.86 25.77 -16.05
C TYR A 1118 -0.52 25.83 -15.31
N LEU A 1119 -0.57 25.83 -13.97
CA LEU A 1119 0.61 25.75 -13.11
C LEU A 1119 0.69 24.41 -12.40
N GLU A 1120 1.89 23.87 -12.27
CA GLU A 1120 2.16 22.58 -11.61
C GLU A 1120 3.29 22.69 -10.60
N LEU A 1121 3.15 22.04 -9.44
CA LEU A 1121 4.13 22.09 -8.36
C LEU A 1121 5.21 21.01 -8.50
N LEU A 1122 6.36 21.36 -9.10
CA LEU A 1122 7.41 20.39 -9.42
C LEU A 1122 8.71 20.58 -8.61
N PRO A 1123 9.54 19.53 -8.42
CA PRO A 1123 9.33 18.14 -8.86
C PRO A 1123 8.21 17.43 -8.10
N ASP A 1124 7.39 16.65 -8.80
CA ASP A 1124 6.44 15.73 -8.18
C ASP A 1124 7.16 14.46 -7.74
N THR A 1125 7.52 14.43 -6.47
CA THR A 1125 8.16 13.28 -5.85
C THR A 1125 7.19 12.40 -5.08
N ARG A 1126 5.90 12.75 -5.07
CA ARG A 1126 4.89 12.11 -4.22
C ARG A 1126 3.51 12.04 -4.89
N VAL A 1127 3.45 11.25 -5.95
CA VAL A 1127 2.22 10.90 -6.67
C VAL A 1127 1.30 10.01 -5.82
N THR A 1128 1.87 9.10 -5.03
CA THR A 1128 1.13 8.04 -4.34
C THR A 1128 1.50 7.92 -2.86
N HIS A 1129 0.65 7.24 -2.08
CA HIS A 1129 0.90 7.01 -0.64
C HIS A 1129 2.17 6.18 -0.37
N SER A 1130 2.67 5.44 -1.36
CA SER A 1130 3.93 4.69 -1.31
C SER A 1130 5.17 5.58 -1.40
N ASP A 1131 5.03 6.82 -1.89
CA ASP A 1131 6.14 7.74 -2.06
C ASP A 1131 6.48 8.46 -0.74
N PRO A 1132 7.77 8.75 -0.47
CA PRO A 1132 8.19 9.34 0.79
C PRO A 1132 7.52 10.70 1.10
N LEU A 1133 6.81 10.78 2.23
CA LEU A 1133 6.32 12.04 2.78
C LEU A 1133 7.44 12.76 3.54
N VAL A 1134 7.84 13.93 3.05
CA VAL A 1134 8.88 14.77 3.65
C VAL A 1134 8.30 16.15 3.94
N ASN A 1135 8.06 16.43 5.23
CA ASN A 1135 7.51 17.71 5.68
C ASN A 1135 8.45 18.88 5.30
N GLY A 1136 7.87 19.95 4.75
CA GLY A 1136 8.58 21.11 4.21
C GLY A 1136 9.23 20.89 2.84
N VAL A 1137 9.01 19.73 2.20
CA VAL A 1137 9.63 19.38 0.91
C VAL A 1137 8.61 18.80 -0.07
N SER A 1138 8.08 17.58 0.17
CA SER A 1138 6.96 17.00 -0.62
C SER A 1138 5.59 17.24 0.02
N PHE A 1139 5.56 17.67 1.29
CA PHE A 1139 4.32 17.99 1.99
C PHE A 1139 4.51 19.19 2.92
N ALA A 1140 3.55 20.12 2.98
CA ALA A 1140 3.55 21.26 3.88
C ALA A 1140 2.22 21.37 4.63
N GLY A 1141 2.26 21.12 5.94
CA GLY A 1141 1.06 21.11 6.78
C GLY A 1141 0.46 22.51 7.05
N GLN A 1142 1.24 23.58 6.84
CA GLN A 1142 0.80 24.97 7.02
C GLN A 1142 1.10 25.78 5.75
N GLY A 1143 0.18 26.68 5.38
CA GLY A 1143 0.38 27.60 4.26
C GLY A 1143 1.56 28.54 4.49
N GLY A 1144 2.29 28.85 3.42
CA GLY A 1144 3.46 29.72 3.44
C GLY A 1144 4.79 29.00 3.71
N GLN A 1145 4.78 27.70 4.02
CA GLN A 1145 6.00 26.93 4.27
C GLN A 1145 6.75 26.53 2.98
N CYS A 1146 6.02 26.39 1.86
CA CYS A 1146 6.56 25.98 0.57
C CYS A 1146 5.82 26.71 -0.57
N SER A 1147 6.57 27.07 -1.62
CA SER A 1147 6.16 27.71 -2.89
C SER A 1147 4.83 28.48 -2.86
N VAL A 1148 4.90 29.81 -2.84
CA VAL A 1148 3.73 30.70 -2.68
C VAL A 1148 3.51 31.56 -3.91
N LEU A 1149 2.31 31.52 -4.49
CA LEU A 1149 1.85 32.40 -5.59
C LEU A 1149 1.11 33.62 -5.03
N TYR A 1150 1.26 34.77 -5.68
CA TYR A 1150 0.61 36.03 -5.32
C TYR A 1150 -0.27 36.59 -6.45
N TYR A 1151 -1.54 36.88 -6.14
CA TYR A 1151 -2.55 37.40 -7.07
C TYR A 1151 -3.19 38.69 -6.53
N PRO A 1152 -2.85 39.86 -7.09
CA PRO A 1152 -3.49 41.13 -6.75
C PRO A 1152 -4.89 41.23 -7.35
N ILE A 1153 -5.86 41.53 -6.51
CA ILE A 1153 -7.29 41.58 -6.85
C ILE A 1153 -7.92 42.84 -6.25
N GLU A 1154 -8.56 43.65 -7.09
CA GLU A 1154 -9.37 44.79 -6.67
C GLU A 1154 -10.81 44.32 -6.40
N PHE A 1155 -11.19 44.25 -5.12
CA PHE A 1155 -12.54 43.93 -4.68
C PHE A 1155 -13.40 45.20 -4.63
N ALA A 1156 -14.56 45.17 -5.27
CA ALA A 1156 -15.50 46.30 -5.28
C ALA A 1156 -16.35 46.36 -4.00
N GLU A 1157 -16.51 45.24 -3.30
CA GLU A 1157 -17.36 45.12 -2.11
C GLU A 1157 -16.69 44.26 -1.04
N PRO A 1158 -16.91 44.56 0.26
CA PRO A 1158 -16.51 43.66 1.32
C PRO A 1158 -17.43 42.43 1.36
N GLY A 1159 -17.00 41.38 2.04
CA GLY A 1159 -17.79 40.19 2.34
C GLY A 1159 -16.97 38.92 2.37
N ARG A 1160 -17.64 37.80 2.69
CA ARG A 1160 -17.08 36.47 2.59
C ARG A 1160 -17.06 36.01 1.14
N TYR A 1161 -15.90 35.59 0.65
CA TYR A 1161 -15.73 34.98 -0.66
C TYR A 1161 -15.27 33.54 -0.48
N TYR A 1162 -16.10 32.59 -0.91
CA TYR A 1162 -15.76 31.18 -0.99
C TYR A 1162 -14.78 30.95 -2.14
N VAL A 1163 -13.76 30.13 -1.90
CA VAL A 1163 -12.69 29.86 -2.85
C VAL A 1163 -12.96 28.52 -3.53
N TRP A 1164 -13.18 28.57 -4.83
CA TRP A 1164 -13.26 27.41 -5.70
C TRP A 1164 -12.01 27.36 -6.57
N VAL A 1165 -11.42 26.20 -6.74
CA VAL A 1165 -10.19 26.00 -7.51
C VAL A 1165 -10.45 24.94 -8.58
N ARG A 1166 -10.07 25.24 -9.82
CA ARG A 1166 -10.06 24.31 -10.95
C ARG A 1166 -8.70 23.66 -11.01
N MET A 1167 -8.66 22.37 -10.74
CA MET A 1167 -7.43 21.61 -10.58
C MET A 1167 -7.49 20.29 -11.33
N CYS A 1168 -6.32 19.74 -11.61
CA CYS A 1168 -6.11 18.40 -12.11
C CYS A 1168 -5.14 17.72 -11.15
N CYS A 1169 -5.36 16.44 -10.88
CA CYS A 1169 -4.40 15.63 -10.12
C CYS A 1169 -4.34 14.26 -10.78
N THR A 1170 -3.16 13.68 -10.89
CA THR A 1170 -2.94 12.37 -11.51
C THR A 1170 -2.79 11.28 -10.45
N GLY A 1171 -2.41 11.69 -9.25
CA GLY A 1171 -2.12 10.85 -8.11
C GLY A 1171 -3.10 10.99 -6.95
N SER A 1172 -2.81 10.28 -5.87
CA SER A 1172 -3.59 10.31 -4.62
C SER A 1172 -3.02 11.29 -3.58
N GLU A 1173 -1.86 11.86 -3.86
CA GLU A 1173 -1.02 12.58 -2.89
C GLU A 1173 -0.46 13.92 -3.39
N ASP A 1174 -0.89 14.32 -4.59
CA ASP A 1174 -0.63 15.55 -5.34
C ASP A 1174 -1.87 16.48 -5.35
N ASN A 1175 -2.73 16.38 -4.32
CA ASN A 1175 -4.13 16.80 -4.40
C ASN A 1175 -4.55 17.81 -3.32
N GLY A 1176 -3.61 18.60 -2.79
CA GLY A 1176 -3.89 19.64 -1.82
C GLY A 1176 -3.11 20.95 -1.95
N LEU A 1177 -3.76 22.04 -1.51
CA LEU A 1177 -3.22 23.40 -1.39
C LEU A 1177 -3.67 24.12 -0.11
N HIS A 1178 -3.05 25.26 0.18
CA HIS A 1178 -3.55 26.27 1.11
C HIS A 1178 -3.82 27.58 0.36
N VAL A 1179 -4.80 28.37 0.81
CA VAL A 1179 -5.11 29.72 0.31
C VAL A 1179 -4.99 30.75 1.43
N GLY A 1180 -4.42 31.91 1.10
CA GLY A 1180 -4.14 33.02 1.99
C GLY A 1180 -4.63 34.36 1.44
N LEU A 1181 -4.63 35.38 2.29
CA LEU A 1181 -5.04 36.75 1.98
C LEU A 1181 -4.12 37.75 2.67
N ASP A 1182 -3.58 38.72 1.92
CA ASP A 1182 -2.79 39.86 2.41
C ASP A 1182 -1.63 39.50 3.36
N GLY A 1183 -0.90 38.43 3.03
CA GLY A 1183 0.22 37.96 3.87
C GLY A 1183 -0.21 37.07 5.05
N GLU A 1184 -1.50 36.77 5.19
CA GLU A 1184 -2.02 35.89 6.24
C GLU A 1184 -2.55 34.56 5.66
N TRP A 1185 -2.45 33.50 6.45
CA TRP A 1185 -2.95 32.15 6.12
C TRP A 1185 -4.07 31.77 7.09
N PRO A 1186 -5.34 32.15 6.80
CA PRO A 1186 -6.44 31.88 7.70
C PRO A 1186 -6.75 30.37 7.74
N GLU A 1187 -7.25 29.90 8.87
CA GLU A 1187 -7.67 28.50 9.02
C GLU A 1187 -8.76 28.12 8.01
N SER A 1188 -9.64 29.07 7.62
CA SER A 1188 -10.65 28.88 6.57
C SER A 1188 -10.06 28.76 5.16
N GLY A 1189 -8.77 29.03 4.97
CA GLY A 1189 -8.04 28.83 3.72
C GLY A 1189 -7.11 27.61 3.74
N ALA A 1190 -6.98 26.93 4.88
CA ALA A 1190 -6.03 25.83 5.03
C ALA A 1190 -6.59 24.51 4.49
N ARG A 1191 -5.71 23.62 4.01
CA ARG A 1191 -6.01 22.20 3.72
C ARG A 1191 -7.14 21.99 2.70
N ILE A 1192 -7.04 22.68 1.56
CA ILE A 1192 -7.81 22.28 0.37
C ILE A 1192 -7.41 20.84 0.05
N GLN A 1193 -8.38 19.96 -0.17
CA GLN A 1193 -8.16 18.54 -0.45
C GLN A 1193 -9.12 18.06 -1.52
N PHE A 1194 -8.55 17.46 -2.55
CA PHE A 1194 -9.26 17.06 -3.74
C PHE A 1194 -9.42 15.54 -3.85
N THR A 1195 -10.56 15.10 -4.41
CA THR A 1195 -10.97 13.66 -4.45
C THR A 1195 -11.78 13.25 -5.68
N GLY A 1196 -11.70 14.00 -6.78
CA GLY A 1196 -12.49 13.75 -8.00
C GLY A 1196 -11.74 12.98 -9.08
N HIS A 1197 -12.05 13.24 -10.35
CA HIS A 1197 -11.59 12.44 -11.49
C HIS A 1197 -10.11 12.71 -11.79
N HIS A 1198 -9.23 11.73 -11.59
CA HIS A 1198 -7.79 11.87 -11.84
C HIS A 1198 -7.50 12.14 -13.33
N GLY A 1199 -6.51 12.98 -13.61
CA GLY A 1199 -6.10 13.40 -14.97
C GLY A 1199 -7.11 14.30 -15.69
N GLN A 1200 -8.10 14.85 -14.98
CA GLN A 1200 -9.11 15.74 -15.56
C GLN A 1200 -9.26 17.04 -14.75
N TRP A 1201 -9.41 18.16 -15.46
CA TRP A 1201 -9.66 19.45 -14.84
C TRP A 1201 -11.05 19.56 -14.25
N GLN A 1202 -11.14 19.96 -12.99
CA GLN A 1202 -12.42 20.12 -12.32
C GLN A 1202 -12.41 21.12 -11.17
N TRP A 1203 -13.60 21.68 -10.89
CA TRP A 1203 -13.80 22.63 -9.80
C TRP A 1203 -14.05 21.96 -8.45
N ASP A 1204 -13.37 22.38 -7.39
CA ASP A 1204 -13.68 21.96 -6.01
C ASP A 1204 -13.39 23.05 -4.96
N SER A 1205 -13.94 22.89 -3.75
CA SER A 1205 -13.82 23.83 -2.62
C SER A 1205 -13.88 23.12 -1.25
N ARG A 1206 -13.30 21.92 -1.19
CA ARG A 1206 -13.36 21.07 0.02
C ARG A 1206 -12.19 21.33 0.95
N GLN A 1207 -12.50 21.47 2.25
CA GLN A 1207 -11.49 21.56 3.31
C GLN A 1207 -11.32 20.22 4.03
N ARG A 1208 -10.12 19.65 4.06
CA ARG A 1208 -9.79 18.50 4.90
C ARG A 1208 -9.83 18.88 6.38
N THR A 1209 -10.54 18.06 7.14
CA THR A 1209 -10.64 18.15 8.60
C THR A 1209 -10.15 16.85 9.23
N GLU A 1210 -9.91 16.85 10.54
CA GLU A 1210 -9.53 15.64 11.27
C GLU A 1210 -10.58 14.52 11.15
N LYS A 1211 -11.86 14.87 10.97
CA LYS A 1211 -12.98 13.92 10.92
C LYS A 1211 -13.34 13.45 9.51
N VAL A 1212 -13.04 14.24 8.49
CA VAL A 1212 -13.44 13.95 7.09
C VAL A 1212 -12.23 14.15 6.20
N HIS A 1213 -11.51 13.05 5.97
CA HIS A 1213 -10.24 13.05 5.23
C HIS A 1213 -10.39 13.44 3.76
N THR A 1214 -11.56 13.21 3.14
CA THR A 1214 -11.85 13.66 1.77
C THR A 1214 -12.23 15.14 1.67
N GLY A 1215 -12.39 15.81 2.82
CA GLY A 1215 -12.77 17.21 2.94
C GLY A 1215 -14.27 17.49 2.99
N VAL A 1216 -14.63 18.68 3.46
CA VAL A 1216 -16.02 19.16 3.56
C VAL A 1216 -16.23 20.31 2.59
N LEU A 1217 -17.26 20.23 1.75
CA LEU A 1217 -17.50 21.18 0.66
C LEU A 1217 -17.91 22.56 1.17
N GLY A 1218 -17.38 23.61 0.55
CA GLY A 1218 -17.70 25.01 0.85
C GLY A 1218 -17.20 25.45 2.22
N GLN A 1219 -16.12 24.82 2.71
CA GLN A 1219 -15.42 25.22 3.92
C GLN A 1219 -14.10 25.97 3.64
N ILE A 1220 -13.83 26.27 2.36
CA ILE A 1220 -12.72 27.15 1.99
C ILE A 1220 -13.27 28.54 1.67
N TRP A 1221 -12.89 29.55 2.46
CA TRP A 1221 -13.29 30.95 2.22
C TRP A 1221 -12.27 31.96 2.75
N LEU A 1222 -12.30 33.15 2.17
CA LEU A 1222 -11.58 34.34 2.62
C LEU A 1222 -12.60 35.43 2.97
N ASP A 1223 -12.35 36.15 4.06
CA ASP A 1223 -13.19 37.29 4.47
C ASP A 1223 -12.51 38.59 4.02
N ILE A 1224 -13.14 39.33 3.11
CA ILE A 1224 -12.68 40.62 2.59
C ILE A 1224 -13.36 41.73 3.38
N ASP A 1225 -12.62 42.38 4.27
CA ASP A 1225 -13.21 43.34 5.22
C ASP A 1225 -13.55 44.70 4.58
N LYS A 1226 -12.91 45.07 3.47
CA LYS A 1226 -13.09 46.36 2.80
C LYS A 1226 -12.94 46.23 1.28
N PRO A 1227 -13.62 47.08 0.48
CA PRO A 1227 -13.28 47.23 -0.93
C PRO A 1227 -11.85 47.74 -1.11
N GLY A 1228 -11.23 47.37 -2.22
CA GLY A 1228 -9.91 47.84 -2.63
C GLY A 1228 -9.01 46.71 -3.12
N LEU A 1229 -7.74 47.04 -3.34
CA LEU A 1229 -6.69 46.09 -3.71
C LEU A 1229 -6.32 45.18 -2.53
N HIS A 1230 -6.42 43.87 -2.76
CA HIS A 1230 -6.02 42.79 -1.87
C HIS A 1230 -5.13 41.79 -2.60
N THR A 1231 -4.32 41.02 -1.89
CA THR A 1231 -3.48 39.95 -2.46
C THR A 1231 -3.98 38.59 -2.00
N VAL A 1232 -4.52 37.81 -2.93
CA VAL A 1232 -4.85 36.41 -2.68
C VAL A 1232 -3.62 35.55 -2.96
N MET A 1233 -3.35 34.58 -2.10
CA MET A 1233 -2.13 33.77 -2.15
C MET A 1233 -2.45 32.28 -2.16
N PHE A 1234 -1.64 31.48 -2.84
CA PHE A 1234 -1.74 30.01 -2.80
C PHE A 1234 -0.39 29.40 -2.44
N SER A 1235 -0.37 28.45 -1.50
CA SER A 1235 0.84 27.76 -1.06
C SER A 1235 0.67 26.26 -1.18
N MET A 1236 1.76 25.60 -1.52
CA MET A 1236 1.83 24.13 -1.56
C MET A 1236 1.35 23.52 -0.25
N ARG A 1237 0.50 22.50 -0.35
CA ARG A 1237 0.31 21.51 0.71
C ARG A 1237 0.95 20.18 0.31
N GLU A 1238 0.87 19.82 -0.97
CA GLU A 1238 1.44 18.61 -1.56
C GLU A 1238 2.12 18.99 -2.89
N ASP A 1239 3.25 18.35 -3.23
CA ASP A 1239 3.89 18.50 -4.56
C ASP A 1239 3.11 17.74 -5.64
N GLY A 1240 3.36 18.05 -6.92
CA GLY A 1240 2.58 17.53 -8.06
C GLY A 1240 1.25 18.24 -8.34
N PHE A 1241 0.77 19.09 -7.42
CA PHE A 1241 -0.55 19.73 -7.61
C PHE A 1241 -0.62 20.62 -8.86
N GLU A 1242 -1.63 20.38 -9.72
CA GLU A 1242 -1.91 21.19 -10.91
C GLU A 1242 -3.08 22.16 -10.70
N LEU A 1243 -2.85 23.45 -10.95
CA LEU A 1243 -3.81 24.55 -10.78
C LEU A 1243 -4.02 25.28 -12.11
N ASP A 1244 -5.27 25.34 -12.56
CA ASP A 1244 -5.67 26.01 -13.82
C ASP A 1244 -6.36 27.35 -13.54
N ARG A 1245 -7.38 27.36 -12.68
CA ARG A 1245 -8.14 28.59 -12.36
C ARG A 1245 -8.59 28.63 -10.92
N PHE A 1246 -8.94 29.80 -10.43
CA PHE A 1246 -9.74 29.93 -9.21
C PHE A 1246 -10.86 30.96 -9.32
N LEU A 1247 -11.93 30.71 -8.58
CA LEU A 1247 -13.14 31.53 -8.46
C LEU A 1247 -13.30 31.94 -6.99
N LEU A 1248 -13.41 33.24 -6.77
CA LEU A 1248 -13.80 33.85 -5.50
C LEU A 1248 -15.21 34.38 -5.65
N THR A 1249 -16.13 33.94 -4.79
CA THR A 1249 -17.56 34.28 -4.93
C THR A 1249 -18.26 34.35 -3.58
N LYS A 1250 -19.23 35.26 -3.45
CA LYS A 1250 -20.06 35.35 -2.24
C LYS A 1250 -21.02 34.16 -2.07
N GLU A 1251 -21.23 33.37 -3.12
CA GLU A 1251 -22.10 32.21 -3.12
C GLU A 1251 -21.34 30.93 -2.76
N LYS A 1252 -21.70 30.30 -1.64
CA LYS A 1252 -21.02 29.09 -1.14
C LYS A 1252 -21.00 27.96 -2.16
N ASP A 1253 -22.11 27.76 -2.86
CA ASP A 1253 -22.34 26.65 -3.79
C ASP A 1253 -22.39 27.15 -5.24
N ALA A 1254 -21.56 28.14 -5.59
CA ALA A 1254 -21.55 28.78 -6.91
C ALA A 1254 -21.17 27.83 -8.06
N MET A 1255 -20.47 26.73 -7.75
CA MET A 1255 -20.07 25.71 -8.70
C MET A 1255 -20.51 24.34 -8.19
N THR A 1256 -20.67 23.39 -9.11
CA THR A 1256 -20.84 21.99 -8.74
C THR A 1256 -19.46 21.39 -8.49
N SER A 1257 -19.24 20.80 -7.31
CA SER A 1257 -17.99 20.09 -6.97
C SER A 1257 -17.72 18.96 -7.96
N LYS A 1258 -16.45 18.83 -8.38
CA LYS A 1258 -15.96 17.88 -9.39
C LYS A 1258 -16.55 18.11 -10.79
N SER A 1259 -17.09 19.30 -11.06
CA SER A 1259 -17.55 19.65 -12.40
C SER A 1259 -16.38 19.85 -13.36
N LEU A 1260 -16.46 19.19 -14.52
CA LEU A 1260 -15.50 19.31 -15.62
C LEU A 1260 -15.69 20.59 -16.45
N GLU A 1261 -16.77 21.33 -16.21
CA GLU A 1261 -17.05 22.57 -16.91
C GLU A 1261 -15.91 23.58 -16.74
N LEU A 1262 -15.66 24.36 -17.79
CA LEU A 1262 -14.60 25.39 -17.78
C LEU A 1262 -14.84 26.47 -16.72
N GLY A 1263 -16.08 26.60 -16.26
CA GLY A 1263 -16.52 27.63 -15.32
C GLY A 1263 -16.73 29.00 -15.99
N PRO A 1264 -16.94 30.06 -15.19
CA PRO A 1264 -17.25 31.38 -15.69
C PRO A 1264 -16.07 32.01 -16.46
N ALA A 1265 -16.34 33.06 -17.25
CA ALA A 1265 -15.29 33.81 -17.94
C ALA A 1265 -14.38 34.54 -16.93
N THR A 1266 -13.09 34.65 -17.26
CA THR A 1266 -12.11 35.39 -16.45
C THR A 1266 -12.54 36.83 -16.24
N SER A 1267 -12.23 37.32 -15.05
CA SER A 1267 -12.48 38.70 -14.69
C SER A 1267 -11.55 39.66 -15.45
N PRO A 1268 -12.01 40.87 -15.79
CA PRO A 1268 -11.20 41.84 -16.51
C PRO A 1268 -10.00 42.28 -15.66
N LYS A 1269 -8.87 42.55 -16.33
CA LYS A 1269 -7.66 43.08 -15.71
C LYS A 1269 -7.58 44.59 -15.89
N ARG A 1270 -6.99 45.27 -14.92
CA ARG A 1270 -6.55 46.66 -15.06
C ARG A 1270 -5.15 46.64 -15.69
N ASN A 1271 -5.00 47.27 -16.86
CA ASN A 1271 -3.69 47.45 -17.53
C ASN A 1271 -2.80 48.45 -16.80
#